data_AF-A0A4E9EXB6-F1
#
_entry.id   AF-A0A4E9EXB6-F1
#
_cell.length_a   1.000
_cell.length_b   1.000
_cell.length_c   1.000
_cell.angle_alpha   90.00
_cell.angle_beta   90.00
_cell.angle_gamma   90.00
#
_symmetry.space_group_name_H-M   'P 1'
#
loop_
_entity.id
_entity.type
_entity.pdbx_description
1 polymer ?
#
loop_
_entity_poly.entity_id
_entity_poly.type
_entity_poly.pdbx_seq_one_letter_code
_entity_poly.pdbx_strand_id
1 'polypeptide(L)'
;MQSTAFRFLEVSTEYCHSSNDYETTIWIKDPDVEFRCATILEEYDDNVIVGLHDENGHFEKRVIPKSEVNLSSVSYFVEDMCNLSELNEACVLEVIRSRYKAQLIHTYSGLFCLVVNPWKNIPIYTKEIMKAYMHSTDKNLNLPPHIYAIAQSTYDGLLSGNNQSILITGESGAGKTVNTKRIIEYLGVLSEYRGEFGISDGIDKRLTAAGIVIEAFANASTIHNSNSSRLGKFIRIDYGDDMTMKGAQIQTYLLEKSRVVKQNNDDRNFHIFYQLLSDGFDKDLRYSFGLGQKASAYKFLNQGGKITDPEIDDAQSAIDTLRAMDTIKFSKHEVEEIFEVVAACILLGEIKFTERSGFDITYVDGVKEVEAACRILGVKTNTLIDALTQPSIKVNDVVIRKSQNLTKTLSSLLGLCKSIYERLFNWILSRCNAALNETFHPSKSLLTYYIGVLDIAGFEITKMNSFEQFCINYTNEKLQQFFNDFMFVREQQEYLNEGIEWQYVDYGTDMQNTIEFIEKPLGLLSLLQEECLVPNGNDQSLLEKLLSANANNTIFTRSRQSARHTTASHFSIAHYAGNVAYNINGWVEKNKDVLERNGLEVLASSTKPLLQILFPLLEEEKEKSRSKRQSMSSNTVSYLYKEQLLNLLQTLNSTVAHFIRCIAPNKTRLPGVIDSHLVLHQLRCNGVLEGLRICRQGYPNRMTFDEFIIRYRILATNVSLGYGQIAVKRFCDAINLDSTCIQIGKTKVYCKIGVISELENRRKKHLSELMCGIQASIRWYLEQQRYEELLKNRETILTIQSNIRCFTQISTWNWYRLLLIVKELIPLNKDKVRLEELLKINDELTEELNNLHGNYDEVRKLLDKANCKIKNLEDEKESYILQNAEIKEELTQHEELMEMMEKKFDEQHAKVMKIQNCLQENEKKIEFIESEKKNLENELCKSKRNYEREYEFRQQIANDLEIRERTIKEIELKTELMDKERNKQSNKIQELKEQVKKLTEHNNQQTDVITNLQRCVTELNEKNNNFDDIMIMEKKIRKKLENERAEQEFEMEKLKQNEQKAMTKVETLKENCYEKDREIRRLEKKLDQTIEESKTNITEMKKIHKRSKDELQNRLDELKKAYQKLETENKTQTMKFEYSEKERESSIESDYVSGGRQSRLGSRQYSSSSIGSIGSIRTLSRRTVEPENKFSSGFRSPSTFSLSYYSGDPYNLSRCSSQSQFANERKISQLERQIVSAHTDVQMLKREIEVYKSTLAENEKERDVLSQKIRTMDISVKKLEQSLKDEERKNHECELRLKKTQNELEHIRDKYEKAIKNGQTEILEERRKMRLKMDALSRINEVKKRDEREEQAIEELQKELVIKTSQLNRVLAQVNHLENINKTQSVYGETWEHQYRMALAELESLRDENASLKTKIRRQYREIELLKQQSEMEADVAMLESKMGISATETTTETATTTLATIGT
;
A
#
# COMPACT_ATOMS: atom_id res chain seq x y z
N MET A 1 3.93 -38.80 -9.27
CA MET A 1 3.44 -38.46 -10.61
C MET A 1 3.33 -36.94 -10.68
N GLN A 2 4.25 -36.26 -11.36
CA GLN A 2 4.04 -34.85 -11.72
C GLN A 2 2.94 -34.76 -12.78
N SER A 3 2.11 -33.71 -12.75
CA SER A 3 1.04 -33.59 -13.75
C SER A 3 1.63 -33.22 -15.11
N THR A 4 0.90 -33.53 -16.19
CA THR A 4 1.35 -33.32 -17.57
C THR A 4 1.61 -31.86 -17.92
N ALA A 5 1.17 -30.92 -17.09
CA ALA A 5 1.40 -29.49 -17.21
C ALA A 5 2.84 -29.07 -16.83
N PHE A 6 3.45 -29.72 -15.82
CA PHE A 6 4.82 -29.39 -15.35
C PHE A 6 5.91 -29.66 -16.38
N ARG A 7 5.66 -30.56 -17.35
CA ARG A 7 6.57 -30.83 -18.48
C ARG A 7 6.86 -29.61 -19.36
N PHE A 8 6.04 -28.55 -19.28
CA PHE A 8 6.23 -27.29 -20.01
C PHE A 8 6.84 -26.18 -19.13
N LEU A 9 7.37 -26.54 -17.95
CA LEU A 9 8.06 -25.65 -17.01
C LEU A 9 9.43 -26.21 -16.60
N GLU A 10 9.51 -27.51 -16.34
CA GLU A 10 10.74 -28.20 -15.96
C GLU A 10 11.60 -28.57 -17.18
N VAL A 11 12.92 -28.51 -17.03
CA VAL A 11 13.87 -28.96 -18.07
C VAL A 11 13.90 -30.50 -18.09
N SER A 12 13.62 -31.11 -19.25
CA SER A 12 13.76 -32.57 -19.40
C SER A 12 15.21 -32.99 -19.19
N THR A 13 15.45 -34.02 -18.38
CA THR A 13 16.80 -34.48 -17.99
C THR A 13 17.70 -34.85 -19.17
N GLU A 14 17.10 -35.23 -20.31
CA GLU A 14 17.76 -35.47 -21.60
C GLU A 14 18.61 -34.26 -22.06
N TYR A 15 18.17 -33.03 -21.78
CA TYR A 15 18.89 -31.80 -22.16
C TYR A 15 20.02 -31.41 -21.22
N CYS A 16 20.13 -32.05 -20.05
CA CYS A 16 21.19 -31.76 -19.07
C CYS A 16 22.50 -32.51 -19.36
N HIS A 17 22.56 -33.38 -20.38
CA HIS A 17 23.68 -34.28 -20.68
C HIS A 17 24.14 -34.21 -22.15
N SER A 18 24.23 -33.01 -22.71
CA SER A 18 24.89 -32.79 -24.02
C SER A 18 26.41 -32.91 -23.90
N SER A 19 27.00 -33.98 -24.44
CA SER A 19 28.45 -34.23 -24.42
C SER A 19 29.18 -33.51 -25.55
N ASN A 20 29.36 -32.20 -25.43
CA ASN A 20 30.14 -31.38 -26.37
C ASN A 20 31.50 -30.97 -25.75
N ASP A 21 32.55 -30.86 -26.58
CA ASP A 21 33.87 -30.40 -26.13
C ASP A 21 33.89 -28.87 -25.93
N TYR A 22 33.46 -28.45 -24.74
CA TYR A 22 33.31 -27.04 -24.35
C TYR A 22 34.57 -26.19 -24.54
N GLU A 23 35.76 -26.77 -24.44
CA GLU A 23 37.05 -26.07 -24.60
C GLU A 23 37.33 -25.61 -26.04
N THR A 24 36.67 -26.19 -27.04
CA THR A 24 36.92 -25.90 -28.47
C THR A 24 35.80 -25.12 -29.16
N THR A 25 34.63 -24.99 -28.53
CA THR A 25 33.45 -24.37 -29.14
C THR A 25 33.29 -22.89 -28.79
N ILE A 26 33.09 -22.06 -29.81
CA ILE A 26 33.00 -20.60 -29.74
C ILE A 26 31.87 -20.05 -30.62
N TRP A 27 31.49 -18.80 -30.38
CA TRP A 27 30.48 -18.08 -31.14
C TRP A 27 31.11 -16.97 -31.98
N ILE A 28 30.72 -16.91 -33.25
CA ILE A 28 31.22 -15.97 -34.25
C ILE A 28 30.05 -15.17 -34.85
N LYS A 29 30.33 -13.95 -35.31
CA LYS A 29 29.32 -13.13 -36.01
C LYS A 29 29.08 -13.62 -37.43
N ASP A 30 27.83 -13.53 -37.87
CA ASP A 30 27.38 -14.08 -39.15
C ASP A 30 26.21 -13.24 -39.70
N PRO A 31 26.30 -12.64 -40.91
CA PRO A 31 25.29 -11.68 -41.37
C PRO A 31 23.87 -12.24 -41.46
N ASP A 32 23.70 -13.53 -41.78
CA ASP A 32 22.39 -14.14 -41.96
C ASP A 32 21.72 -14.52 -40.63
N VAL A 33 22.51 -15.03 -39.65
CA VAL A 33 21.99 -15.60 -38.39
C VAL A 33 22.31 -14.72 -37.15
N GLU A 34 22.98 -13.58 -37.35
CA GLU A 34 23.66 -12.69 -36.37
C GLU A 34 24.82 -13.39 -35.63
N PHE A 35 24.59 -14.58 -35.07
CA PHE A 35 25.62 -15.42 -34.46
C PHE A 35 25.52 -16.89 -34.89
N ARG A 36 26.68 -17.51 -35.13
CA ARG A 36 26.82 -18.94 -35.46
C ARG A 36 27.86 -19.60 -34.53
N CYS A 37 27.66 -20.87 -34.18
CA CYS A 37 28.65 -21.64 -33.43
C CYS A 37 29.73 -22.16 -34.39
N ALA A 38 30.99 -22.11 -33.96
CA ALA A 38 32.17 -22.58 -34.68
C ALA A 38 33.13 -23.30 -33.72
N THR A 39 34.03 -24.10 -34.27
CA THR A 39 35.06 -24.84 -33.53
C THR A 39 36.43 -24.22 -33.81
N ILE A 40 37.23 -23.99 -32.77
CA ILE A 40 38.62 -23.55 -32.91
C ILE A 40 39.43 -24.65 -33.64
N LEU A 41 40.23 -24.26 -34.62
CA LEU A 41 41.15 -25.17 -35.32
C LEU A 41 42.61 -24.83 -35.03
N GLU A 42 42.99 -23.56 -35.19
CA GLU A 42 44.37 -23.08 -35.03
C GLU A 42 44.33 -21.65 -34.44
N GLU A 43 45.14 -21.36 -33.42
CA GLU A 43 45.32 -20.01 -32.88
C GLU A 43 46.65 -19.40 -33.33
N TYR A 44 46.62 -18.12 -33.68
CA TYR A 44 47.77 -17.23 -33.87
C TYR A 44 47.65 -16.06 -32.88
N ASP A 45 48.65 -15.19 -32.78
CA ASP A 45 48.66 -14.11 -31.77
C ASP A 45 47.41 -13.20 -31.85
N ASP A 46 47.12 -12.62 -33.02
CA ASP A 46 45.97 -11.70 -33.23
C ASP A 46 44.69 -12.40 -33.75
N ASN A 47 44.80 -13.58 -34.39
CA ASN A 47 43.72 -14.21 -35.16
C ASN A 47 43.51 -15.68 -34.79
N VAL A 48 42.27 -16.15 -34.94
CA VAL A 48 41.87 -17.56 -34.77
C VAL A 48 41.35 -18.10 -36.11
N ILE A 49 41.76 -19.31 -36.49
CA ILE A 49 41.15 -20.06 -37.59
C ILE A 49 40.04 -20.93 -36.99
N VAL A 50 38.83 -20.75 -37.51
CA VAL A 50 37.62 -21.41 -37.02
C VAL A 50 37.00 -22.27 -38.12
N GLY A 51 36.50 -23.45 -37.74
CA GLY A 51 35.68 -24.30 -38.57
C GLY A 51 34.20 -24.10 -38.25
N LEU A 52 33.38 -23.85 -39.26
CA LEU A 52 31.93 -23.72 -39.11
C LEU A 52 31.22 -24.64 -40.11
N HIS A 53 30.04 -25.13 -39.74
CA HIS A 53 29.15 -25.79 -40.69
C HIS A 53 28.13 -24.79 -41.24
N ASP A 54 27.90 -24.87 -42.54
CA ASP A 54 26.89 -24.10 -43.23
C ASP A 54 25.49 -24.75 -43.12
N GLU A 55 24.41 -24.05 -43.49
CA GLU A 55 23.05 -24.61 -43.44
C GLU A 55 22.92 -25.90 -44.27
N ASN A 56 23.73 -26.03 -45.32
CA ASN A 56 23.86 -27.23 -46.16
C ASN A 56 24.87 -28.26 -45.62
N GLY A 57 25.24 -28.19 -44.34
CA GLY A 57 26.20 -29.08 -43.66
C GLY A 57 27.66 -28.93 -44.10
N HIS A 58 27.95 -28.10 -45.09
CA HIS A 58 29.30 -27.91 -45.65
C HIS A 58 30.24 -27.26 -44.64
N PHE A 59 31.48 -27.73 -44.54
CA PHE A 59 32.48 -27.21 -43.62
C PHE A 59 33.27 -26.06 -44.25
N GLU A 60 33.13 -24.86 -43.72
CA GLU A 60 33.91 -23.67 -44.11
C GLU A 60 34.96 -23.37 -43.04
N LYS A 61 36.17 -22.94 -43.47
CA LYS A 61 37.17 -22.34 -42.57
C LYS A 61 37.16 -20.82 -42.74
N ARG A 62 37.00 -20.07 -41.64
CA ARG A 62 37.19 -18.60 -41.60
C ARG A 62 38.37 -18.25 -40.70
N VAL A 63 39.02 -17.12 -41.02
CA VAL A 63 40.03 -16.47 -40.16
C VAL A 63 39.36 -15.26 -39.52
N ILE A 64 39.37 -15.18 -38.19
CA ILE A 64 38.62 -14.17 -37.43
C ILE A 64 39.55 -13.54 -36.38
N PRO A 65 39.53 -12.21 -36.17
CA PRO A 65 40.29 -11.56 -35.11
C PRO A 65 39.85 -12.04 -33.72
N LYS A 66 40.79 -12.21 -32.78
CA LYS A 66 40.44 -12.62 -31.39
C LYS A 66 39.43 -11.70 -30.71
N SER A 67 39.35 -10.44 -31.11
CA SER A 67 38.38 -9.45 -30.61
C SER A 67 36.92 -9.70 -31.04
N GLU A 68 36.66 -10.58 -32.00
CA GLU A 68 35.30 -10.92 -32.46
C GLU A 68 34.83 -12.32 -31.97
N VAL A 69 35.72 -13.08 -31.33
CA VAL A 69 35.44 -14.41 -30.78
C VAL A 69 34.68 -14.27 -29.46
N ASN A 70 33.50 -14.90 -29.37
CA ASN A 70 32.72 -14.99 -28.14
C ASN A 70 32.84 -16.41 -27.55
N LEU A 71 33.18 -16.53 -26.26
CA LEU A 71 33.23 -17.81 -25.56
C LEU A 71 31.83 -18.46 -25.43
N SER A 72 31.79 -19.78 -25.42
CA SER A 72 30.57 -20.59 -25.19
C SER A 72 30.27 -20.76 -23.69
N SER A 73 29.16 -21.43 -23.36
CA SER A 73 28.79 -21.73 -21.96
C SER A 73 28.41 -23.19 -21.79
N VAL A 74 28.63 -23.72 -20.58
CA VAL A 74 28.49 -25.15 -20.24
C VAL A 74 27.05 -25.65 -20.35
N SER A 75 26.04 -24.77 -20.19
CA SER A 75 24.63 -25.12 -20.40
C SER A 75 23.81 -23.95 -20.93
N TYR A 76 22.93 -24.23 -21.88
CA TYR A 76 21.97 -23.28 -22.45
C TYR A 76 20.55 -23.43 -21.86
N PHE A 77 20.33 -24.37 -20.94
CA PHE A 77 19.01 -24.65 -20.34
C PHE A 77 18.81 -24.02 -18.96
N VAL A 78 19.70 -23.11 -18.55
CA VAL A 78 19.69 -22.43 -17.24
C VAL A 78 18.34 -21.72 -16.98
N GLU A 79 17.87 -21.76 -15.73
CA GLU A 79 16.62 -21.11 -15.30
C GLU A 79 16.76 -19.60 -15.13
N ASP A 80 17.92 -19.15 -14.64
CA ASP A 80 18.31 -17.74 -14.51
C ASP A 80 19.60 -17.52 -15.29
N MET A 81 19.58 -16.61 -16.27
CA MET A 81 20.72 -16.31 -17.13
C MET A 81 21.89 -15.66 -16.38
N CYS A 82 21.70 -15.16 -15.15
CA CYS A 82 22.83 -14.77 -14.31
C CYS A 82 23.70 -15.97 -13.89
N ASN A 83 23.20 -17.20 -13.95
CA ASN A 83 23.99 -18.41 -13.66
C ASN A 83 24.71 -18.99 -14.91
N LEU A 84 24.79 -18.25 -16.01
CA LEU A 84 25.66 -18.60 -17.15
C LEU A 84 27.14 -18.47 -16.77
N SER A 85 27.97 -19.40 -17.28
CA SER A 85 29.42 -19.31 -17.07
C SER A 85 30.03 -18.11 -17.80
N GLU A 86 29.58 -17.86 -19.05
CA GLU A 86 30.00 -16.72 -19.86
C GLU A 86 28.80 -15.96 -20.41
N LEU A 87 28.76 -14.67 -20.10
CA LEU A 87 27.65 -13.78 -20.41
C LEU A 87 27.95 -12.96 -21.68
N ASN A 88 27.85 -13.63 -22.82
CA ASN A 88 28.02 -13.04 -24.15
C ASN A 88 26.65 -12.90 -24.84
N GLU A 89 26.50 -11.94 -25.78
CA GLU A 89 25.25 -11.73 -26.53
C GLU A 89 24.76 -13.03 -27.20
N ALA A 90 25.68 -13.80 -27.80
CA ALA A 90 25.41 -15.09 -28.42
C ALA A 90 24.90 -16.14 -27.42
N CYS A 91 25.47 -16.19 -26.20
CA CYS A 91 25.02 -17.12 -25.15
C CYS A 91 23.60 -16.79 -24.67
N VAL A 92 23.29 -15.50 -24.45
CA VAL A 92 21.94 -15.05 -24.09
C VAL A 92 20.93 -15.39 -25.19
N LEU A 93 21.30 -15.17 -26.46
CA LEU A 93 20.47 -15.51 -27.61
C LEU A 93 20.22 -17.03 -27.72
N GLU A 94 21.24 -17.88 -27.57
CA GLU A 94 21.05 -19.33 -27.66
C GLU A 94 20.34 -19.92 -26.43
N VAL A 95 20.47 -19.36 -25.22
CA VAL A 95 19.61 -19.74 -24.08
C VAL A 95 18.14 -19.52 -24.43
N ILE A 96 17.79 -18.32 -24.91
CA ILE A 96 16.43 -17.96 -25.29
C ILE A 96 15.92 -18.87 -26.41
N ARG A 97 16.76 -19.14 -27.41
CA ARG A 97 16.46 -19.99 -28.58
C ARG A 97 16.29 -21.46 -28.22
N SER A 98 17.14 -22.02 -27.37
CA SER A 98 17.06 -23.42 -26.91
C SER A 98 15.89 -23.63 -25.94
N ARG A 99 15.68 -22.72 -24.97
CA ARG A 99 14.52 -22.78 -24.05
C ARG A 99 13.19 -22.65 -24.81
N TYR A 100 13.09 -21.71 -25.75
CA TYR A 100 11.88 -21.54 -26.59
C TYR A 100 11.59 -22.76 -27.49
N LYS A 101 12.62 -23.39 -28.08
CA LYS A 101 12.46 -24.67 -28.81
C LYS A 101 11.92 -25.79 -27.91
N ALA A 102 12.35 -25.83 -26.64
CA ALA A 102 11.83 -26.73 -25.62
C ALA A 102 10.46 -26.27 -25.02
N GLN A 103 9.84 -25.22 -25.57
CA GLN A 103 8.57 -24.62 -25.12
C GLN A 103 8.62 -23.97 -23.72
N LEU A 104 9.83 -23.77 -23.18
CA LEU A 104 10.09 -23.06 -21.93
C LEU A 104 10.16 -21.55 -22.21
N ILE A 105 9.01 -20.87 -22.17
CA ILE A 105 8.90 -19.45 -22.55
C ILE A 105 9.41 -18.44 -21.50
N HIS A 106 9.62 -18.89 -20.27
CA HIS A 106 10.03 -18.07 -19.13
C HIS A 106 11.49 -18.33 -18.78
N THR A 107 12.24 -17.26 -18.50
CA THR A 107 13.61 -17.34 -17.98
C THR A 107 13.83 -16.17 -17.02
N TYR A 108 14.53 -16.38 -15.90
CA TYR A 108 15.00 -15.28 -15.05
C TYR A 108 16.26 -14.64 -15.61
N SER A 109 16.51 -13.41 -15.17
CA SER A 109 17.61 -12.56 -15.61
C SER A 109 18.05 -11.71 -14.42
N GLY A 110 18.39 -12.38 -13.32
CA GLY A 110 18.60 -11.77 -12.00
C GLY A 110 17.29 -11.20 -11.45
N LEU A 111 17.19 -9.88 -11.36
CA LEU A 111 16.07 -9.16 -10.72
C LEU A 111 14.78 -9.08 -11.58
N PHE A 112 14.79 -9.59 -12.81
CA PHE A 112 13.65 -9.51 -13.73
C PHE A 112 13.45 -10.81 -14.53
N CYS A 113 12.26 -10.98 -15.10
CA CYS A 113 11.92 -12.17 -15.90
C CYS A 113 11.69 -11.82 -17.37
N LEU A 114 12.20 -12.68 -18.25
CA LEU A 114 11.99 -12.64 -19.69
C LEU A 114 10.87 -13.61 -20.08
N VAL A 115 9.96 -13.16 -20.95
CA VAL A 115 8.83 -13.95 -21.43
C VAL A 115 8.75 -13.88 -22.95
N VAL A 116 9.02 -14.99 -23.63
CA VAL A 116 8.94 -15.07 -25.10
C VAL A 116 7.52 -15.45 -25.51
N ASN A 117 6.88 -14.70 -26.41
CA ASN A 117 5.53 -15.05 -26.87
C ASN A 117 5.53 -16.39 -27.63
N PRO A 118 4.81 -17.45 -27.19
CA PRO A 118 4.81 -18.76 -27.85
C PRO A 118 4.07 -18.82 -29.19
N TRP A 119 3.23 -17.82 -29.52
CA TRP A 119 2.24 -17.87 -30.60
C TRP A 119 1.33 -19.13 -30.59
N LYS A 120 1.22 -19.80 -29.44
CA LYS A 120 0.44 -21.02 -29.23
C LYS A 120 0.00 -21.14 -27.78
N ASN A 121 -1.17 -21.72 -27.54
CA ASN A 121 -1.63 -22.09 -26.20
C ASN A 121 -0.77 -23.24 -25.63
N ILE A 122 -0.01 -22.96 -24.57
CA ILE A 122 0.75 -23.94 -23.77
C ILE A 122 0.00 -24.16 -22.44
N PRO A 123 -0.15 -25.40 -21.93
CA PRO A 123 -0.95 -25.70 -20.74
C PRO A 123 -0.23 -25.37 -19.41
N ILE A 124 0.38 -24.19 -19.32
CA ILE A 124 1.06 -23.67 -18.11
C ILE A 124 0.12 -22.86 -17.19
N TYR A 125 -0.94 -22.29 -17.74
CA TYR A 125 -1.91 -21.46 -17.00
C TYR A 125 -3.06 -22.32 -16.44
N THR A 126 -2.72 -23.28 -15.56
CA THR A 126 -3.68 -24.21 -14.94
C THR A 126 -3.82 -23.96 -13.43
N LYS A 127 -4.99 -24.29 -12.87
CA LYS A 127 -5.23 -24.17 -11.42
C LYS A 127 -4.35 -25.11 -10.57
N GLU A 128 -3.81 -26.17 -11.17
CA GLU A 128 -2.79 -27.03 -10.54
C GLU A 128 -1.47 -26.29 -10.35
N ILE A 129 -0.98 -25.65 -11.42
CA ILE A 129 0.25 -24.86 -11.40
C ILE A 129 0.08 -23.64 -10.49
N MET A 130 -1.06 -22.94 -10.54
CA MET A 130 -1.36 -21.85 -9.59
C MET A 130 -1.16 -22.32 -8.13
N LYS A 131 -1.82 -23.42 -7.72
CA LYS A 131 -1.69 -23.95 -6.35
C LYS A 131 -0.25 -24.30 -5.97
N ALA A 132 0.55 -24.83 -6.90
CA ALA A 132 1.94 -25.16 -6.62
C ALA A 132 2.79 -23.92 -6.29
N TYR A 133 2.58 -22.80 -6.99
CA TYR A 133 3.22 -21.51 -6.64
C TYR A 133 2.61 -20.88 -5.37
N MET A 134 1.30 -21.04 -5.13
CA MET A 134 0.66 -20.52 -3.90
C MET A 134 1.17 -21.22 -2.62
N HIS A 135 1.54 -22.49 -2.71
CA HIS A 135 2.09 -23.26 -1.58
C HIS A 135 3.61 -23.02 -1.37
N SER A 136 4.27 -22.19 -2.18
CA SER A 136 5.73 -21.93 -2.07
C SER A 136 6.11 -20.93 -0.95
N THR A 137 5.28 -20.79 0.09
CA THR A 137 5.67 -20.09 1.34
C THR A 137 6.90 -20.70 2.00
N ASP A 138 7.18 -21.98 1.70
CA ASP A 138 8.47 -22.59 1.94
C ASP A 138 9.48 -22.11 0.87
N LYS A 139 10.43 -21.22 1.24
CA LYS A 139 11.56 -20.76 0.39
C LYS A 139 12.54 -21.90 -0.03
N ASN A 140 12.11 -23.15 0.07
CA ASN A 140 12.92 -24.36 -0.09
C ASN A 140 12.52 -25.18 -1.33
N LEU A 141 11.40 -24.86 -2.00
CA LEU A 141 11.11 -25.38 -3.34
C LEU A 141 11.69 -24.45 -4.41
N ASN A 142 12.74 -24.92 -5.10
CA ASN A 142 13.16 -24.35 -6.37
C ASN A 142 12.08 -24.65 -7.44
N LEU A 143 11.07 -23.79 -7.53
CA LEU A 143 10.11 -23.83 -8.64
C LEU A 143 10.71 -23.11 -9.87
N PRO A 144 10.44 -23.62 -11.10
CA PRO A 144 11.01 -23.06 -12.32
C PRO A 144 10.49 -21.64 -12.63
N PRO A 145 11.11 -20.92 -13.59
CA PRO A 145 10.68 -19.57 -13.94
C PRO A 145 9.23 -19.50 -14.42
N HIS A 146 8.41 -18.63 -13.79
CA HIS A 146 7.02 -18.41 -14.19
C HIS A 146 6.49 -17.05 -13.70
N ILE A 147 5.55 -16.44 -14.44
CA ILE A 147 4.88 -15.19 -14.01
C ILE A 147 4.17 -15.31 -12.65
N TYR A 148 3.72 -16.52 -12.27
CA TYR A 148 3.08 -16.75 -10.96
C TYR A 148 4.07 -16.63 -9.79
N ALA A 149 5.35 -16.99 -9.97
CA ALA A 149 6.37 -16.76 -8.95
C ALA A 149 6.64 -15.27 -8.73
N ILE A 150 6.54 -14.45 -9.79
CA ILE A 150 6.67 -12.99 -9.71
C ILE A 150 5.46 -12.40 -8.98
N ALA A 151 4.25 -12.83 -9.33
CA ALA A 151 3.02 -12.42 -8.65
C ALA A 151 3.01 -12.84 -7.16
N GLN A 152 3.51 -14.04 -6.84
CA GLN A 152 3.70 -14.52 -5.47
C GLN A 152 4.73 -13.66 -4.71
N SER A 153 5.92 -13.45 -5.28
CA SER A 153 6.96 -12.56 -4.73
C SER A 153 6.45 -11.13 -4.50
N THR A 154 5.61 -10.62 -5.40
CA THR A 154 4.95 -9.31 -5.27
C THR A 154 3.97 -9.32 -4.09
N TYR A 155 3.13 -10.35 -3.95
CA TYR A 155 2.19 -10.47 -2.84
C TYR A 155 2.91 -10.64 -1.49
N ASP A 156 3.93 -11.50 -1.42
CA ASP A 156 4.76 -11.66 -0.21
C ASP A 156 5.56 -10.37 0.10
N GLY A 157 5.83 -9.54 -0.92
CA GLY A 157 6.31 -8.17 -0.77
C GLY A 157 5.36 -7.24 0.00
N LEU A 158 4.04 -7.44 -0.09
CA LEU A 158 3.06 -6.69 0.73
C LEU A 158 3.20 -7.03 2.22
N LEU A 159 3.52 -8.30 2.55
CA LEU A 159 3.77 -8.75 3.92
C LEU A 159 5.00 -8.06 4.55
N SER A 160 5.90 -7.49 3.73
CA SER A 160 7.01 -6.63 4.21
C SER A 160 6.60 -5.21 4.59
N GLY A 161 5.32 -4.84 4.38
CA GLY A 161 4.79 -3.49 4.65
C GLY A 161 5.04 -2.45 3.56
N ASN A 162 5.51 -2.86 2.38
CA ASN A 162 5.82 -1.98 1.25
C ASN A 162 4.81 -2.17 0.09
N ASN A 163 4.34 -1.07 -0.50
CA ASN A 163 3.57 -1.10 -1.76
C ASN A 163 4.45 -1.61 -2.91
N GLN A 164 3.83 -2.28 -3.87
CA GLN A 164 4.53 -3.00 -4.94
C GLN A 164 4.01 -2.58 -6.32
N SER A 165 4.82 -2.80 -7.35
CA SER A 165 4.38 -2.67 -8.74
C SER A 165 4.99 -3.75 -9.64
N ILE A 166 4.27 -4.13 -10.70
CA ILE A 166 4.73 -5.07 -11.72
C ILE A 166 4.69 -4.34 -13.06
N LEU A 167 5.85 -4.09 -13.65
CA LEU A 167 5.98 -3.36 -14.92
C LEU A 167 6.21 -4.34 -16.06
N ILE A 168 5.26 -4.39 -17.00
CA ILE A 168 5.25 -5.34 -18.11
C ILE A 168 5.56 -4.56 -19.40
N THR A 169 6.73 -4.79 -19.97
CA THR A 169 7.28 -4.02 -21.10
C THR A 169 7.73 -4.92 -22.25
N GLY A 170 8.08 -4.32 -23.39
CA GLY A 170 8.43 -5.03 -24.64
C GLY A 170 7.71 -4.44 -25.86
N GLU A 171 8.01 -4.94 -27.06
CA GLU A 171 7.43 -4.47 -28.32
C GLU A 171 5.90 -4.75 -28.43
N SER A 172 5.24 -4.15 -29.42
CA SER A 172 3.83 -4.45 -29.70
C SER A 172 3.67 -5.88 -30.21
N GLY A 173 2.67 -6.61 -29.71
CA GLY A 173 2.49 -8.05 -30.00
C GLY A 173 3.33 -9.01 -29.14
N ALA A 174 4.21 -8.53 -28.25
CA ALA A 174 5.06 -9.38 -27.40
C ALA A 174 4.30 -10.13 -26.26
N GLY A 175 2.98 -9.95 -26.11
CA GLY A 175 2.16 -10.70 -25.14
C GLY A 175 1.88 -10.01 -23.79
N LYS A 176 2.33 -8.76 -23.60
CA LYS A 176 2.20 -7.99 -22.34
C LYS A 176 0.82 -8.08 -21.67
N THR A 177 -0.25 -7.78 -22.42
CA THR A 177 -1.63 -7.79 -21.91
C THR A 177 -2.13 -9.18 -21.52
N VAL A 178 -1.60 -10.25 -22.12
CA VAL A 178 -1.92 -11.64 -21.74
C VAL A 178 -1.29 -11.97 -20.39
N ASN A 179 -0.01 -11.62 -20.20
CA ASN A 179 0.68 -11.77 -18.91
C ASN A 179 0.01 -10.93 -17.81
N THR A 180 -0.43 -9.71 -18.14
CA THR A 180 -1.22 -8.83 -17.25
C THR A 180 -2.48 -9.54 -16.74
N LYS A 181 -3.28 -10.12 -17.64
CA LYS A 181 -4.51 -10.85 -17.29
C LYS A 181 -4.22 -12.07 -16.41
N ARG A 182 -3.17 -12.85 -16.72
CA ARG A 182 -2.78 -14.03 -15.92
C ARG A 182 -2.24 -13.70 -14.52
N ILE A 183 -1.60 -12.53 -14.36
CA ILE A 183 -1.15 -12.05 -13.04
C ILE A 183 -2.34 -11.61 -12.18
N ILE A 184 -3.31 -10.90 -12.77
CA ILE A 184 -4.56 -10.53 -12.08
C ILE A 184 -5.35 -11.77 -11.65
N GLU A 185 -5.49 -12.76 -12.55
CA GLU A 185 -6.12 -14.05 -12.27
C GLU A 185 -5.44 -14.80 -11.10
N TYR A 186 -4.10 -14.85 -11.08
CA TYR A 186 -3.34 -15.48 -9.99
C TYR A 186 -3.55 -14.75 -8.65
N LEU A 187 -3.43 -13.43 -8.63
CA LEU A 187 -3.63 -12.62 -7.42
C LEU A 187 -5.07 -12.76 -6.89
N GLY A 188 -6.06 -12.87 -7.78
CA GLY A 188 -7.46 -13.12 -7.42
C GLY A 188 -7.63 -14.44 -6.65
N VAL A 189 -7.16 -15.55 -7.24
CA VAL A 189 -7.22 -16.88 -6.61
C VAL A 189 -6.40 -16.94 -5.30
N LEU A 190 -5.28 -16.22 -5.21
CA LEU A 190 -4.48 -16.10 -4.00
C LEU A 190 -5.23 -15.35 -2.88
N SER A 191 -5.99 -14.31 -3.23
CA SER A 191 -6.86 -13.61 -2.28
C SER A 191 -8.09 -14.43 -1.87
N GLU A 192 -8.70 -15.19 -2.78
CA GLU A 192 -9.79 -16.12 -2.44
C GLU A 192 -9.31 -17.19 -1.45
N TYR A 193 -8.10 -17.73 -1.64
CA TYR A 193 -7.56 -18.81 -0.80
C TYR A 193 -7.24 -18.39 0.65
N ARG A 194 -7.06 -17.08 0.92
CA ARG A 194 -6.92 -16.55 2.29
C ARG A 194 -8.23 -16.05 2.91
N GLY A 195 -9.29 -15.91 2.12
CA GLY A 195 -10.63 -15.60 2.61
C GLY A 195 -11.37 -16.86 3.08
N GLU A 196 -12.33 -16.70 3.99
CA GLU A 196 -13.28 -17.77 4.29
C GLU A 196 -14.24 -17.98 3.10
N PHE A 197 -14.57 -19.23 2.80
CA PHE A 197 -15.30 -19.63 1.59
C PHE A 197 -16.69 -18.98 1.47
N GLY A 198 -17.03 -18.46 0.28
CA GLY A 198 -18.40 -18.60 -0.24
C GLY A 198 -19.11 -17.36 -0.82
N ILE A 199 -18.54 -16.15 -0.79
CA ILE A 199 -19.28 -14.95 -1.22
C ILE A 199 -19.08 -14.62 -2.71
N SER A 200 -20.19 -14.73 -3.44
CA SER A 200 -20.43 -14.41 -4.85
C SER A 200 -19.74 -13.12 -5.38
N ASP A 201 -19.23 -13.22 -6.61
CA ASP A 201 -18.66 -12.16 -7.46
C ASP A 201 -17.50 -11.32 -6.89
N GLY A 202 -16.36 -12.01 -6.82
CA GLY A 202 -15.03 -11.47 -6.63
C GLY A 202 -14.66 -10.31 -7.57
N ILE A 203 -13.70 -9.51 -7.08
CA ILE A 203 -13.20 -8.30 -7.73
C ILE A 203 -12.39 -8.64 -9.00
N ASP A 204 -11.76 -9.82 -9.03
CA ASP A 204 -11.03 -10.39 -10.18
C ASP A 204 -11.91 -10.48 -11.45
N LYS A 205 -13.15 -10.96 -11.33
CA LYS A 205 -14.09 -11.07 -12.45
C LYS A 205 -14.52 -9.70 -12.96
N ARG A 206 -14.85 -8.78 -12.04
CA ARG A 206 -15.21 -7.39 -12.38
C ARG A 206 -14.04 -6.65 -13.02
N LEU A 207 -12.81 -6.89 -12.55
CA LEU A 207 -11.58 -6.32 -13.12
C LEU A 207 -11.28 -6.90 -14.51
N THR A 208 -11.52 -8.20 -14.71
CA THR A 208 -11.41 -8.84 -16.02
C THR A 208 -12.46 -8.29 -17.01
N ALA A 209 -13.72 -8.13 -16.57
CA ALA A 209 -14.78 -7.53 -17.36
C ALA A 209 -14.48 -6.06 -17.71
N ALA A 210 -14.04 -5.25 -16.74
CA ALA A 210 -13.60 -3.87 -16.98
C ALA A 210 -12.45 -3.80 -18.00
N GLY A 211 -11.53 -4.78 -17.96
CA GLY A 211 -10.51 -4.97 -19.00
C GLY A 211 -11.10 -5.18 -20.39
N ILE A 212 -12.09 -6.07 -20.56
CA ILE A 212 -12.75 -6.33 -21.85
C ILE A 212 -13.43 -5.06 -22.39
N VAL A 213 -14.17 -4.32 -21.56
CA VAL A 213 -14.83 -3.07 -21.98
C VAL A 213 -13.80 -2.01 -22.39
N ILE A 214 -12.70 -1.84 -21.64
CA ILE A 214 -11.64 -0.89 -22.00
C ILE A 214 -10.94 -1.31 -23.30
N GLU A 215 -10.69 -2.61 -23.52
CA GLU A 215 -10.11 -3.11 -24.76
C GLU A 215 -11.01 -2.84 -25.98
N ALA A 216 -12.33 -2.96 -25.86
CA ALA A 216 -13.26 -2.64 -26.94
C ALA A 216 -13.18 -1.16 -27.39
N PHE A 217 -13.05 -0.24 -26.44
CA PHE A 217 -13.02 1.22 -26.72
C PHE A 217 -11.61 1.80 -26.96
N ALA A 218 -10.53 1.11 -26.57
CA ALA A 218 -9.17 1.67 -26.64
C ALA A 218 -8.11 0.77 -27.30
N ASN A 219 -8.46 -0.47 -27.68
CA ASN A 219 -7.59 -1.27 -28.55
C ASN A 219 -8.06 -1.18 -30.01
N ALA A 220 -7.11 -1.36 -30.93
CA ALA A 220 -7.35 -1.39 -32.37
C ALA A 220 -6.39 -2.36 -33.06
N SER A 221 -6.76 -2.85 -34.24
CA SER A 221 -5.84 -3.60 -35.09
C SER A 221 -4.84 -2.67 -35.75
N THR A 222 -3.57 -3.02 -35.66
CA THR A 222 -2.47 -2.38 -36.38
C THR A 222 -1.72 -3.39 -37.24
N ILE A 223 -0.82 -2.88 -38.09
CA ILE A 223 0.15 -3.70 -38.83
C ILE A 223 0.86 -4.73 -37.92
N HIS A 224 1.21 -4.33 -36.69
CA HIS A 224 2.02 -5.15 -35.79
C HIS A 224 1.20 -6.13 -34.94
N ASN A 225 0.01 -5.72 -34.47
CA ASN A 225 -0.83 -6.51 -33.57
C ASN A 225 -2.33 -6.28 -33.85
N SER A 226 -3.11 -7.35 -34.00
CA SER A 226 -4.55 -7.28 -34.26
C SER A 226 -5.36 -6.70 -33.10
N ASN A 227 -4.91 -6.90 -31.86
CA ASN A 227 -5.51 -6.34 -30.65
C ASN A 227 -4.47 -5.46 -29.93
N SER A 228 -4.09 -4.34 -30.56
CA SER A 228 -3.07 -3.41 -30.07
C SER A 228 -3.68 -2.37 -29.14
N SER A 229 -3.22 -2.33 -27.88
CA SER A 229 -3.68 -1.31 -26.92
C SER A 229 -3.13 0.06 -27.29
N ARG A 230 -4.02 1.04 -27.53
CA ARG A 230 -3.68 2.43 -27.89
C ARG A 230 -3.87 3.38 -26.71
N LEU A 231 -3.57 2.86 -25.51
CA LEU A 231 -3.40 3.57 -24.26
C LEU A 231 -2.35 2.83 -23.40
N GLY A 232 -1.82 3.50 -22.38
CA GLY A 232 -1.17 2.85 -21.24
C GLY A 232 -2.18 2.67 -20.11
N LYS A 233 -2.21 1.50 -19.46
CA LYS A 233 -3.07 1.23 -18.31
C LYS A 233 -2.24 0.83 -17.09
N PHE A 234 -2.51 1.50 -15.97
CA PHE A 234 -1.99 1.18 -14.66
C PHE A 234 -3.15 0.66 -13.79
N ILE A 235 -3.10 -0.61 -13.44
CA ILE A 235 -4.12 -1.31 -12.67
C ILE A 235 -3.62 -1.42 -11.23
N ARG A 236 -4.14 -0.54 -10.37
CA ARG A 236 -3.93 -0.59 -8.92
C ARG A 236 -4.92 -1.59 -8.32
N ILE A 237 -4.43 -2.54 -7.54
CA ILE A 237 -5.23 -3.48 -6.76
C ILE A 237 -5.00 -3.17 -5.29
N ASP A 238 -6.06 -2.83 -4.56
CA ASP A 238 -6.00 -2.37 -3.16
C ASP A 238 -6.34 -3.51 -2.19
N TYR A 239 -5.42 -3.73 -1.25
CA TYR A 239 -5.46 -4.77 -0.23
C TYR A 239 -5.75 -4.17 1.15
N GLY A 240 -6.56 -4.88 1.95
CA GLY A 240 -6.85 -4.53 3.33
C GLY A 240 -5.73 -4.91 4.31
N ASP A 241 -5.92 -4.54 5.57
CA ASP A 241 -5.05 -4.97 6.69
C ASP A 241 -5.03 -6.52 6.86
N ASP A 242 -6.01 -7.23 6.28
CA ASP A 242 -6.12 -8.69 6.21
C ASP A 242 -5.45 -9.33 4.98
N MET A 243 -4.76 -8.53 4.14
CA MET A 243 -4.10 -8.96 2.90
C MET A 243 -5.02 -9.60 1.86
N THR A 244 -6.34 -9.33 1.93
CA THR A 244 -7.30 -9.67 0.86
C THR A 244 -7.61 -8.43 -0.01
N MET A 245 -7.98 -8.64 -1.27
CA MET A 245 -8.43 -7.55 -2.15
C MET A 245 -9.71 -6.91 -1.61
N LYS A 246 -9.75 -5.57 -1.52
CA LYS A 246 -10.93 -4.80 -1.11
C LYS A 246 -11.47 -3.89 -2.22
N GLY A 247 -10.61 -3.49 -3.16
CA GLY A 247 -10.98 -2.68 -4.32
C GLY A 247 -9.91 -2.72 -5.42
N ALA A 248 -10.19 -2.08 -6.55
CA ALA A 248 -9.21 -1.89 -7.63
C ALA A 248 -9.49 -0.60 -8.40
N GLN A 249 -8.46 0.02 -8.97
CA GLN A 249 -8.56 1.21 -9.81
C GLN A 249 -7.73 1.07 -11.08
N ILE A 250 -8.36 1.25 -12.24
CA ILE A 250 -7.70 1.35 -13.53
C ILE A 250 -7.48 2.85 -13.83
N GLN A 251 -6.21 3.24 -13.93
CA GLN A 251 -5.80 4.57 -14.40
C GLN A 251 -5.29 4.43 -15.84
N THR A 252 -5.70 5.34 -16.73
CA THR A 252 -5.36 5.28 -18.16
C THR A 252 -4.63 6.54 -18.62
N TYR A 253 -3.66 6.35 -19.48
CA TYR A 253 -2.81 7.39 -20.05
C TYR A 253 -2.77 7.24 -21.58
N LEU A 254 -2.55 8.33 -22.31
CA LEU A 254 -2.30 8.31 -23.77
C LEU A 254 -3.36 7.58 -24.63
N LEU A 255 -4.66 7.89 -24.48
CA LEU A 255 -5.64 7.44 -25.48
C LEU A 255 -5.33 8.07 -26.85
N GLU A 256 -5.08 7.27 -27.88
CA GLU A 256 -4.81 7.72 -29.26
C GLU A 256 -6.09 8.27 -29.95
N LYS A 257 -6.68 9.34 -29.41
CA LYS A 257 -7.98 9.88 -29.82
C LYS A 257 -8.04 10.33 -31.29
N SER A 258 -6.91 10.58 -31.93
CA SER A 258 -6.84 10.85 -33.38
C SER A 258 -7.27 9.65 -34.24
N ARG A 259 -7.13 8.41 -33.76
CA ARG A 259 -7.54 7.17 -34.46
C ARG A 259 -9.03 7.13 -34.80
N VAL A 260 -9.87 7.73 -33.95
CA VAL A 260 -11.33 7.88 -34.16
C VAL A 260 -11.64 8.46 -35.53
N VAL A 261 -10.83 9.45 -35.94
CA VAL A 261 -11.04 10.27 -37.13
C VAL A 261 -10.22 9.78 -38.32
N LYS A 262 -8.98 9.30 -38.09
CA LYS A 262 -8.04 8.90 -39.13
C LYS A 262 -7.14 7.78 -38.64
N GLN A 263 -7.06 6.70 -39.43
CA GLN A 263 -6.16 5.58 -39.21
C GLN A 263 -4.89 5.73 -40.07
N ASN A 264 -3.87 4.91 -39.78
CA ASN A 264 -2.77 4.66 -40.70
C ASN A 264 -3.20 3.66 -41.78
N ASN A 265 -2.44 3.56 -42.88
CA ASN A 265 -2.61 2.49 -43.85
C ASN A 265 -2.43 1.12 -43.17
N ASP A 266 -3.28 0.15 -43.51
CA ASP A 266 -3.32 -1.22 -42.99
C ASP A 266 -3.73 -1.35 -41.49
N ASP A 267 -4.10 -0.25 -40.83
CA ASP A 267 -4.67 -0.20 -39.48
C ASP A 267 -6.22 -0.16 -39.49
N ARG A 268 -6.86 -0.61 -38.41
CA ARG A 268 -8.30 -0.40 -38.10
C ARG A 268 -8.49 0.79 -37.14
N ASN A 269 -9.72 1.28 -37.05
CA ASN A 269 -10.18 2.13 -35.93
C ASN A 269 -10.36 1.28 -34.64
N PHE A 270 -10.82 1.86 -33.54
CA PHE A 270 -11.12 1.13 -32.30
C PHE A 270 -12.17 0.01 -32.53
N HIS A 271 -12.02 -1.12 -31.84
CA HIS A 271 -12.85 -2.31 -32.09
C HIS A 271 -14.35 -2.05 -31.96
N ILE A 272 -14.78 -1.23 -31.01
CA ILE A 272 -16.20 -0.93 -30.75
C ILE A 272 -16.96 -0.44 -32.00
N PHE A 273 -16.31 0.31 -32.90
CA PHE A 273 -16.95 0.79 -34.14
C PHE A 273 -17.30 -0.35 -35.11
N TYR A 274 -16.50 -1.41 -35.14
CA TYR A 274 -16.75 -2.57 -35.99
C TYR A 274 -17.66 -3.59 -35.31
N GLN A 275 -17.52 -3.76 -33.98
CA GLN A 275 -18.45 -4.52 -33.15
C GLN A 275 -19.88 -4.00 -33.35
N LEU A 276 -20.13 -2.69 -33.20
CA LEU A 276 -21.45 -2.04 -33.40
C LEU A 276 -22.03 -2.22 -34.83
N LEU A 277 -21.19 -2.50 -35.82
CA LEU A 277 -21.57 -2.77 -37.21
C LEU A 277 -21.58 -4.27 -37.58
N SER A 278 -21.37 -5.16 -36.61
CA SER A 278 -21.47 -6.62 -36.76
C SER A 278 -22.92 -7.12 -36.63
N ASP A 279 -23.09 -8.44 -36.70
CA ASP A 279 -24.34 -9.14 -36.37
C ASP A 279 -24.49 -9.47 -34.87
N GLY A 280 -23.50 -9.13 -34.03
CA GLY A 280 -23.50 -9.39 -32.58
C GLY A 280 -24.27 -8.37 -31.74
N PHE A 281 -24.74 -7.28 -32.35
CA PHE A 281 -25.67 -6.31 -31.75
C PHE A 281 -27.07 -6.43 -32.36
N ASP A 282 -28.06 -5.94 -31.61
CA ASP A 282 -29.43 -5.84 -32.11
C ASP A 282 -29.48 -4.95 -33.37
N LYS A 283 -30.08 -5.53 -34.42
CA LYS A 283 -30.20 -4.92 -35.74
C LYS A 283 -31.20 -3.78 -35.72
N ASP A 284 -32.29 -3.90 -34.97
CA ASP A 284 -33.33 -2.87 -34.90
C ASP A 284 -32.80 -1.63 -34.19
N LEU A 285 -32.05 -1.81 -33.08
CA LEU A 285 -31.33 -0.74 -32.40
C LEU A 285 -30.32 -0.05 -33.34
N ARG A 286 -29.48 -0.82 -34.04
CA ARG A 286 -28.52 -0.30 -35.04
C ARG A 286 -29.19 0.49 -36.17
N TYR A 287 -30.32 0.01 -36.71
CA TYR A 287 -31.09 0.74 -37.72
C TYR A 287 -31.74 2.00 -37.15
N SER A 288 -32.17 2.00 -35.88
CA SER A 288 -32.68 3.20 -35.20
C SER A 288 -31.62 4.32 -35.12
N PHE A 289 -30.34 3.96 -34.93
CA PHE A 289 -29.19 4.86 -35.00
C PHE A 289 -28.80 5.27 -36.45
N GLY A 290 -29.56 4.84 -37.46
CA GLY A 290 -29.28 5.13 -38.88
C GLY A 290 -28.07 4.37 -39.44
N LEU A 291 -27.48 3.42 -38.70
CA LEU A 291 -26.25 2.72 -39.08
C LEU A 291 -26.49 1.53 -40.04
N GLY A 292 -27.33 1.75 -41.06
CA GLY A 292 -27.78 0.69 -41.97
C GLY A 292 -26.75 0.21 -43.01
N GLN A 293 -25.57 0.83 -43.08
CA GLN A 293 -24.54 0.51 -44.08
C GLN A 293 -23.42 -0.38 -43.50
N LYS A 294 -22.58 -0.95 -44.39
CA LYS A 294 -21.36 -1.70 -44.02
C LYS A 294 -20.25 -0.72 -43.63
N ALA A 295 -19.30 -1.16 -42.80
CA ALA A 295 -18.16 -0.36 -42.35
C ALA A 295 -17.32 0.25 -43.49
N SER A 296 -17.29 -0.39 -44.66
CA SER A 296 -16.64 0.13 -45.89
C SER A 296 -17.21 1.45 -46.42
N ALA A 297 -18.46 1.78 -46.08
CA ALA A 297 -19.09 3.01 -46.56
C ALA A 297 -18.73 4.23 -45.70
N TYR A 298 -18.41 4.04 -44.42
CA TYR A 298 -18.15 5.14 -43.50
C TYR A 298 -16.70 5.64 -43.60
N LYS A 299 -16.55 6.94 -43.84
CA LYS A 299 -15.28 7.65 -44.06
C LYS A 299 -14.32 7.53 -42.88
N PHE A 300 -14.80 7.53 -41.65
CA PHE A 300 -13.98 7.35 -40.43
C PHE A 300 -13.56 5.89 -40.17
N LEU A 301 -14.07 4.91 -40.93
CA LEU A 301 -13.75 3.47 -40.74
C LEU A 301 -13.00 2.84 -41.92
N ASN A 302 -13.05 3.48 -43.10
CA ASN A 302 -12.43 3.01 -44.34
C ASN A 302 -11.03 3.63 -44.63
N GLN A 303 -10.62 4.68 -43.91
CA GLN A 303 -9.36 5.41 -44.20
C GLN A 303 -8.09 4.54 -44.11
N GLY A 304 -8.07 3.52 -43.25
CA GLY A 304 -6.95 2.59 -43.16
C GLY A 304 -6.93 1.46 -44.20
N GLY A 305 -7.99 1.29 -44.99
CA GLY A 305 -8.13 0.20 -45.99
C GLY A 305 -8.38 -1.19 -45.40
N LYS A 306 -7.94 -1.48 -44.17
CA LYS A 306 -8.24 -2.71 -43.43
C LYS A 306 -9.56 -2.56 -42.67
N ILE A 307 -10.58 -3.34 -43.05
CA ILE A 307 -11.93 -3.27 -42.45
C ILE A 307 -12.22 -4.49 -41.58
N THR A 308 -11.90 -5.68 -42.08
CA THR A 308 -12.00 -6.97 -41.39
C THR A 308 -10.60 -7.50 -41.05
N ASP A 309 -10.45 -8.19 -39.93
CA ASP A 309 -9.20 -8.85 -39.53
C ASP A 309 -9.47 -10.36 -39.35
N PRO A 310 -8.75 -11.28 -40.03
CA PRO A 310 -8.99 -12.72 -39.89
C PRO A 310 -8.71 -13.26 -38.48
N GLU A 311 -8.02 -12.50 -37.62
CA GLU A 311 -7.79 -12.86 -36.22
C GLU A 311 -8.93 -12.41 -35.27
N ILE A 312 -9.93 -11.65 -35.73
CA ILE A 312 -10.97 -11.05 -34.88
C ILE A 312 -12.38 -11.33 -35.43
N ASP A 313 -13.16 -12.09 -34.67
CA ASP A 313 -14.62 -12.13 -34.80
C ASP A 313 -15.22 -10.93 -34.06
N ASP A 314 -15.58 -9.88 -34.80
CA ASP A 314 -16.20 -8.67 -34.25
C ASP A 314 -17.60 -8.95 -33.64
N ALA A 315 -18.30 -10.01 -34.07
CA ALA A 315 -19.64 -10.35 -33.58
C ALA A 315 -19.58 -11.10 -32.25
N GLN A 316 -18.68 -12.09 -32.11
CA GLN A 316 -18.41 -12.71 -30.82
C GLN A 316 -17.82 -11.69 -29.83
N SER A 317 -16.94 -10.80 -30.30
CA SER A 317 -16.39 -9.71 -29.48
C SER A 317 -17.44 -8.72 -28.98
N ALA A 318 -18.48 -8.44 -29.78
CA ALA A 318 -19.62 -7.62 -29.36
C ALA A 318 -20.40 -8.28 -28.22
N ILE A 319 -20.70 -9.58 -28.34
CA ILE A 319 -21.42 -10.36 -27.33
C ILE A 319 -20.64 -10.39 -26.00
N ASP A 320 -19.32 -10.58 -26.05
CA ASP A 320 -18.50 -10.60 -24.83
C ASP A 320 -18.29 -9.20 -24.23
N THR A 321 -18.31 -8.14 -25.04
CA THR A 321 -18.32 -6.75 -24.55
C THR A 321 -19.64 -6.43 -23.84
N LEU A 322 -20.78 -6.87 -24.37
CA LEU A 322 -22.09 -6.73 -23.71
C LEU A 322 -22.15 -7.49 -22.38
N ARG A 323 -21.72 -8.76 -22.36
CA ARG A 323 -21.62 -9.57 -21.11
C ARG A 323 -20.73 -8.90 -20.07
N ALA A 324 -19.64 -8.26 -20.50
CA ALA A 324 -18.75 -7.52 -19.61
C ALA A 324 -19.43 -6.25 -19.06
N MET A 325 -20.20 -5.50 -19.87
CA MET A 325 -21.01 -4.36 -19.40
C MET A 325 -22.07 -4.78 -18.37
N ASP A 326 -22.79 -5.88 -18.63
CA ASP A 326 -23.75 -6.46 -17.66
C ASP A 326 -23.06 -6.82 -16.33
N THR A 327 -21.86 -7.44 -16.40
CA THR A 327 -21.06 -7.83 -15.22
C THR A 327 -20.57 -6.62 -14.40
N ILE A 328 -20.37 -5.46 -15.04
CA ILE A 328 -19.99 -4.19 -14.40
C ILE A 328 -21.23 -3.44 -13.86
N LYS A 329 -22.44 -3.95 -14.11
CA LYS A 329 -23.73 -3.32 -13.76
C LYS A 329 -23.99 -2.00 -14.49
N PHE A 330 -23.60 -1.90 -15.77
CA PHE A 330 -24.19 -0.87 -16.64
C PHE A 330 -25.68 -1.19 -16.84
N SER A 331 -26.54 -0.18 -16.72
CA SER A 331 -27.96 -0.34 -17.06
C SER A 331 -28.17 -0.35 -18.58
N LYS A 332 -29.24 -1.01 -19.05
CA LYS A 332 -29.55 -1.05 -20.50
C LYS A 332 -29.67 0.34 -21.14
N HIS A 333 -30.21 1.31 -20.40
CA HIS A 333 -30.27 2.72 -20.84
C HIS A 333 -28.87 3.34 -21.02
N GLU A 334 -27.95 3.13 -20.07
CA GLU A 334 -26.57 3.60 -20.22
C GLU A 334 -25.86 2.93 -21.40
N VAL A 335 -26.11 1.63 -21.61
CA VAL A 335 -25.57 0.85 -22.74
C VAL A 335 -26.09 1.42 -24.08
N GLU A 336 -27.38 1.72 -24.17
CA GLU A 336 -28.00 2.38 -25.34
C GLU A 336 -27.43 3.79 -25.56
N GLU A 337 -27.31 4.63 -24.53
CA GLU A 337 -26.71 5.97 -24.62
C GLU A 337 -25.24 5.94 -25.04
N ILE A 338 -24.44 4.97 -24.56
CA ILE A 338 -23.05 4.76 -25.01
C ILE A 338 -23.02 4.52 -26.53
N PHE A 339 -23.88 3.65 -27.06
CA PHE A 339 -23.89 3.33 -28.49
C PHE A 339 -24.50 4.44 -29.35
N GLU A 340 -25.43 5.24 -28.84
CA GLU A 340 -25.84 6.49 -29.49
C GLU A 340 -24.65 7.45 -29.68
N VAL A 341 -23.80 7.63 -28.66
CA VAL A 341 -22.62 8.50 -28.76
C VAL A 341 -21.59 7.93 -29.74
N VAL A 342 -21.35 6.61 -29.74
CA VAL A 342 -20.48 5.94 -30.74
C VAL A 342 -21.05 6.09 -32.15
N ALA A 343 -22.35 5.92 -32.35
CA ALA A 343 -23.02 6.10 -33.63
C ALA A 343 -22.95 7.56 -34.12
N ALA A 344 -23.12 8.53 -33.22
CA ALA A 344 -22.95 9.94 -33.54
C ALA A 344 -21.53 10.25 -34.03
N CYS A 345 -20.48 9.69 -33.41
CA CYS A 345 -19.11 9.81 -33.89
C CYS A 345 -18.92 9.28 -35.33
N ILE A 346 -19.60 8.18 -35.71
CA ILE A 346 -19.60 7.68 -37.10
C ILE A 346 -20.29 8.69 -38.03
N LEU A 347 -21.53 9.11 -37.71
CA LEU A 347 -22.33 9.99 -38.56
C LEU A 347 -21.72 11.39 -38.74
N LEU A 348 -21.03 11.92 -37.73
CA LEU A 348 -20.26 13.17 -37.84
C LEU A 348 -19.19 13.09 -38.94
N GLY A 349 -18.66 11.89 -39.25
CA GLY A 349 -17.69 11.68 -40.33
C GLY A 349 -18.26 11.78 -41.75
N GLU A 350 -19.57 11.59 -41.91
CA GLU A 350 -20.26 11.67 -43.21
C GLU A 350 -20.70 13.08 -43.59
N ILE A 351 -20.57 14.05 -42.67
CA ILE A 351 -20.87 15.46 -42.94
C ILE A 351 -19.87 15.99 -43.98
N LYS A 352 -20.39 16.40 -45.14
CA LYS A 352 -19.61 17.00 -46.23
C LYS A 352 -19.68 18.51 -46.12
N PHE A 353 -18.54 19.13 -46.40
CA PHE A 353 -18.35 20.57 -46.39
C PHE A 353 -17.71 20.98 -47.71
N THR A 354 -18.12 22.11 -48.25
CA THR A 354 -17.68 22.66 -49.52
C THR A 354 -17.41 24.16 -49.40
N GLU A 355 -16.43 24.66 -50.16
CA GLU A 355 -16.12 26.09 -50.20
C GLU A 355 -16.93 26.78 -51.30
N ARG A 356 -17.29 28.05 -51.06
CA ARG A 356 -17.94 28.88 -52.07
C ARG A 356 -16.88 29.48 -52.98
N SER A 357 -16.94 29.19 -54.28
CA SER A 357 -15.95 29.65 -55.26
C SER A 357 -15.72 31.17 -55.17
N GLY A 358 -14.47 31.56 -54.87
CA GLY A 358 -14.04 32.95 -54.70
C GLY A 358 -14.15 33.52 -53.27
N PHE A 359 -14.57 32.74 -52.27
CA PHE A 359 -14.68 33.18 -50.88
C PHE A 359 -14.20 32.11 -49.89
N ASP A 360 -13.43 32.50 -48.87
CA ASP A 360 -13.00 31.65 -47.74
C ASP A 360 -14.17 31.34 -46.77
N ILE A 361 -15.27 30.83 -47.32
CA ILE A 361 -16.53 30.57 -46.61
C ILE A 361 -17.03 29.17 -46.97
N THR A 362 -17.15 28.35 -45.93
CA THR A 362 -17.63 26.97 -46.01
C THR A 362 -19.14 26.90 -45.83
N TYR A 363 -19.77 25.98 -46.56
CA TYR A 363 -21.16 25.56 -46.34
C TYR A 363 -21.24 24.02 -46.30
N VAL A 364 -22.38 23.51 -45.87
CA VAL A 364 -22.65 22.06 -45.79
C VAL A 364 -23.18 21.57 -47.14
N ASP A 365 -22.61 20.46 -47.63
CA ASP A 365 -23.10 19.76 -48.82
C ASP A 365 -23.94 18.54 -48.40
N GLY A 366 -25.25 18.77 -48.23
CA GLY A 366 -26.20 17.76 -47.75
C GLY A 366 -26.62 17.97 -46.29
N VAL A 367 -27.89 18.36 -46.08
CA VAL A 367 -28.44 18.60 -44.73
C VAL A 367 -28.82 17.29 -44.01
N LYS A 368 -29.12 16.22 -44.77
CA LYS A 368 -29.60 14.93 -44.25
C LYS A 368 -28.60 14.26 -43.32
N GLU A 369 -27.32 14.29 -43.70
CA GLU A 369 -26.20 13.76 -42.92
C GLU A 369 -26.06 14.51 -41.57
N VAL A 370 -26.24 15.83 -41.58
CA VAL A 370 -26.22 16.66 -40.35
C VAL A 370 -27.45 16.42 -39.50
N GLU A 371 -28.65 16.31 -40.09
CA GLU A 371 -29.89 15.97 -39.38
C GLU A 371 -29.80 14.59 -38.71
N ALA A 372 -29.22 13.60 -39.40
CA ALA A 372 -29.02 12.27 -38.84
C ALA A 372 -28.11 12.28 -37.61
N ALA A 373 -27.00 13.02 -37.66
CA ALA A 373 -26.10 13.20 -36.50
C ALA A 373 -26.77 14.01 -35.37
N CYS A 374 -27.44 15.13 -35.69
CA CYS A 374 -28.09 16.01 -34.72
C CYS A 374 -29.24 15.32 -33.96
N ARG A 375 -29.99 14.45 -34.65
CA ARG A 375 -31.07 13.62 -34.07
C ARG A 375 -30.57 12.73 -32.93
N ILE A 376 -29.39 12.11 -33.09
CA ILE A 376 -28.81 11.23 -32.07
C ILE A 376 -28.14 12.05 -30.96
N LEU A 377 -27.41 13.11 -31.33
CA LEU A 377 -26.79 14.05 -30.40
C LEU A 377 -27.81 14.88 -29.58
N GLY A 378 -29.10 14.84 -29.90
CA GLY A 378 -30.15 15.60 -29.20
C GLY A 378 -30.01 17.12 -29.33
N VAL A 379 -29.45 17.61 -30.44
CA VAL A 379 -29.18 19.04 -30.71
C VAL A 379 -29.92 19.55 -31.95
N LYS A 380 -30.08 20.86 -32.09
CA LYS A 380 -30.75 21.46 -33.26
C LYS A 380 -29.77 21.58 -34.44
N THR A 381 -30.20 21.14 -35.63
CA THR A 381 -29.39 21.13 -36.86
C THR A 381 -28.73 22.48 -37.13
N ASN A 382 -29.51 23.55 -37.15
CA ASN A 382 -29.01 24.89 -37.47
C ASN A 382 -27.98 25.41 -36.44
N THR A 383 -28.11 25.06 -35.15
CA THR A 383 -27.12 25.51 -34.15
C THR A 383 -25.79 24.79 -34.28
N LEU A 384 -25.77 23.53 -34.72
CA LEU A 384 -24.51 22.83 -35.00
C LEU A 384 -23.84 23.38 -36.28
N ILE A 385 -24.63 23.69 -37.32
CA ILE A 385 -24.14 24.31 -38.56
C ILE A 385 -23.56 25.71 -38.29
N ASP A 386 -24.29 26.57 -37.57
CA ASP A 386 -23.80 27.90 -37.16
C ASP A 386 -22.53 27.78 -36.30
N ALA A 387 -22.48 26.82 -35.36
CA ALA A 387 -21.32 26.63 -34.48
C ALA A 387 -20.05 26.21 -35.24
N LEU A 388 -20.15 25.35 -36.26
CA LEU A 388 -19.01 24.87 -37.05
C LEU A 388 -18.59 25.84 -38.16
N THR A 389 -19.55 26.48 -38.84
CA THR A 389 -19.27 27.32 -40.02
C THR A 389 -19.13 28.82 -39.72
N GLN A 390 -19.76 29.31 -38.64
CA GLN A 390 -19.81 30.74 -38.28
C GLN A 390 -19.77 31.00 -36.75
N PRO A 391 -18.86 30.39 -35.96
CA PRO A 391 -18.84 30.53 -34.50
C PRO A 391 -18.81 31.99 -34.04
N SER A 392 -19.51 32.23 -32.94
CA SER A 392 -19.79 33.54 -32.37
C SER A 392 -18.87 33.84 -31.18
N ILE A 393 -17.74 34.49 -31.44
CA ILE A 393 -16.73 34.80 -30.44
C ILE A 393 -17.17 36.04 -29.63
N LYS A 394 -17.47 35.85 -28.33
CA LYS A 394 -17.72 36.96 -27.38
C LYS A 394 -16.39 37.63 -27.02
N VAL A 395 -16.12 38.80 -27.61
CA VAL A 395 -14.95 39.66 -27.34
C VAL A 395 -15.43 40.81 -26.45
N ASN A 396 -15.14 40.71 -25.16
CA ASN A 396 -15.73 41.55 -24.11
C ASN A 396 -17.27 41.46 -24.20
N ASP A 397 -17.94 42.57 -24.55
CA ASP A 397 -19.40 42.65 -24.68
C ASP A 397 -19.91 42.40 -26.13
N VAL A 398 -19.01 42.34 -27.12
CA VAL A 398 -19.38 42.22 -28.54
C VAL A 398 -19.28 40.76 -28.99
N VAL A 399 -20.38 40.23 -29.53
CA VAL A 399 -20.44 38.87 -30.10
C VAL A 399 -20.13 38.93 -31.60
N ILE A 400 -18.94 38.49 -32.00
CA ILE A 400 -18.46 38.53 -33.39
C ILE A 400 -18.64 37.15 -34.02
N ARG A 401 -19.55 37.01 -34.99
CA ARG A 401 -19.64 35.81 -35.84
C ARG A 401 -18.49 35.82 -36.86
N LYS A 402 -17.72 34.74 -36.95
CA LYS A 402 -16.62 34.59 -37.92
C LYS A 402 -16.84 33.38 -38.82
N SER A 403 -17.04 33.62 -40.12
CA SER A 403 -17.06 32.57 -41.14
C SER A 403 -15.73 31.81 -41.22
N GLN A 404 -15.80 30.52 -41.56
CA GLN A 404 -14.64 29.62 -41.66
C GLN A 404 -14.38 29.12 -43.08
N ASN A 405 -13.11 28.83 -43.37
CA ASN A 405 -12.68 28.05 -44.54
C ASN A 405 -12.77 26.53 -44.27
N LEU A 406 -12.64 25.71 -45.31
CA LEU A 406 -12.94 24.28 -45.24
C LEU A 406 -11.99 23.55 -44.31
N THR A 407 -10.69 23.85 -44.38
CA THR A 407 -9.66 23.25 -43.52
C THR A 407 -9.97 23.45 -42.04
N LYS A 408 -10.37 24.67 -41.65
CA LYS A 408 -10.69 24.97 -40.25
C LYS A 408 -12.07 24.44 -39.83
N THR A 409 -13.08 24.49 -40.70
CA THR A 409 -14.41 23.89 -40.45
C THR A 409 -14.29 22.38 -40.22
N LEU A 410 -13.50 21.70 -41.07
CA LEU A 410 -13.17 20.28 -40.90
C LEU A 410 -12.41 20.06 -39.60
N SER A 411 -11.29 20.75 -39.34
CA SER A 411 -10.52 20.56 -38.10
C SER A 411 -11.38 20.73 -36.85
N SER A 412 -12.33 21.68 -36.87
CA SER A 412 -13.29 21.94 -35.79
C SER A 412 -14.28 20.77 -35.58
N LEU A 413 -14.85 20.20 -36.65
CA LEU A 413 -15.64 18.96 -36.60
C LEU A 413 -14.81 17.77 -36.08
N LEU A 414 -13.57 17.63 -36.58
CA LEU A 414 -12.68 16.53 -36.21
C LEU A 414 -12.23 16.64 -34.74
N GLY A 415 -12.01 17.84 -34.23
CA GLY A 415 -11.77 18.11 -32.80
C GLY A 415 -12.99 17.74 -31.95
N LEU A 416 -14.19 18.18 -32.35
CA LEU A 416 -15.44 17.87 -31.65
C LEU A 416 -15.65 16.35 -31.52
N CYS A 417 -15.48 15.59 -32.61
CA CYS A 417 -15.60 14.13 -32.61
C CYS A 417 -14.59 13.45 -31.66
N LYS A 418 -13.31 13.86 -31.69
CA LYS A 418 -12.29 13.35 -30.74
C LYS A 418 -12.69 13.61 -29.29
N SER A 419 -13.18 14.81 -28.97
CA SER A 419 -13.55 15.18 -27.61
C SER A 419 -14.79 14.43 -27.10
N ILE A 420 -15.79 14.21 -27.97
CA ILE A 420 -16.95 13.36 -27.64
C ILE A 420 -16.47 11.95 -27.25
N TYR A 421 -15.61 11.33 -28.07
CA TYR A 421 -15.11 9.98 -27.82
C TYR A 421 -14.21 9.89 -26.57
N GLU A 422 -13.31 10.86 -26.39
CA GLU A 422 -12.42 10.96 -25.22
C GLU A 422 -13.21 11.13 -23.91
N ARG A 423 -14.24 11.98 -23.89
CA ARG A 423 -15.10 12.15 -22.71
C ARG A 423 -15.95 10.91 -22.44
N LEU A 424 -16.52 10.29 -23.48
CA LEU A 424 -17.24 9.01 -23.35
C LEU A 424 -16.34 7.94 -22.72
N PHE A 425 -15.11 7.77 -23.23
CA PHE A 425 -14.14 6.82 -22.69
C PHE A 425 -13.81 7.10 -21.21
N ASN A 426 -13.54 8.36 -20.85
CA ASN A 426 -13.26 8.75 -19.47
C ASN A 426 -14.45 8.51 -18.52
N TRP A 427 -15.69 8.68 -19.01
CA TRP A 427 -16.90 8.36 -18.25
C TRP A 427 -17.11 6.85 -18.08
N ILE A 428 -16.92 6.05 -19.13
CA ILE A 428 -16.94 4.57 -19.05
C ILE A 428 -15.90 4.08 -18.03
N LEU A 429 -14.67 4.61 -18.09
CA LEU A 429 -13.61 4.31 -17.12
C LEU A 429 -14.00 4.69 -15.69
N SER A 430 -14.68 5.84 -15.50
CA SER A 430 -15.20 6.26 -14.20
C SER A 430 -16.27 5.29 -13.66
N ARG A 431 -17.20 4.84 -14.52
CA ARG A 431 -18.23 3.84 -14.14
C ARG A 431 -17.61 2.48 -13.80
N CYS A 432 -16.62 2.01 -14.58
CA CYS A 432 -15.84 0.82 -14.26
C CYS A 432 -15.12 0.94 -12.91
N ASN A 433 -14.43 2.06 -12.67
CA ASN A 433 -13.74 2.31 -11.40
C ASN A 433 -14.71 2.42 -10.20
N ALA A 434 -15.94 2.91 -10.39
CA ALA A 434 -16.96 2.87 -9.34
C ALA A 434 -17.37 1.42 -9.01
N ALA A 435 -17.64 0.59 -10.01
CA ALA A 435 -18.03 -0.82 -9.83
C ALA A 435 -16.94 -1.70 -9.19
N LEU A 436 -15.66 -1.33 -9.37
CA LEU A 436 -14.50 -1.97 -8.75
C LEU A 436 -14.26 -1.53 -7.29
N ASN A 437 -14.85 -0.43 -6.83
CA ASN A 437 -14.66 0.12 -5.49
C ASN A 437 -15.93 0.14 -4.62
N GLU A 438 -17.02 -0.49 -5.04
CA GLU A 438 -18.26 -0.61 -4.25
C GLU A 438 -18.02 -1.14 -2.82
N THR A 439 -17.03 -2.02 -2.65
CA THR A 439 -16.64 -2.64 -1.38
C THR A 439 -15.54 -1.89 -0.63
N PHE A 440 -14.96 -0.84 -1.21
CA PHE A 440 -13.79 -0.16 -0.67
C PHE A 440 -14.15 1.17 0.00
N HIS A 441 -14.09 1.20 1.34
CA HIS A 441 -14.25 2.40 2.14
C HIS A 441 -12.92 2.79 2.79
N PRO A 442 -12.08 3.63 2.12
CA PRO A 442 -10.72 3.93 2.57
C PRO A 442 -10.60 4.74 3.89
N SER A 443 -11.71 5.09 4.56
CA SER A 443 -11.65 5.66 5.92
C SER A 443 -11.39 4.60 7.01
N LYS A 444 -11.80 3.35 6.77
CA LYS A 444 -11.92 2.33 7.83
C LYS A 444 -10.64 1.56 8.13
N SER A 445 -9.84 1.22 7.12
CA SER A 445 -8.52 0.61 7.35
C SER A 445 -7.55 1.60 8.03
N LEU A 446 -6.52 1.10 8.70
CA LEU A 446 -5.44 1.96 9.22
C LEU A 446 -4.33 2.14 8.18
N LEU A 447 -4.08 1.09 7.40
CA LEU A 447 -3.14 1.06 6.29
C LEU A 447 -3.88 0.56 5.04
N THR A 448 -3.38 0.92 3.86
CA THR A 448 -3.91 0.42 2.58
C THR A 448 -2.71 0.07 1.71
N TYR A 449 -2.48 -1.23 1.52
CA TYR A 449 -1.41 -1.72 0.66
C TYR A 449 -1.92 -1.87 -0.77
N TYR A 450 -1.06 -1.69 -1.78
CA TYR A 450 -1.45 -1.94 -3.16
C TYR A 450 -0.38 -2.60 -4.01
N ILE A 451 -0.84 -3.34 -5.03
CA ILE A 451 -0.04 -3.81 -6.17
C ILE A 451 -0.46 -3.00 -7.40
N GLY A 452 0.47 -2.30 -8.04
CA GLY A 452 0.23 -1.58 -9.30
C GLY A 452 0.79 -2.32 -10.51
N VAL A 453 -0.07 -2.89 -11.36
CA VAL A 453 0.34 -3.59 -12.59
C VAL A 453 0.29 -2.62 -13.78
N LEU A 454 1.41 -2.41 -14.45
CA LEU A 454 1.54 -1.49 -15.58
C LEU A 454 1.66 -2.24 -16.92
N ASP A 455 0.72 -2.02 -17.82
CA ASP A 455 0.74 -2.48 -19.23
C ASP A 455 0.65 -1.27 -20.16
N ILE A 456 1.78 -0.92 -20.77
CA ILE A 456 1.98 0.24 -21.65
C ILE A 456 2.12 -0.15 -23.11
N ALA A 457 1.71 0.73 -24.02
CA ALA A 457 2.10 0.64 -25.43
C ALA A 457 3.64 0.56 -25.54
N GLY A 458 4.13 -0.42 -26.30
CA GLY A 458 5.58 -0.59 -26.50
C GLY A 458 6.14 0.48 -27.42
N PHE A 459 7.46 0.52 -27.55
CA PHE A 459 8.13 1.35 -28.55
C PHE A 459 7.61 1.03 -29.96
N GLU A 460 7.26 2.03 -30.75
CA GLU A 460 6.67 1.86 -32.08
C GLU A 460 7.41 2.69 -33.14
N ILE A 461 7.88 2.01 -34.19
CA ILE A 461 8.51 2.61 -35.38
C ILE A 461 7.65 2.28 -36.61
N THR A 462 6.89 3.27 -37.06
CA THR A 462 6.01 3.18 -38.23
C THR A 462 6.63 3.84 -39.47
N LYS A 463 5.98 3.68 -40.63
CA LYS A 463 6.36 4.37 -41.88
C LYS A 463 6.17 5.89 -41.83
N MET A 464 5.39 6.42 -40.87
CA MET A 464 5.13 7.86 -40.73
C MET A 464 4.87 8.22 -39.25
N ASN A 465 5.94 8.36 -38.47
CA ASN A 465 5.82 8.67 -37.04
C ASN A 465 5.40 10.12 -36.84
N SER A 466 4.24 10.34 -36.22
CA SER A 466 3.71 11.67 -35.90
C SER A 466 3.86 11.95 -34.39
N PHE A 467 3.20 13.00 -33.90
CA PHE A 467 3.25 13.43 -32.51
C PHE A 467 2.84 12.32 -31.52
N GLU A 468 1.88 11.47 -31.90
CA GLU A 468 1.40 10.35 -31.09
C GLU A 468 2.48 9.26 -30.90
N GLN A 469 3.19 8.90 -31.97
CA GLN A 469 4.32 7.95 -31.89
C GLN A 469 5.49 8.57 -31.09
N PHE A 470 5.76 9.86 -31.28
CA PHE A 470 6.74 10.58 -30.47
C PHE A 470 6.39 10.53 -28.97
N CYS A 471 5.13 10.76 -28.61
CA CYS A 471 4.66 10.61 -27.25
C CYS A 471 4.91 9.19 -26.70
N ILE A 472 4.44 8.15 -27.41
CA ILE A 472 4.62 6.74 -27.00
C ILE A 472 6.11 6.42 -26.78
N ASN A 473 6.98 6.82 -27.70
CA ASN A 473 8.41 6.54 -27.63
C ASN A 473 9.09 7.31 -26.48
N TYR A 474 8.69 8.55 -26.17
CA TYR A 474 9.15 9.29 -24.99
C TYR A 474 8.68 8.68 -23.65
N THR A 475 7.47 8.11 -23.56
CA THR A 475 7.06 7.33 -22.37
C THR A 475 7.94 6.09 -22.21
N ASN A 476 8.25 5.38 -23.31
CA ASN A 476 9.13 4.23 -23.26
C ASN A 476 10.57 4.61 -22.86
N GLU A 477 11.11 5.74 -23.36
CA GLU A 477 12.39 6.31 -22.92
C GLU A 477 12.41 6.56 -21.40
N LYS A 478 11.36 7.20 -20.88
CA LYS A 478 11.22 7.51 -19.46
C LYS A 478 11.06 6.29 -18.57
N LEU A 479 10.34 5.27 -19.03
CA LEU A 479 10.18 4.01 -18.28
C LEU A 479 11.42 3.12 -18.37
N GLN A 480 12.21 3.21 -19.44
CA GLN A 480 13.52 2.58 -19.53
C GLN A 480 14.55 3.29 -18.63
N GLN A 481 14.53 4.62 -18.54
CA GLN A 481 15.32 5.35 -17.53
C GLN A 481 14.91 4.95 -16.11
N PHE A 482 13.61 4.88 -15.79
CA PHE A 482 13.15 4.39 -14.49
C PHE A 482 13.64 2.96 -14.19
N PHE A 483 13.71 2.07 -15.19
CA PHE A 483 14.32 0.76 -15.03
C PHE A 483 15.83 0.85 -14.76
N ASN A 484 16.59 1.65 -15.52
CA ASN A 484 18.03 1.85 -15.29
C ASN A 484 18.30 2.44 -13.89
N ASP A 485 17.54 3.46 -13.48
CA ASP A 485 17.64 4.08 -12.16
C ASP A 485 17.32 3.06 -11.04
N PHE A 486 16.22 2.32 -11.18
CA PHE A 486 15.78 1.34 -10.18
C PHE A 486 16.72 0.12 -10.10
N MET A 487 17.19 -0.40 -11.24
CA MET A 487 18.08 -1.57 -11.28
C MET A 487 19.52 -1.22 -10.90
N PHE A 488 20.02 -0.05 -11.31
CA PHE A 488 21.47 0.25 -11.27
C PHE A 488 21.82 1.28 -10.21
N VAL A 489 21.03 2.34 -10.03
CA VAL A 489 21.30 3.35 -8.99
C VAL A 489 20.89 2.83 -7.62
N ARG A 490 19.71 2.18 -7.50
CA ARG A 490 19.23 1.63 -6.22
C ARG A 490 20.09 0.46 -5.71
N GLU A 491 20.55 -0.42 -6.60
CA GLU A 491 21.40 -1.57 -6.21
C GLU A 491 22.81 -1.10 -5.81
N GLN A 492 23.38 -0.09 -6.49
CA GLN A 492 24.63 0.54 -6.05
C GLN A 492 24.47 1.34 -4.76
N GLN A 493 23.32 1.98 -4.53
CA GLN A 493 22.99 2.59 -3.23
C GLN A 493 22.94 1.54 -2.11
N GLU A 494 22.42 0.33 -2.35
CA GLU A 494 22.49 -0.75 -1.37
C GLU A 494 23.95 -1.12 -1.05
N TYR A 495 24.82 -1.28 -2.06
CA TYR A 495 26.24 -1.59 -1.84
C TYR A 495 26.95 -0.48 -1.02
N LEU A 496 26.66 0.80 -1.29
CA LEU A 496 27.17 1.95 -0.54
C LEU A 496 26.61 2.00 0.90
N ASN A 497 25.31 1.74 1.06
CA ASN A 497 24.63 1.68 2.36
C ASN A 497 25.20 0.57 3.24
N GLU A 498 25.47 -0.61 2.69
CA GLU A 498 26.11 -1.73 3.37
C GLU A 498 27.64 -1.58 3.52
N GLY A 499 28.26 -0.61 2.82
CA GLY A 499 29.69 -0.33 2.93
C GLY A 499 30.59 -1.38 2.27
N ILE A 500 30.13 -1.96 1.15
CA ILE A 500 30.90 -2.91 0.34
C ILE A 500 32.00 -2.16 -0.41
N GLU A 501 33.14 -2.84 -0.65
CA GLU A 501 34.14 -2.39 -1.62
C GLU A 501 33.58 -2.49 -3.05
N TRP A 502 32.94 -1.41 -3.50
CA TRP A 502 32.32 -1.27 -4.81
C TRP A 502 32.79 0.03 -5.49
N GLN A 503 33.18 -0.07 -6.76
CA GLN A 503 33.47 1.11 -7.58
C GLN A 503 32.16 1.56 -8.25
N TYR A 504 31.72 2.78 -7.98
CA TYR A 504 30.51 3.31 -8.60
C TYR A 504 30.69 3.41 -10.12
N VAL A 505 29.79 2.76 -10.87
CA VAL A 505 29.73 2.82 -12.32
C VAL A 505 28.45 3.52 -12.73
N ASP A 506 28.58 4.60 -13.50
CA ASP A 506 27.42 5.32 -14.00
C ASP A 506 26.85 4.65 -15.26
N TYR A 507 25.65 4.08 -15.12
CA TYR A 507 24.86 3.52 -16.22
C TYR A 507 23.58 4.34 -16.47
N GLY A 508 23.42 5.49 -15.80
CA GLY A 508 22.24 6.33 -15.88
C GLY A 508 22.33 7.42 -16.95
N THR A 509 23.53 7.77 -17.42
CA THR A 509 23.79 8.97 -18.22
C THR A 509 23.41 8.88 -19.70
N ASP A 510 23.45 7.71 -20.33
CA ASP A 510 23.29 7.61 -21.80
C ASP A 510 21.91 8.11 -22.28
N MET A 511 20.81 7.53 -21.79
CA MET A 511 19.44 7.89 -22.19
C MET A 511 18.98 9.23 -21.59
N GLN A 512 19.57 9.64 -20.44
CA GLN A 512 19.29 10.92 -19.80
C GLN A 512 19.57 12.10 -20.76
N ASN A 513 20.55 11.98 -21.67
CA ASN A 513 20.80 12.99 -22.70
C ASN A 513 19.61 13.17 -23.66
N THR A 514 18.97 12.07 -24.10
CA THR A 514 17.79 12.10 -24.97
C THR A 514 16.56 12.64 -24.24
N ILE A 515 16.38 12.24 -22.97
CA ILE A 515 15.36 12.78 -22.08
C ILE A 515 15.53 14.29 -21.89
N GLU A 516 16.76 14.77 -21.66
CA GLU A 516 17.07 16.19 -21.49
C GLU A 516 16.85 17.01 -22.76
N PHE A 517 17.20 16.47 -23.94
CA PHE A 517 16.86 17.08 -25.23
C PHE A 517 15.34 17.26 -25.41
N ILE A 518 14.53 16.33 -24.90
CA ILE A 518 13.07 16.43 -24.96
C ILE A 518 12.52 17.42 -23.91
N GLU A 519 13.03 17.38 -22.68
CA GLU A 519 12.37 18.00 -21.51
C GLU A 519 12.91 19.34 -21.03
N LYS A 520 14.14 19.75 -21.40
CA LYS A 520 14.78 20.97 -20.90
C LYS A 520 13.97 22.24 -21.24
N PRO A 521 14.23 23.39 -20.57
CA PRO A 521 13.59 24.67 -20.89
C PRO A 521 13.74 25.15 -22.34
N LEU A 522 14.71 24.63 -23.09
CA LEU A 522 14.90 24.84 -24.54
C LEU A 522 14.80 23.54 -25.35
N GLY A 523 14.27 22.47 -24.75
CA GLY A 523 14.07 21.17 -25.38
C GLY A 523 12.80 21.11 -26.25
N LEU A 524 12.63 19.99 -26.95
CA LEU A 524 11.57 19.78 -27.95
C LEU A 524 10.15 20.11 -27.43
N LEU A 525 9.82 19.71 -26.20
CA LEU A 525 8.48 20.00 -25.63
C LEU A 525 8.28 21.50 -25.35
N SER A 526 9.33 22.21 -24.92
CA SER A 526 9.28 23.64 -24.61
C SER A 526 9.13 24.48 -25.89
N LEU A 527 9.91 24.16 -26.93
CA LEU A 527 9.81 24.82 -28.25
C LEU A 527 8.44 24.58 -28.91
N LEU A 528 7.89 23.36 -28.78
CA LEU A 528 6.53 23.05 -29.23
C LEU A 528 5.47 23.86 -28.46
N GLN A 529 5.62 24.04 -27.14
CA GLN A 529 4.73 24.87 -26.33
C GLN A 529 4.82 26.36 -26.68
N GLU A 530 6.03 26.88 -26.96
CA GLU A 530 6.24 28.26 -27.41
C GLU A 530 5.51 28.52 -28.74
N GLU A 531 5.70 27.67 -29.76
CA GLU A 531 4.98 27.77 -31.04
C GLU A 531 3.46 27.54 -30.90
N CYS A 532 3.02 26.88 -29.83
CA CYS A 532 1.60 26.80 -29.49
C CYS A 532 1.02 28.12 -28.96
N LEU A 533 1.84 28.98 -28.36
CA LEU A 533 1.46 30.30 -27.84
C LEU A 533 1.65 31.44 -28.86
N VAL A 534 2.52 31.25 -29.86
CA VAL A 534 2.71 32.23 -30.97
C VAL A 534 1.47 32.21 -31.89
N PRO A 535 0.80 33.37 -32.14
CA PRO A 535 -0.43 33.42 -32.95
C PRO A 535 -0.27 32.87 -34.38
N ASN A 536 0.90 33.05 -34.98
CA ASN A 536 1.24 32.58 -36.33
C ASN A 536 2.19 31.35 -36.31
N GLY A 537 2.39 30.74 -35.13
CA GLY A 537 3.29 29.59 -34.95
C GLY A 537 2.75 28.36 -35.68
N ASN A 538 3.64 27.70 -36.43
CA ASN A 538 3.32 26.61 -37.35
C ASN A 538 4.45 25.54 -37.33
N ASP A 539 4.21 24.41 -37.99
CA ASP A 539 5.14 23.27 -37.91
C ASP A 539 6.50 23.55 -38.57
N GLN A 540 6.57 24.47 -39.55
CA GLN A 540 7.82 24.86 -40.21
C GLN A 540 8.65 25.81 -39.32
N SER A 541 8.03 26.78 -38.64
CA SER A 541 8.74 27.62 -37.66
C SER A 541 9.23 26.81 -36.45
N LEU A 542 8.48 25.78 -36.03
CA LEU A 542 8.95 24.81 -35.05
C LEU A 542 10.17 24.02 -35.57
N LEU A 543 10.14 23.53 -36.81
CA LEU A 543 11.26 22.80 -37.42
C LEU A 543 12.53 23.66 -37.51
N GLU A 544 12.40 24.92 -37.89
CA GLU A 544 13.51 25.88 -37.98
C GLU A 544 14.10 26.23 -36.61
N LYS A 545 13.25 26.38 -35.57
CA LYS A 545 13.70 26.49 -34.17
C LYS A 545 14.44 25.25 -33.69
N LEU A 546 13.93 24.04 -33.98
CA LEU A 546 14.58 22.79 -33.60
C LEU A 546 15.95 22.61 -34.27
N LEU A 547 16.03 22.88 -35.58
CA LEU A 547 17.26 22.83 -36.35
C LEU A 547 18.30 23.84 -35.85
N SER A 548 17.90 25.07 -35.54
CA SER A 548 18.82 26.12 -35.06
C SER A 548 19.28 25.90 -33.62
N ALA A 549 18.42 25.38 -32.74
CA ALA A 549 18.79 25.08 -31.35
C ALA A 549 19.68 23.84 -31.18
N ASN A 550 19.58 22.85 -32.09
CA ASN A 550 20.19 21.52 -31.90
C ASN A 550 21.17 21.08 -32.99
N ALA A 551 21.67 21.99 -33.83
CA ALA A 551 22.54 21.69 -34.97
C ALA A 551 23.81 20.87 -34.62
N ASN A 552 24.29 20.95 -33.37
CA ASN A 552 25.50 20.27 -32.89
C ASN A 552 25.21 19.03 -32.01
N ASN A 553 23.96 18.65 -31.80
CA ASN A 553 23.58 17.57 -30.89
C ASN A 553 23.59 16.21 -31.62
N THR A 554 24.39 15.26 -31.14
CA THR A 554 24.52 13.90 -31.72
C THR A 554 23.20 13.11 -31.74
N ILE A 555 22.28 13.41 -30.82
CA ILE A 555 20.98 12.74 -30.68
C ILE A 555 19.98 13.21 -31.76
N PHE A 556 20.16 14.40 -32.31
CA PHE A 556 19.21 15.02 -33.24
C PHE A 556 19.81 15.14 -34.64
N THR A 557 19.23 14.44 -35.61
CA THR A 557 19.72 14.46 -37.01
C THR A 557 18.64 14.96 -37.97
N ARG A 558 19.03 15.85 -38.89
CA ARG A 558 18.14 16.30 -39.97
C ARG A 558 17.93 15.14 -40.96
N SER A 559 16.67 14.84 -41.28
CA SER A 559 16.36 13.80 -42.26
C SER A 559 16.82 14.20 -43.67
N ARG A 560 17.43 13.27 -44.41
CA ARG A 560 17.87 13.52 -45.80
C ARG A 560 16.67 13.52 -46.74
N GLN A 561 16.27 14.71 -47.21
CA GLN A 561 15.25 14.89 -48.25
C GLN A 561 15.75 14.34 -49.60
N SER A 562 15.62 13.02 -49.79
CA SER A 562 15.91 12.34 -51.06
C SER A 562 14.76 12.54 -52.03
N ALA A 563 15.03 13.16 -53.18
CA ALA A 563 14.04 13.42 -54.23
C ALA A 563 13.41 12.15 -54.87
N ARG A 564 13.81 10.94 -54.43
CA ARG A 564 13.26 9.65 -54.89
C ARG A 564 12.24 9.01 -53.93
N HIS A 565 12.04 9.54 -52.72
CA HIS A 565 11.04 9.01 -51.78
C HIS A 565 10.12 10.12 -51.23
N THR A 566 8.82 9.98 -51.49
CA THR A 566 7.75 10.91 -51.10
C THR A 566 7.33 10.83 -49.62
N THR A 567 8.15 10.21 -48.77
CA THR A 567 7.88 10.04 -47.33
C THR A 567 8.39 11.22 -46.52
N ALA A 568 7.48 12.09 -46.08
CA ALA A 568 7.76 13.38 -45.43
C ALA A 568 8.31 13.29 -43.98
N SER A 569 9.47 12.65 -43.80
CA SER A 569 10.24 12.69 -42.54
C SER A 569 11.12 13.94 -42.51
N HIS A 570 11.07 14.70 -41.41
CA HIS A 570 11.70 16.02 -41.30
C HIS A 570 12.97 15.99 -40.43
N PHE A 571 12.91 15.31 -39.28
CA PHE A 571 14.03 15.12 -38.37
C PHE A 571 14.00 13.69 -37.79
N SER A 572 15.09 13.28 -37.17
CA SER A 572 15.21 12.00 -36.45
C SER A 572 15.81 12.20 -35.07
N ILE A 573 15.33 11.43 -34.09
CA ILE A 573 15.86 11.37 -32.72
C ILE A 573 16.50 9.99 -32.49
N ALA A 574 17.69 9.96 -31.89
CA ALA A 574 18.29 8.76 -31.32
C ALA A 574 17.62 8.43 -29.98
N HIS A 575 16.71 7.47 -30.01
CA HIS A 575 16.11 6.85 -28.82
C HIS A 575 16.96 5.65 -28.38
N TYR A 576 16.76 5.17 -27.14
CA TYR A 576 17.38 3.92 -26.66
C TYR A 576 17.14 2.71 -27.60
N ALA A 577 16.01 2.68 -28.30
CA ALA A 577 15.63 1.65 -29.27
C ALA A 577 16.03 1.96 -30.73
N GLY A 578 16.87 2.99 -30.95
CA GLY A 578 17.39 3.38 -32.26
C GLY A 578 16.84 4.70 -32.82
N ASN A 579 17.26 5.02 -34.05
CA ASN A 579 16.96 6.31 -34.70
C ASN A 579 15.54 6.32 -35.28
N VAL A 580 14.62 7.07 -34.67
CA VAL A 580 13.25 7.24 -35.17
C VAL A 580 13.13 8.53 -35.97
N ALA A 581 12.69 8.42 -37.23
CA ALA A 581 12.40 9.55 -38.10
C ALA A 581 10.95 10.02 -37.94
N TYR A 582 10.75 11.30 -37.64
CA TYR A 582 9.46 11.93 -37.35
C TYR A 582 9.01 12.89 -38.45
N ASN A 583 7.69 12.92 -38.69
CA ASN A 583 7.00 13.87 -39.53
C ASN A 583 6.34 14.95 -38.64
N ILE A 584 6.79 16.20 -38.77
CA ILE A 584 6.37 17.33 -37.93
C ILE A 584 5.01 17.92 -38.32
N ASN A 585 4.45 17.54 -39.47
CA ASN A 585 3.22 18.14 -39.99
C ASN A 585 2.02 17.88 -39.05
N GLY A 586 1.33 18.95 -38.69
CA GLY A 586 0.21 18.97 -37.76
C GLY A 586 0.57 18.91 -36.27
N TRP A 587 1.86 18.99 -35.88
CA TRP A 587 2.25 18.93 -34.47
C TRP A 587 1.73 20.11 -33.66
N VAL A 588 1.85 21.33 -34.19
CA VAL A 588 1.37 22.54 -33.50
C VAL A 588 -0.16 22.55 -33.41
N GLU A 589 -0.88 22.05 -34.42
CA GLU A 589 -2.33 21.91 -34.36
C GLU A 589 -2.77 20.83 -33.35
N LYS A 590 -2.17 19.64 -33.41
CA LYS A 590 -2.42 18.54 -32.46
C LYS A 590 -2.13 18.94 -31.01
N ASN A 591 -1.08 19.71 -30.75
CA ASN A 591 -0.68 20.09 -29.40
C ASN A 591 -1.49 21.27 -28.82
N LYS A 592 -2.05 22.14 -29.68
CA LYS A 592 -3.00 23.19 -29.28
C LYS A 592 -4.39 22.63 -28.91
N ASP A 593 -4.80 21.51 -29.53
CA ASP A 593 -6.09 20.81 -29.35
C ASP A 593 -7.30 21.76 -29.24
N VAL A 594 -7.38 22.73 -30.16
CA VAL A 594 -8.34 23.84 -30.09
C VAL A 594 -9.76 23.38 -30.39
N LEU A 595 -10.48 22.99 -29.33
CA LEU A 595 -11.92 22.74 -29.40
C LEU A 595 -12.69 24.05 -29.50
N GLU A 596 -13.62 24.12 -30.44
CA GLU A 596 -14.45 25.32 -30.60
C GLU A 596 -15.53 25.40 -29.52
N ARG A 597 -15.43 26.44 -28.70
CA ARG A 597 -16.35 26.70 -27.58
C ARG A 597 -17.83 26.60 -27.99
N ASN A 598 -18.20 27.15 -29.16
CA ASN A 598 -19.56 27.05 -29.70
C ASN A 598 -20.04 25.60 -29.91
N GLY A 599 -19.18 24.70 -30.37
CA GLY A 599 -19.51 23.28 -30.52
C GLY A 599 -19.75 22.60 -29.16
N LEU A 600 -18.93 22.94 -28.16
CA LEU A 600 -19.10 22.46 -26.78
C LEU A 600 -20.37 23.01 -26.12
N GLU A 601 -20.69 24.28 -26.33
CA GLU A 601 -21.93 24.91 -25.82
C GLU A 601 -23.19 24.29 -26.47
N VAL A 602 -23.14 23.95 -27.76
CA VAL A 602 -24.23 23.21 -28.43
C VAL A 602 -24.40 21.82 -27.83
N LEU A 603 -23.31 21.07 -27.59
CA LEU A 603 -23.39 19.74 -26.93
C LEU A 603 -23.90 19.84 -25.48
N ALA A 604 -23.47 20.84 -24.72
CA ALA A 604 -23.97 21.09 -23.36
C ALA A 604 -25.47 21.44 -23.32
N SER A 605 -26.03 21.93 -24.43
CA SER A 605 -27.47 22.16 -24.62
C SER A 605 -28.25 20.95 -25.17
N SER A 606 -27.61 19.78 -25.29
CA SER A 606 -28.24 18.53 -25.74
C SER A 606 -29.43 18.13 -24.86
N THR A 607 -30.42 17.48 -25.46
CA THR A 607 -31.53 16.83 -24.73
C THR A 607 -31.17 15.45 -24.14
N LYS A 608 -29.97 14.92 -24.37
CA LYS A 608 -29.55 13.59 -23.92
C LYS A 608 -28.82 13.64 -22.56
N PRO A 609 -29.25 12.87 -21.53
CA PRO A 609 -28.63 12.89 -20.20
C PRO A 609 -27.13 12.61 -20.21
N LEU A 610 -26.66 11.56 -20.91
CA LEU A 610 -25.24 11.26 -20.98
C LEU A 610 -24.43 12.41 -21.59
N LEU A 611 -24.90 13.05 -22.65
CA LEU A 611 -24.19 14.19 -23.27
C LEU A 611 -24.14 15.43 -22.35
N GLN A 612 -25.17 15.68 -21.53
CA GLN A 612 -25.11 16.73 -20.50
C GLN A 612 -24.08 16.41 -19.39
N ILE A 613 -23.92 15.12 -19.03
CA ILE A 613 -22.91 14.67 -18.06
C ILE A 613 -21.50 14.78 -18.65
N LEU A 614 -21.32 14.44 -19.94
CA LEU A 614 -20.04 14.60 -20.64
C LEU A 614 -19.68 16.08 -20.87
N PHE A 615 -20.67 16.93 -21.13
CA PHE A 615 -20.51 18.36 -21.41
C PHE A 615 -21.36 19.21 -20.46
N PRO A 616 -20.96 19.35 -19.18
CA PRO A 616 -21.66 20.22 -18.25
C PRO A 616 -21.64 21.67 -18.75
N LEU A 617 -22.75 22.39 -18.52
CA LEU A 617 -22.86 23.81 -18.86
C LEU A 617 -21.79 24.61 -18.12
N LEU A 618 -21.04 25.41 -18.88
CA LEU A 618 -20.02 26.31 -18.35
C LEU A 618 -20.69 27.49 -17.64
N GLU A 619 -20.90 27.38 -16.33
CA GLU A 619 -21.24 28.55 -15.50
C GLU A 619 -20.17 29.64 -15.68
N GLU A 620 -20.58 30.91 -15.67
CA GLU A 620 -19.63 32.03 -15.79
C GLU A 620 -18.75 32.11 -14.53
N GLU A 621 -17.54 31.54 -14.58
CA GLU A 621 -16.52 31.66 -13.54
C GLU A 621 -16.21 33.15 -13.28
N LYS A 622 -16.78 33.69 -12.19
CA LYS A 622 -16.70 35.11 -11.84
C LYS A 622 -15.30 35.53 -11.45
N GLU A 623 -14.60 36.11 -12.43
CA GLU A 623 -13.56 37.15 -12.29
C GLU A 623 -12.67 37.07 -11.04
N LYS A 624 -11.87 36.01 -10.91
CA LYS A 624 -10.78 35.95 -9.92
C LYS A 624 -9.40 35.85 -10.54
N SER A 625 -8.94 37.01 -11.00
CA SER A 625 -7.55 37.47 -11.04
C SER A 625 -6.51 36.71 -11.89
N ARG A 626 -5.89 37.47 -12.80
CA ARG A 626 -4.54 37.30 -13.40
C ARG A 626 -4.35 36.23 -14.50
N SER A 627 -4.56 36.72 -15.72
CA SER A 627 -3.89 36.33 -16.98
C SER A 627 -4.47 35.16 -17.80
N LYS A 628 -5.13 35.51 -18.92
CA LYS A 628 -5.50 34.56 -19.99
C LYS A 628 -4.30 33.86 -20.65
N ARG A 629 -3.05 34.25 -20.36
CA ARG A 629 -1.83 33.62 -20.89
C ARG A 629 -1.42 32.35 -20.12
N GLN A 630 -1.64 32.26 -18.81
CA GLN A 630 -1.26 31.06 -18.04
C GLN A 630 -2.16 29.85 -18.37
N SER A 631 -3.47 30.06 -18.52
CA SER A 631 -4.42 28.99 -18.88
C SER A 631 -4.16 28.38 -20.27
N MET A 632 -3.70 29.18 -21.25
CA MET A 632 -3.36 28.65 -22.58
C MET A 632 -2.09 27.79 -22.59
N SER A 633 -1.18 27.96 -21.62
CA SER A 633 0.07 27.18 -21.55
C SER A 633 -0.13 25.83 -20.88
N SER A 634 -0.92 25.79 -19.81
CA SER A 634 -1.20 24.59 -19.00
C SER A 634 -2.10 23.59 -19.74
N ASN A 635 -2.98 24.06 -20.62
CA ASN A 635 -3.92 23.21 -21.34
C ASN A 635 -3.37 22.57 -22.63
N THR A 636 -2.06 22.71 -22.92
CA THR A 636 -1.47 22.05 -24.10
C THR A 636 -1.31 20.54 -23.88
N VAL A 637 -1.50 19.74 -24.93
CA VAL A 637 -1.49 18.27 -24.83
C VAL A 637 -0.17 17.75 -24.26
N SER A 638 0.96 18.30 -24.71
CA SER A 638 2.29 17.95 -24.21
C SER A 638 2.52 18.31 -22.75
N TYR A 639 1.89 19.37 -22.23
CA TYR A 639 1.99 19.72 -20.81
C TYR A 639 1.19 18.74 -19.95
N LEU A 640 -0.10 18.55 -20.25
CA LEU A 640 -0.98 17.62 -19.55
C LEU A 640 -0.42 16.19 -19.57
N TYR A 641 0.15 15.78 -20.70
CA TYR A 641 0.82 14.49 -20.85
C TYR A 641 2.10 14.38 -20.01
N LYS A 642 2.97 15.39 -20.01
CA LYS A 642 4.17 15.40 -19.15
C LYS A 642 3.80 15.33 -17.66
N GLU A 643 2.76 16.04 -17.25
CA GLU A 643 2.23 15.98 -15.87
C GLU A 643 1.69 14.59 -15.53
N GLN A 644 0.88 13.99 -16.41
CA GLN A 644 0.40 12.61 -16.26
C GLN A 644 1.54 11.59 -16.11
N LEU A 645 2.57 11.69 -16.95
CA LEU A 645 3.74 10.80 -16.92
C LEU A 645 4.58 10.99 -15.65
N LEU A 646 4.74 12.23 -15.17
CA LEU A 646 5.40 12.51 -13.89
C LEU A 646 4.61 11.93 -12.70
N ASN A 647 3.29 12.03 -12.70
CA ASN A 647 2.43 11.44 -11.66
C ASN A 647 2.50 9.90 -11.66
N LEU A 648 2.56 9.27 -12.84
CA LEU A 648 2.83 7.83 -12.96
C LEU A 648 4.21 7.46 -12.40
N LEU A 649 5.28 8.18 -12.79
CA LEU A 649 6.63 7.93 -12.30
C LEU A 649 6.78 8.15 -10.79
N GLN A 650 6.09 9.15 -10.20
CA GLN A 650 6.04 9.32 -8.74
C GLN A 650 5.35 8.14 -8.05
N THR A 651 4.24 7.67 -8.62
CA THR A 651 3.51 6.49 -8.11
C THR A 651 4.40 5.24 -8.13
N LEU A 652 5.13 5.01 -9.22
CA LEU A 652 6.07 3.88 -9.36
C LEU A 652 7.25 3.99 -8.37
N ASN A 653 7.85 5.18 -8.22
CA ASN A 653 8.93 5.43 -7.25
C ASN A 653 8.51 5.17 -5.78
N SER A 654 7.23 5.32 -5.45
CA SER A 654 6.70 4.99 -4.11
C SER A 654 6.50 3.49 -3.85
N THR A 655 6.86 2.62 -4.81
CA THR A 655 6.72 1.16 -4.73
C THR A 655 8.05 0.41 -4.90
N VAL A 656 8.04 -0.87 -4.53
CA VAL A 656 9.04 -1.83 -5.00
C VAL A 656 8.60 -2.37 -6.36
N ALA A 657 9.41 -2.13 -7.40
CA ALA A 657 9.10 -2.50 -8.78
C ALA A 657 9.69 -3.87 -9.15
N HIS A 658 8.83 -4.75 -9.66
CA HIS A 658 9.16 -6.05 -10.28
C HIS A 658 9.00 -5.91 -11.80
N PHE A 659 9.94 -6.44 -12.58
CA PHE A 659 9.97 -6.21 -14.03
C PHE A 659 9.77 -7.49 -14.86
N ILE A 660 8.93 -7.38 -15.89
CA ILE A 660 8.64 -8.45 -16.83
C ILE A 660 8.92 -7.94 -18.24
N ARG A 661 9.91 -8.53 -18.91
CA ARG A 661 10.38 -8.16 -20.25
C ARG A 661 9.84 -9.14 -21.28
N CYS A 662 8.80 -8.74 -22.00
CA CYS A 662 8.17 -9.55 -23.04
C CYS A 662 8.91 -9.42 -24.38
N ILE A 663 9.14 -10.53 -25.07
CA ILE A 663 9.84 -10.60 -26.36
C ILE A 663 8.94 -11.23 -27.42
N ALA A 664 8.82 -10.56 -28.58
CA ALA A 664 8.25 -11.13 -29.79
C ALA A 664 9.33 -11.95 -30.54
N PRO A 665 9.15 -13.27 -30.75
CA PRO A 665 10.22 -14.11 -31.33
C PRO A 665 10.41 -13.92 -32.84
N ASN A 666 9.39 -13.45 -33.56
CA ASN A 666 9.41 -13.20 -35.01
C ASN A 666 8.26 -12.25 -35.41
N LYS A 667 8.40 -11.59 -36.56
CA LYS A 667 7.36 -10.70 -37.13
C LYS A 667 6.26 -11.44 -37.90
N THR A 668 6.46 -12.72 -38.21
CA THR A 668 5.54 -13.55 -39.02
C THR A 668 4.45 -14.25 -38.19
N ARG A 669 4.45 -14.07 -36.86
CA ARG A 669 3.52 -14.68 -35.88
C ARG A 669 3.53 -16.23 -35.90
N LEU A 670 4.65 -16.85 -36.28
CA LEU A 670 4.79 -18.30 -36.35
C LEU A 670 5.28 -18.89 -35.02
N PRO A 671 4.63 -19.93 -34.46
CA PRO A 671 5.13 -20.61 -33.27
C PRO A 671 6.42 -21.40 -33.57
N GLY A 672 7.33 -21.48 -32.60
CA GLY A 672 8.58 -22.25 -32.71
C GLY A 672 9.69 -21.63 -33.57
N VAL A 673 9.39 -20.61 -34.38
CA VAL A 673 10.38 -19.84 -35.16
C VAL A 673 10.95 -18.69 -34.31
N ILE A 674 12.25 -18.45 -34.37
CA ILE A 674 12.92 -17.25 -33.83
C ILE A 674 13.71 -16.55 -34.94
N ASP A 675 13.56 -15.23 -35.00
CA ASP A 675 14.35 -14.27 -35.77
C ASP A 675 15.47 -13.73 -34.86
N SER A 676 16.72 -14.16 -35.10
CA SER A 676 17.88 -13.79 -34.28
C SER A 676 18.07 -12.27 -34.18
N HIS A 677 17.96 -11.58 -35.31
CA HIS A 677 18.15 -10.13 -35.44
C HIS A 677 17.10 -9.38 -34.62
N LEU A 678 15.83 -9.79 -34.72
CA LEU A 678 14.73 -9.19 -33.97
C LEU A 678 14.82 -9.45 -32.46
N VAL A 679 15.18 -10.66 -32.03
CA VAL A 679 15.31 -10.98 -30.61
C VAL A 679 16.49 -10.23 -30.00
N LEU A 680 17.65 -10.18 -30.68
CA LEU A 680 18.80 -9.44 -30.17
C LEU A 680 18.57 -7.92 -30.17
N HIS A 681 17.88 -7.37 -31.17
CA HIS A 681 17.42 -5.98 -31.17
C HIS A 681 16.58 -5.68 -29.92
N GLN A 682 15.58 -6.53 -29.61
CA GLN A 682 14.76 -6.37 -28.41
C GLN A 682 15.56 -6.51 -27.10
N LEU A 683 16.58 -7.38 -27.05
CA LEU A 683 17.42 -7.56 -25.86
C LEU A 683 18.27 -6.32 -25.57
N ARG A 684 18.88 -5.74 -26.63
CA ARG A 684 19.58 -4.45 -26.57
C ARG A 684 18.63 -3.33 -26.16
N CYS A 685 17.49 -3.16 -26.85
CA CYS A 685 16.49 -2.12 -26.52
C CYS A 685 15.97 -2.22 -25.08
N ASN A 686 15.57 -3.40 -24.62
CA ASN A 686 15.01 -3.56 -23.26
C ASN A 686 16.06 -3.39 -22.13
N GLY A 687 17.34 -3.14 -22.45
CA GLY A 687 18.43 -3.03 -21.47
C GLY A 687 18.73 -4.36 -20.76
N VAL A 688 18.42 -5.49 -21.40
CA VAL A 688 18.54 -6.82 -20.79
C VAL A 688 20.01 -7.22 -20.67
N LEU A 689 20.80 -6.94 -21.70
CA LEU A 689 22.23 -7.26 -21.74
C LEU A 689 23.01 -6.42 -20.72
N GLU A 690 22.70 -5.13 -20.60
CA GLU A 690 23.25 -4.21 -19.60
C GLU A 690 22.86 -4.64 -18.19
N GLY A 691 21.58 -4.98 -17.95
CA GLY A 691 21.11 -5.50 -16.67
C GLY A 691 21.83 -6.79 -16.25
N LEU A 692 22.04 -7.72 -17.19
CA LEU A 692 22.82 -8.93 -16.95
C LEU A 692 24.31 -8.64 -16.69
N ARG A 693 24.93 -7.72 -17.44
CA ARG A 693 26.32 -7.30 -17.24
C ARG A 693 26.52 -6.75 -15.83
N ILE A 694 25.56 -5.97 -15.34
CA ILE A 694 25.56 -5.38 -13.99
C ILE A 694 25.34 -6.45 -12.92
N CYS A 695 24.45 -7.41 -13.15
CA CYS A 695 24.29 -8.57 -12.27
C CYS A 695 25.54 -9.48 -12.25
N ARG A 696 26.31 -9.57 -13.35
CA ARG A 696 27.60 -10.30 -13.40
C ARG A 696 28.73 -9.55 -12.69
N GLN A 697 28.75 -8.22 -12.76
CA GLN A 697 29.78 -7.39 -12.12
C GLN A 697 29.55 -7.23 -10.61
N GLY A 698 28.29 -7.12 -10.18
CA GLY A 698 27.89 -6.96 -8.78
C GLY A 698 27.80 -8.26 -7.97
N TYR A 699 26.98 -8.21 -6.91
CA TYR A 699 26.77 -9.29 -5.96
C TYR A 699 25.27 -9.64 -5.87
N PRO A 700 24.70 -10.29 -6.89
CA PRO A 700 23.25 -10.50 -7.02
C PRO A 700 22.67 -11.41 -5.93
N ASN A 701 23.51 -12.23 -5.30
CA ASN A 701 23.15 -13.08 -4.18
C ASN A 701 23.44 -12.36 -2.85
N ARG A 702 22.40 -12.03 -2.08
CA ARG A 702 22.54 -11.39 -0.75
C ARG A 702 21.68 -12.05 0.31
N MET A 703 22.24 -12.21 1.51
CA MET A 703 21.57 -12.82 2.68
C MET A 703 21.89 -12.03 3.95
N THR A 704 20.96 -11.95 4.91
CA THR A 704 21.29 -11.39 6.24
C THR A 704 22.28 -12.29 6.98
N PHE A 705 23.06 -11.74 7.91
CA PHE A 705 23.99 -12.54 8.72
C PHE A 705 23.29 -13.71 9.43
N ASP A 706 22.12 -13.46 10.03
CA ASP A 706 21.37 -14.49 10.76
C ASP A 706 20.82 -15.56 9.81
N GLU A 707 20.24 -15.19 8.66
CA GLU A 707 19.74 -16.16 7.65
C GLU A 707 20.89 -16.99 7.06
N PHE A 708 22.04 -16.37 6.79
CA PHE A 708 23.24 -17.07 6.30
C PHE A 708 23.79 -18.06 7.34
N ILE A 709 23.93 -17.64 8.59
CA ILE A 709 24.43 -18.52 9.67
C ILE A 709 23.41 -19.63 9.95
N ILE A 710 22.12 -19.33 10.13
CA ILE A 710 21.09 -20.34 10.41
C ILE A 710 21.02 -21.37 9.27
N ARG A 711 21.09 -20.94 8.01
CA ARG A 711 20.98 -21.83 6.84
C ARG A 711 22.20 -22.72 6.64
N TYR A 712 23.41 -22.22 6.88
CA TYR A 712 24.65 -22.94 6.55
C TYR A 712 25.46 -23.46 7.76
N ARG A 713 25.11 -23.11 9.01
CA ARG A 713 25.79 -23.59 10.26
C ARG A 713 26.00 -25.11 10.33
N ILE A 714 25.13 -25.90 9.68
CA ILE A 714 25.27 -27.35 9.59
C ILE A 714 26.57 -27.81 8.91
N LEU A 715 27.19 -26.97 8.08
CA LEU A 715 28.49 -27.22 7.44
C LEU A 715 29.70 -26.97 8.36
N ALA A 716 29.51 -26.28 9.49
CA ALA A 716 30.58 -25.85 10.40
C ALA A 716 30.21 -26.06 11.87
N THR A 717 29.74 -27.26 12.23
CA THR A 717 29.30 -27.64 13.59
C THR A 717 30.37 -27.46 14.67
N ASN A 718 31.66 -27.52 14.28
CA ASN A 718 32.78 -27.67 15.22
C ASN A 718 33.43 -26.32 15.63
N VAL A 719 32.89 -25.18 15.18
CA VAL A 719 33.47 -23.85 15.39
C VAL A 719 32.56 -22.98 16.24
N SER A 720 33.12 -22.25 17.22
CA SER A 720 32.41 -21.22 17.98
C SER A 720 32.21 -19.95 17.15
N LEU A 721 31.23 -20.03 16.26
CA LEU A 721 30.62 -18.90 15.55
C LEU A 721 30.06 -17.92 16.62
N GLY A 722 30.44 -16.65 16.52
CA GLY A 722 30.01 -15.60 17.44
C GLY A 722 28.62 -15.04 17.07
N TYR A 723 28.51 -13.71 17.04
CA TYR A 723 27.31 -13.02 16.54
C TYR A 723 27.66 -12.08 15.37
N GLY A 724 26.71 -11.88 14.46
CA GLY A 724 26.81 -10.94 13.34
C GLY A 724 28.04 -11.13 12.44
N GLN A 725 28.64 -10.02 12.01
CA GLN A 725 29.75 -9.98 11.04
C GLN A 725 30.95 -10.88 11.42
N ILE A 726 31.25 -11.01 12.72
CA ILE A 726 32.36 -11.82 13.24
C ILE A 726 32.07 -13.32 13.03
N ALA A 727 30.82 -13.74 13.17
CA ALA A 727 30.42 -15.12 12.93
C ALA A 727 30.48 -15.48 11.43
N VAL A 728 30.08 -14.57 10.55
CA VAL A 728 30.21 -14.78 9.09
C VAL A 728 31.68 -14.93 8.67
N LYS A 729 32.58 -14.06 9.16
CA LYS A 729 34.02 -14.21 8.86
C LYS A 729 34.56 -15.58 9.29
N ARG A 730 34.36 -15.96 10.56
CA ARG A 730 34.74 -17.29 11.08
C ARG A 730 34.11 -18.45 10.31
N PHE A 731 32.92 -18.26 9.74
CA PHE A 731 32.25 -19.28 8.93
C PHE A 731 32.93 -19.45 7.56
N CYS A 732 33.26 -18.34 6.89
CA CYS A 732 34.00 -18.37 5.63
C CYS A 732 35.40 -18.98 5.82
N ASP A 733 36.11 -18.58 6.89
CA ASP A 733 37.41 -19.12 7.28
C ASP A 733 37.35 -20.65 7.51
N ALA A 734 36.28 -21.14 8.14
CA ALA A 734 36.11 -22.57 8.46
C ALA A 734 35.76 -23.46 7.25
N ILE A 735 35.31 -22.88 6.13
CA ILE A 735 34.84 -23.62 4.94
C ILE A 735 35.79 -23.47 3.73
N ASN A 736 36.83 -22.62 3.86
CA ASN A 736 37.76 -22.25 2.79
C ASN A 736 37.01 -21.74 1.54
N LEU A 737 36.15 -20.74 1.73
CA LEU A 737 35.51 -20.01 0.63
C LEU A 737 36.47 -18.93 0.11
N ASP A 738 36.47 -18.70 -1.21
CA ASP A 738 37.30 -17.64 -1.79
C ASP A 738 36.79 -16.25 -1.40
N SER A 739 37.69 -15.48 -0.77
CA SER A 739 37.52 -14.08 -0.41
C SER A 739 37.19 -13.15 -1.60
N THR A 740 37.62 -13.45 -2.84
CA THR A 740 37.26 -12.59 -3.98
C THR A 740 35.80 -12.77 -4.42
N CYS A 741 35.14 -13.84 -3.95
CA CYS A 741 33.78 -14.21 -4.33
C CYS A 741 32.72 -13.85 -3.27
N ILE A 742 33.13 -13.43 -2.07
CA ILE A 742 32.24 -13.03 -0.97
C ILE A 742 32.69 -11.68 -0.39
N GLN A 743 31.78 -10.71 -0.38
CA GLN A 743 31.90 -9.48 0.39
C GLN A 743 30.98 -9.52 1.62
N ILE A 744 31.36 -8.79 2.68
CA ILE A 744 30.64 -8.78 3.95
C ILE A 744 30.35 -7.33 4.34
N GLY A 745 29.08 -6.94 4.23
CA GLY A 745 28.60 -5.59 4.54
C GLY A 745 28.45 -5.32 6.04
N LYS A 746 27.49 -4.48 6.39
CA LYS A 746 27.12 -4.10 7.78
C LYS A 746 26.07 -5.03 8.38
N THR A 747 25.16 -5.56 7.57
CA THR A 747 24.07 -6.45 7.99
C THR A 747 23.93 -7.71 7.11
N LYS A 748 24.48 -7.68 5.88
CA LYS A 748 24.30 -8.73 4.87
C LYS A 748 25.63 -9.29 4.34
N VAL A 749 25.61 -10.57 3.99
CA VAL A 749 26.62 -11.25 3.19
C VAL A 749 26.26 -11.08 1.72
N TYR A 750 27.25 -10.74 0.90
CA TYR A 750 27.13 -10.51 -0.53
C TYR A 750 28.00 -11.50 -1.29
N CYS A 751 27.38 -12.27 -2.18
CA CYS A 751 28.02 -13.35 -2.90
C CYS A 751 27.95 -13.10 -4.40
N LYS A 752 29.03 -13.45 -5.11
CA LYS A 752 28.98 -13.58 -6.57
C LYS A 752 28.12 -14.77 -6.99
N ILE A 753 27.85 -14.85 -8.29
CA ILE A 753 27.20 -15.99 -8.95
C ILE A 753 27.92 -17.30 -8.60
N GLY A 754 27.20 -18.41 -8.54
CA GLY A 754 27.74 -19.74 -8.25
C GLY A 754 28.03 -20.06 -6.78
N VAL A 755 28.44 -19.08 -5.96
CA VAL A 755 28.85 -19.31 -4.55
C VAL A 755 27.72 -19.91 -3.70
N ILE A 756 26.49 -19.37 -3.81
CA ILE A 756 25.33 -19.93 -3.11
C ILE A 756 24.99 -21.33 -3.64
N SER A 757 25.13 -21.58 -4.94
CA SER A 757 24.92 -22.89 -5.55
C SER A 757 25.93 -23.92 -5.02
N GLU A 758 27.18 -23.52 -4.79
CA GLU A 758 28.19 -24.38 -4.16
C GLU A 758 27.86 -24.67 -2.69
N LEU A 759 27.53 -23.63 -1.90
CA LEU A 759 27.12 -23.78 -0.50
C LEU A 759 25.87 -24.65 -0.35
N GLU A 760 24.88 -24.49 -1.23
CA GLU A 760 23.69 -25.33 -1.26
C GLU A 760 23.98 -26.75 -1.72
N ASN A 761 24.91 -26.99 -2.66
CA ASN A 761 25.30 -28.34 -3.04
C ASN A 761 26.08 -29.06 -1.92
N ARG A 762 27.00 -28.35 -1.24
CA ARG A 762 27.66 -28.84 -0.01
C ARG A 762 26.61 -29.16 1.07
N ARG A 763 25.62 -28.27 1.28
CA ARG A 763 24.53 -28.45 2.27
C ARG A 763 23.59 -29.60 1.91
N LYS A 764 23.14 -29.69 0.65
CA LYS A 764 22.26 -30.76 0.15
C LYS A 764 22.91 -32.14 0.27
N LYS A 765 24.21 -32.27 -0.02
CA LYS A 765 24.94 -33.53 0.18
C LYS A 765 24.88 -33.98 1.64
N HIS A 766 25.28 -33.10 2.57
CA HIS A 766 25.31 -33.42 3.99
C HIS A 766 23.90 -33.65 4.58
N LEU A 767 22.90 -32.85 4.17
CA LEU A 767 21.50 -33.09 4.53
C LEU A 767 20.98 -34.41 3.97
N SER A 768 21.37 -34.83 2.75
CA SER A 768 20.97 -36.11 2.18
C SER A 768 21.48 -37.29 3.02
N GLU A 769 22.76 -37.25 3.42
CA GLU A 769 23.39 -38.24 4.31
C GLU A 769 22.62 -38.37 5.65
N LEU A 770 22.30 -37.24 6.29
CA LEU A 770 21.51 -37.21 7.54
C LEU A 770 20.04 -37.65 7.34
N MET A 771 19.39 -37.21 6.26
CA MET A 771 18.01 -37.56 5.93
C MET A 771 17.87 -39.05 5.60
N CYS A 772 18.88 -39.69 5.00
CA CYS A 772 18.87 -41.13 4.77
C CYS A 772 18.85 -41.90 6.09
N GLY A 773 19.63 -41.49 7.09
CA GLY A 773 19.61 -42.08 8.43
C GLY A 773 18.27 -41.88 9.16
N ILE A 774 17.73 -40.67 9.12
CA ILE A 774 16.42 -40.36 9.75
C ILE A 774 15.28 -41.10 9.04
N GLN A 775 15.25 -41.12 7.70
CA GLN A 775 14.25 -41.86 6.94
C GLN A 775 14.36 -43.38 7.15
N ALA A 776 15.57 -43.94 7.28
CA ALA A 776 15.73 -45.35 7.62
C ALA A 776 15.14 -45.66 9.00
N SER A 777 15.40 -44.81 9.99
CA SER A 777 14.86 -44.94 11.36
C SER A 777 13.33 -44.83 11.39
N ILE A 778 12.76 -43.86 10.67
CA ILE A 778 11.30 -43.68 10.57
C ILE A 778 10.64 -44.84 9.83
N ARG A 779 11.19 -45.30 8.70
CA ARG A 779 10.66 -46.46 7.95
C ARG A 779 10.71 -47.74 8.78
N TRP A 780 11.80 -47.95 9.52
CA TRP A 780 11.90 -49.07 10.47
C TRP A 780 10.83 -48.98 11.56
N TYR A 781 10.65 -47.81 12.18
CA TYR A 781 9.63 -47.61 13.23
C TYR A 781 8.19 -47.81 12.72
N LEU A 782 7.87 -47.28 11.54
CA LEU A 782 6.55 -47.46 10.92
C LEU A 782 6.28 -48.93 10.56
N GLU A 783 7.26 -49.66 10.04
CA GLU A 783 7.08 -51.09 9.73
C GLU A 783 7.03 -51.94 11.02
N GLN A 784 7.65 -51.53 12.13
CA GLN A 784 7.44 -52.16 13.45
C GLN A 784 6.00 -51.95 13.96
N GLN A 785 5.47 -50.71 13.90
CA GLN A 785 4.07 -50.44 14.28
C GLN A 785 3.09 -51.25 13.41
N ARG A 786 3.34 -51.32 12.11
CA ARG A 786 2.57 -52.12 11.16
C ARG A 786 2.69 -53.62 11.45
N TYR A 787 3.85 -54.10 11.86
CA TYR A 787 4.05 -55.50 12.25
C TYR A 787 3.26 -55.86 13.52
N GLU A 788 3.25 -54.99 14.53
CA GLU A 788 2.36 -55.16 15.70
C GLU A 788 0.88 -55.18 15.31
N GLU A 789 0.46 -54.29 14.41
CA GLU A 789 -0.92 -54.25 13.91
C GLU A 789 -1.27 -55.54 13.16
N LEU A 790 -0.37 -56.05 12.31
CA LEU A 790 -0.53 -57.32 11.60
C LEU A 790 -0.59 -58.54 12.55
N LEU A 791 0.09 -58.50 13.70
CA LEU A 791 -0.04 -59.53 14.73
C LEU A 791 -1.43 -59.48 15.40
N LYS A 792 -1.88 -58.30 15.84
CA LYS A 792 -3.22 -58.09 16.42
C LYS A 792 -4.34 -58.48 15.43
N ASN A 793 -4.18 -58.09 14.17
CA ASN A 793 -5.08 -58.46 13.08
C ASN A 793 -5.06 -59.97 12.80
N ARG A 794 -3.91 -60.66 12.89
CA ARG A 794 -3.82 -62.12 12.73
C ARG A 794 -4.59 -62.87 13.81
N GLU A 795 -4.48 -62.49 15.08
CA GLU A 795 -5.23 -63.12 16.18
C GLU A 795 -6.74 -62.89 16.03
N THR A 796 -7.12 -61.67 15.63
CA THR A 796 -8.51 -61.30 15.31
C THR A 796 -9.07 -62.14 14.15
N ILE A 797 -8.32 -62.28 13.05
CA ILE A 797 -8.70 -63.08 11.88
C ILE A 797 -8.84 -64.57 12.24
N LEU A 798 -7.92 -65.13 13.02
CA LEU A 798 -8.00 -66.53 13.48
C LEU A 798 -9.23 -66.77 14.36
N THR A 799 -9.54 -65.82 15.25
CA THR A 799 -10.75 -65.85 16.09
C THR A 799 -12.03 -65.81 15.26
N ILE A 800 -12.10 -64.91 14.27
CA ILE A 800 -13.22 -64.81 13.34
C ILE A 800 -13.37 -66.10 12.51
N GLN A 801 -12.28 -66.65 11.96
CA GLN A 801 -12.31 -67.90 11.20
C GLN A 801 -12.76 -69.09 12.06
N SER A 802 -12.34 -69.16 13.32
CA SER A 802 -12.77 -70.19 14.27
C SER A 802 -14.27 -70.09 14.54
N ASN A 803 -14.75 -68.89 14.85
CA ASN A 803 -16.17 -68.63 15.12
C ASN A 803 -17.07 -68.92 13.91
N ILE A 804 -16.65 -68.57 12.69
CA ILE A 804 -17.38 -68.90 11.46
C ILE A 804 -17.45 -70.41 11.24
N ARG A 805 -16.33 -71.15 11.43
CA ARG A 805 -16.33 -72.62 11.31
C ARG A 805 -17.26 -73.28 12.33
N CYS A 806 -17.22 -72.81 13.58
CA CYS A 806 -18.08 -73.26 14.65
C CYS A 806 -19.57 -72.98 14.35
N PHE A 807 -19.91 -71.79 13.88
CA PHE A 807 -21.27 -71.43 13.48
C PHE A 807 -21.79 -72.26 12.30
N THR A 808 -20.96 -72.54 11.28
CA THR A 808 -21.34 -73.41 10.16
C THR A 808 -21.66 -74.83 10.63
N GLN A 809 -20.96 -75.36 11.64
CA GLN A 809 -21.31 -76.64 12.26
C GLN A 809 -22.63 -76.53 13.05
N ILE A 810 -22.71 -75.57 13.97
CA ILE A 810 -23.85 -75.39 14.89
C ILE A 810 -25.18 -75.09 14.15
N SER A 811 -25.16 -74.32 13.06
CA SER A 811 -26.36 -73.99 12.26
C SER A 811 -27.02 -75.20 11.55
N THR A 812 -26.28 -76.30 11.38
CA THR A 812 -26.84 -77.59 10.91
C THR A 812 -27.45 -78.43 12.03
N TRP A 813 -27.23 -78.08 13.30
CA TRP A 813 -27.66 -78.86 14.45
C TRP A 813 -29.14 -78.58 14.80
N ASN A 814 -29.98 -79.62 14.84
CA ASN A 814 -31.41 -79.49 15.08
C ASN A 814 -31.75 -78.82 16.43
N TRP A 815 -30.94 -79.05 17.47
CA TRP A 815 -31.10 -78.38 18.78
C TRP A 815 -30.85 -76.87 18.70
N TYR A 816 -29.95 -76.41 17.83
CA TYR A 816 -29.73 -74.98 17.61
C TYR A 816 -30.90 -74.32 16.85
N ARG A 817 -31.50 -75.04 15.90
CA ARG A 817 -32.73 -74.58 15.22
C ARG A 817 -33.91 -74.47 16.19
N LEU A 818 -34.05 -75.43 17.10
CA LEU A 818 -35.02 -75.34 18.20
C LEU A 818 -34.71 -74.15 19.12
N LEU A 819 -33.43 -73.95 19.48
CA LEU A 819 -32.99 -72.83 20.31
C LEU A 819 -33.32 -71.46 19.68
N LEU A 820 -33.18 -71.30 18.35
CA LEU A 820 -33.55 -70.06 17.66
C LEU A 820 -35.05 -69.75 17.81
N ILE A 821 -35.92 -70.73 17.57
CA ILE A 821 -37.38 -70.59 17.70
C ILE A 821 -37.77 -70.28 19.16
N VAL A 822 -37.17 -70.98 20.13
CA VAL A 822 -37.43 -70.75 21.56
C VAL A 822 -36.90 -69.38 22.00
N LYS A 823 -35.77 -68.92 21.46
CA LYS A 823 -35.17 -67.62 21.80
C LYS A 823 -36.04 -66.43 21.39
N GLU A 824 -36.82 -66.54 20.32
CA GLU A 824 -37.79 -65.49 19.93
C GLU A 824 -39.03 -65.46 20.84
N LEU A 825 -39.35 -66.56 21.52
CA LEU A 825 -40.44 -66.64 22.52
C LEU A 825 -40.03 -66.13 23.90
N ILE A 826 -38.73 -66.06 24.22
CA ILE A 826 -38.24 -65.53 25.50
C ILE A 826 -38.19 -63.99 25.44
N PRO A 827 -38.71 -63.25 26.45
CA PRO A 827 -38.68 -61.78 26.49
C PRO A 827 -37.30 -61.13 26.34
N LEU A 828 -36.21 -61.89 26.52
CA LEU A 828 -34.81 -61.48 26.35
C LEU A 828 -34.50 -60.74 25.04
N ASN A 829 -35.26 -60.95 23.95
CA ASN A 829 -35.10 -60.13 22.74
C ASN A 829 -35.66 -58.70 22.92
N LYS A 830 -36.79 -58.53 23.63
CA LYS A 830 -37.27 -57.19 24.04
C LYS A 830 -36.35 -56.56 25.06
N ASP A 831 -35.82 -57.35 26.01
CA ASP A 831 -34.86 -56.85 26.99
C ASP A 831 -33.53 -56.46 26.33
N LYS A 832 -33.06 -57.19 25.30
CA LYS A 832 -31.88 -56.78 24.50
C LYS A 832 -32.12 -55.52 23.68
N VAL A 833 -33.24 -55.41 22.97
CA VAL A 833 -33.58 -54.17 22.25
C VAL A 833 -33.66 -53.00 23.23
N ARG A 834 -34.29 -53.19 24.39
CA ARG A 834 -34.33 -52.21 25.47
C ARG A 834 -32.96 -51.92 26.07
N LEU A 835 -32.03 -52.88 26.09
CA LEU A 835 -30.64 -52.67 26.53
C LEU A 835 -29.83 -51.88 25.49
N GLU A 836 -30.07 -52.10 24.20
CA GLU A 836 -29.43 -51.40 23.09
C GLU A 836 -30.00 -49.97 22.93
N GLU A 837 -31.30 -49.78 23.19
CA GLU A 837 -31.93 -48.47 23.41
C GLU A 837 -31.35 -47.78 24.64
N LEU A 838 -31.24 -48.47 25.80
CA LEU A 838 -30.64 -47.91 27.01
C LEU A 838 -29.15 -47.57 26.84
N LEU A 839 -28.41 -48.32 26.03
CA LEU A 839 -27.02 -48.01 25.72
C LEU A 839 -26.92 -46.78 24.82
N LYS A 840 -27.73 -46.66 23.77
CA LYS A 840 -27.80 -45.42 22.97
C LYS A 840 -28.19 -44.21 23.81
N ILE A 841 -29.23 -44.35 24.64
CA ILE A 841 -29.66 -43.30 25.58
C ILE A 841 -28.55 -42.99 26.57
N ASN A 842 -27.74 -43.96 27.00
CA ASN A 842 -26.60 -43.73 27.88
C ASN A 842 -25.43 -43.02 27.15
N ASP A 843 -25.16 -43.36 25.89
CA ASP A 843 -24.16 -42.70 25.06
C ASP A 843 -24.58 -41.24 24.79
N GLU A 844 -25.83 -41.01 24.37
CA GLU A 844 -26.48 -39.70 24.23
C GLU A 844 -26.42 -38.91 25.56
N LEU A 845 -26.75 -39.54 26.69
CA LEU A 845 -26.60 -38.94 28.03
C LEU A 845 -25.14 -38.65 28.41
N THR A 846 -24.14 -39.35 27.86
CA THR A 846 -22.73 -39.01 28.08
C THR A 846 -22.23 -37.88 27.19
N GLU A 847 -22.73 -37.73 25.95
CA GLU A 847 -22.52 -36.51 25.18
C GLU A 847 -23.23 -35.31 25.83
N GLU A 848 -24.48 -35.48 26.28
CA GLU A 848 -25.18 -34.46 27.08
C GLU A 848 -24.42 -34.14 28.37
N LEU A 849 -23.90 -35.12 29.12
CA LEU A 849 -23.11 -34.88 30.34
C LEU A 849 -21.78 -34.17 30.06
N ASN A 850 -21.10 -34.46 28.94
CA ASN A 850 -19.86 -33.79 28.56
C ASN A 850 -20.13 -32.34 28.14
N ASN A 851 -21.19 -32.10 27.36
CA ASN A 851 -21.66 -30.75 27.04
C ASN A 851 -22.14 -30.00 28.29
N LEU A 852 -22.82 -30.69 29.22
CA LEU A 852 -23.16 -30.14 30.54
C LEU A 852 -21.91 -29.84 31.35
N HIS A 853 -20.84 -30.63 31.29
CA HIS A 853 -19.59 -30.35 32.00
C HIS A 853 -18.86 -29.14 31.45
N GLY A 854 -18.77 -29.00 30.13
CA GLY A 854 -18.23 -27.79 29.48
C GLY A 854 -19.00 -26.54 29.87
N ASN A 855 -20.34 -26.60 29.76
CA ASN A 855 -21.23 -25.54 30.22
C ASN A 855 -21.12 -25.30 31.72
N TYR A 856 -20.93 -26.34 32.54
CA TYR A 856 -20.79 -26.23 33.99
C TYR A 856 -19.47 -25.55 34.39
N ASP A 857 -18.37 -25.79 33.68
CA ASP A 857 -17.10 -25.10 33.94
C ASP A 857 -17.06 -23.65 33.41
N GLU A 858 -17.80 -23.32 32.34
CA GLU A 858 -18.06 -21.91 31.97
C GLU A 858 -18.97 -21.23 33.00
N VAL A 859 -20.09 -21.85 33.37
CA VAL A 859 -20.98 -21.38 34.44
C VAL A 859 -20.23 -21.26 35.76
N ARG A 860 -19.26 -22.13 36.06
CA ARG A 860 -18.40 -22.06 37.25
C ARG A 860 -17.45 -20.86 37.21
N LYS A 861 -16.80 -20.58 36.08
CA LYS A 861 -15.99 -19.37 35.90
C LYS A 861 -16.83 -18.08 36.01
N LEU A 862 -18.08 -18.12 35.56
CA LEU A 862 -19.04 -17.03 35.76
C LEU A 862 -19.54 -16.97 37.20
N LEU A 863 -19.74 -18.10 37.86
CA LEU A 863 -20.15 -18.22 39.26
C LEU A 863 -19.05 -17.71 40.19
N ASP A 864 -17.76 -17.98 39.94
CA ASP A 864 -16.66 -17.45 40.74
C ASP A 864 -16.55 -15.92 40.60
N LYS A 865 -16.76 -15.38 39.38
CA LYS A 865 -16.89 -13.93 39.15
C LYS A 865 -18.14 -13.35 39.86
N ALA A 866 -19.25 -14.09 39.88
CA ALA A 866 -20.47 -13.70 40.57
C ALA A 866 -20.31 -13.76 42.09
N ASN A 867 -19.62 -14.78 42.63
CA ASN A 867 -19.34 -14.97 44.05
C ASN A 867 -18.49 -13.83 44.62
N CYS A 868 -17.50 -13.34 43.86
CA CYS A 868 -16.76 -12.13 44.23
C CYS A 868 -17.65 -10.86 44.27
N LYS A 869 -18.73 -10.79 43.48
CA LYS A 869 -19.74 -9.71 43.59
C LYS A 869 -20.74 -9.96 44.71
N ILE A 870 -21.19 -11.20 44.90
CA ILE A 870 -22.12 -11.60 45.96
C ILE A 870 -21.47 -11.33 47.32
N LYS A 871 -20.20 -11.65 47.52
CA LYS A 871 -19.52 -11.41 48.80
C LYS A 871 -19.51 -9.92 49.19
N ASN A 872 -19.21 -9.03 48.25
CA ASN A 872 -19.30 -7.58 48.47
C ASN A 872 -20.74 -7.12 48.80
N LEU A 873 -21.76 -7.82 48.28
CA LEU A 873 -23.18 -7.57 48.59
C LEU A 873 -23.65 -8.28 49.87
N GLU A 874 -22.95 -9.32 50.33
CA GLU A 874 -23.18 -9.97 51.62
C GLU A 874 -22.68 -9.09 52.77
N ASP A 875 -21.52 -8.43 52.59
CA ASP A 875 -21.04 -7.38 53.50
C ASP A 875 -22.07 -6.22 53.62
N GLU A 876 -22.72 -5.81 52.52
CA GLU A 876 -23.84 -4.85 52.56
C GLU A 876 -25.12 -5.43 53.19
N LYS A 877 -25.41 -6.72 52.97
CA LYS A 877 -26.58 -7.41 53.52
C LYS A 877 -26.48 -7.61 55.03
N GLU A 878 -25.29 -7.83 55.58
CA GLU A 878 -25.11 -8.07 57.02
C GLU A 878 -25.51 -6.83 57.85
N SER A 879 -25.28 -5.63 57.31
CA SER A 879 -25.84 -4.37 57.81
C SER A 879 -27.38 -4.38 57.89
N TYR A 880 -28.06 -4.85 56.84
CA TYR A 880 -29.52 -4.98 56.82
C TYR A 880 -30.06 -6.14 57.67
N ILE A 881 -29.27 -7.19 57.92
CA ILE A 881 -29.67 -8.28 58.84
C ILE A 881 -29.83 -7.73 60.27
N LEU A 882 -28.97 -6.79 60.68
CA LEU A 882 -29.06 -6.16 62.00
C LEU A 882 -30.40 -5.44 62.22
N GLN A 883 -30.94 -4.77 61.18
CA GLN A 883 -32.27 -4.14 61.23
C GLN A 883 -33.43 -5.13 61.20
N ASN A 884 -33.27 -6.28 60.53
CA ASN A 884 -34.33 -7.30 60.45
C ASN A 884 -34.43 -8.17 61.71
N ALA A 885 -33.46 -8.10 62.62
CA ALA A 885 -33.48 -8.83 63.88
C ALA A 885 -34.62 -8.34 64.79
N GLU A 886 -34.79 -7.02 64.93
CA GLU A 886 -35.81 -6.39 65.77
C GLU A 886 -37.25 -6.77 65.35
N ILE A 887 -37.49 -6.94 64.04
CA ILE A 887 -38.81 -7.27 63.48
C ILE A 887 -39.21 -8.74 63.76
N LYS A 888 -38.24 -9.64 63.97
CA LYS A 888 -38.54 -11.06 64.21
C LYS A 888 -39.10 -11.37 65.59
N GLU A 889 -38.82 -10.53 66.59
CA GLU A 889 -39.21 -10.75 67.99
C GLU A 889 -40.71 -10.46 68.23
N GLU A 890 -41.37 -9.72 67.32
CA GLU A 890 -42.83 -9.56 67.31
C GLU A 890 -43.55 -10.78 66.69
N LEU A 891 -42.91 -11.53 65.80
CA LEU A 891 -43.57 -12.53 64.95
C LEU A 891 -43.74 -13.90 65.65
N THR A 892 -42.82 -14.27 66.54
CA THR A 892 -42.90 -15.50 67.34
C THR A 892 -44.14 -15.56 68.24
N GLN A 893 -44.67 -14.40 68.66
CA GLN A 893 -45.88 -14.30 69.49
C GLN A 893 -47.15 -14.78 68.76
N HIS A 894 -47.10 -14.99 67.44
CA HIS A 894 -48.22 -15.53 66.66
C HIS A 894 -48.20 -17.06 66.50
N GLU A 895 -47.09 -17.75 66.75
CA GLU A 895 -47.00 -19.21 66.50
C GLU A 895 -47.68 -20.04 67.62
N GLU A 896 -47.62 -19.60 68.88
CA GLU A 896 -48.20 -20.32 70.04
C GLU A 896 -49.71 -20.55 69.93
N LEU A 897 -50.43 -19.72 69.15
CA LEU A 897 -51.90 -19.81 69.01
C LEU A 897 -52.36 -21.02 68.18
N MET A 898 -51.50 -21.58 67.31
CA MET A 898 -51.85 -22.68 66.41
C MET A 898 -51.89 -24.04 67.12
N GLU A 899 -51.05 -24.27 68.14
CA GLU A 899 -50.82 -25.58 68.77
C GLU A 899 -52.06 -26.18 69.48
N MET A 900 -53.07 -25.36 69.76
CA MET A 900 -54.31 -25.79 70.42
C MET A 900 -55.33 -26.47 69.48
N MET A 901 -55.23 -26.32 68.15
CA MET A 901 -56.27 -26.83 67.24
C MET A 901 -56.06 -28.27 66.77
N GLU A 902 -54.82 -28.72 66.54
CA GLU A 902 -54.55 -30.09 66.05
C GLU A 902 -55.04 -31.17 67.04
N LYS A 903 -54.84 -30.94 68.36
CA LYS A 903 -55.20 -31.86 69.46
C LYS A 903 -56.69 -32.29 69.50
N LYS A 904 -57.59 -31.64 68.75
CA LYS A 904 -59.01 -32.00 68.68
C LYS A 904 -59.39 -33.00 67.57
N PHE A 905 -58.50 -33.30 66.63
CA PHE A 905 -58.83 -34.16 65.48
C PHE A 905 -58.55 -35.66 65.73
N ASP A 906 -57.49 -35.97 66.48
CA ASP A 906 -57.03 -37.35 66.74
C ASP A 906 -58.08 -38.26 67.40
N GLU A 907 -58.95 -37.70 68.26
CA GLU A 907 -59.97 -38.48 68.98
C GLU A 907 -60.96 -39.19 68.04
N GLN A 908 -61.24 -38.64 66.85
CA GLN A 908 -62.21 -39.23 65.92
C GLN A 908 -61.60 -40.34 65.04
N HIS A 909 -60.32 -40.25 64.68
CA HIS A 909 -59.64 -41.30 63.92
C HIS A 909 -59.46 -42.60 64.75
N ALA A 910 -59.53 -42.51 66.08
CA ALA A 910 -59.00 -43.53 66.97
C ALA A 910 -59.65 -44.92 66.87
N LYS A 911 -60.98 -45.04 66.72
CA LYS A 911 -61.73 -46.24 67.13
C LYS A 911 -62.52 -46.99 66.04
N VAL A 912 -63.71 -46.50 65.65
CA VAL A 912 -64.83 -47.41 65.30
C VAL A 912 -64.65 -48.16 63.97
N MET A 913 -64.37 -47.46 62.87
CA MET A 913 -64.36 -48.10 61.55
C MET A 913 -63.01 -48.71 61.13
N LYS A 914 -61.96 -48.59 61.96
CA LYS A 914 -60.58 -49.07 61.73
C LYS A 914 -60.41 -50.57 61.40
N ILE A 915 -61.48 -51.37 61.46
CA ILE A 915 -61.44 -52.81 61.16
C ILE A 915 -62.44 -53.16 60.06
N GLN A 916 -63.70 -52.73 60.16
CA GLN A 916 -64.73 -53.12 59.18
C GLN A 916 -64.73 -52.25 57.92
N ASN A 917 -64.47 -50.93 58.05
CA ASN A 917 -64.02 -50.19 56.87
C ASN A 917 -62.65 -50.70 56.43
N CYS A 918 -61.75 -51.21 57.28
CA CYS A 918 -60.43 -51.63 56.80
C CYS A 918 -60.50 -52.71 55.68
N LEU A 919 -61.50 -53.60 55.70
CA LEU A 919 -61.72 -54.56 54.60
C LEU A 919 -62.39 -53.95 53.36
N GLN A 920 -63.51 -53.22 53.51
CA GLN A 920 -64.14 -52.54 52.35
C GLN A 920 -63.28 -51.40 51.79
N GLU A 921 -62.48 -50.75 52.62
CA GLU A 921 -61.42 -49.85 52.21
C GLU A 921 -60.26 -50.60 51.58
N ASN A 922 -60.01 -51.89 51.82
CA ASN A 922 -58.93 -52.56 51.07
C ASN A 922 -59.39 -52.89 49.64
N GLU A 923 -60.64 -53.30 49.43
CA GLU A 923 -61.23 -53.39 48.08
C GLU A 923 -61.37 -52.00 47.44
N LYS A 924 -61.96 -51.03 48.15
CA LYS A 924 -62.05 -49.65 47.68
C LYS A 924 -60.69 -48.96 47.58
N LYS A 925 -59.63 -49.37 48.29
CA LYS A 925 -58.25 -48.90 48.08
C LYS A 925 -57.69 -49.54 46.83
N ILE A 926 -58.05 -50.76 46.45
CA ILE A 926 -57.63 -51.31 45.15
C ILE A 926 -58.33 -50.55 44.03
N GLU A 927 -59.65 -50.37 44.07
CA GLU A 927 -60.36 -49.52 43.08
C GLU A 927 -59.89 -48.06 43.12
N PHE A 928 -59.64 -47.50 44.31
CA PHE A 928 -59.15 -46.13 44.46
C PHE A 928 -57.69 -45.99 44.01
N ILE A 929 -56.82 -46.98 44.22
CA ILE A 929 -55.44 -47.04 43.70
C ILE A 929 -55.46 -47.23 42.18
N GLU A 930 -56.41 -47.97 41.60
CA GLU A 930 -56.58 -47.97 40.15
C GLU A 930 -57.12 -46.63 39.64
N SER A 931 -58.03 -45.97 40.38
CA SER A 931 -58.52 -44.62 40.04
C SER A 931 -57.46 -43.55 40.20
N GLU A 932 -56.62 -43.63 41.23
CA GLU A 932 -55.47 -42.75 41.48
C GLU A 932 -54.38 -43.04 40.48
N LYS A 933 -54.11 -44.29 40.13
CA LYS A 933 -53.20 -44.64 39.03
C LYS A 933 -53.69 -44.01 37.72
N LYS A 934 -54.99 -44.10 37.41
CA LYS A 934 -55.58 -43.52 36.20
C LYS A 934 -55.62 -41.99 36.24
N ASN A 935 -55.78 -41.40 37.42
CA ASN A 935 -55.65 -39.96 37.63
C ASN A 935 -54.18 -39.51 37.55
N LEU A 936 -53.23 -40.27 38.11
CA LEU A 936 -51.78 -40.04 38.03
C LEU A 936 -51.26 -40.24 36.61
N GLU A 937 -51.82 -41.16 35.82
CA GLU A 937 -51.55 -41.31 34.39
C GLU A 937 -52.07 -40.10 33.60
N ASN A 938 -53.25 -39.57 33.97
CA ASN A 938 -53.77 -38.32 33.41
C ASN A 938 -52.97 -37.08 33.85
N GLU A 939 -52.55 -36.99 35.12
CA GLU A 939 -51.71 -35.93 35.67
C GLU A 939 -50.30 -36.00 35.03
N LEU A 940 -49.73 -37.19 34.85
CA LEU A 940 -48.49 -37.41 34.11
C LEU A 940 -48.63 -37.00 32.64
N CYS A 941 -49.79 -37.25 32.01
CA CYS A 941 -50.08 -36.80 30.65
C CYS A 941 -50.23 -35.26 30.56
N LYS A 942 -50.92 -34.62 31.51
CA LYS A 942 -50.98 -33.16 31.64
C LYS A 942 -49.60 -32.57 31.89
N SER A 943 -48.83 -33.16 32.79
CA SER A 943 -47.50 -32.71 33.18
C SER A 943 -46.49 -32.88 32.04
N LYS A 944 -46.59 -33.96 31.25
CA LYS A 944 -45.83 -34.10 29.99
C LYS A 944 -46.21 -33.00 28.99
N ARG A 945 -47.50 -32.78 28.73
CA ARG A 945 -47.97 -31.69 27.83
C ARG A 945 -47.61 -30.29 28.30
N ASN A 946 -47.51 -30.08 29.60
CA ASN A 946 -47.04 -28.82 30.17
C ASN A 946 -45.51 -28.71 30.08
N TYR A 947 -44.76 -29.80 30.28
CA TYR A 947 -43.32 -29.86 30.07
C TYR A 947 -42.94 -29.66 28.59
N GLU A 948 -43.68 -30.24 27.66
CA GLU A 948 -43.55 -30.04 26.20
C GLU A 948 -43.76 -28.55 25.85
N ARG A 949 -44.83 -27.91 26.36
CA ARG A 949 -45.06 -26.47 26.16
C ARG A 949 -44.02 -25.58 26.86
N GLU A 950 -43.55 -25.94 28.05
CA GLU A 950 -42.42 -25.28 28.72
C GLU A 950 -41.14 -25.37 27.86
N TYR A 951 -40.89 -26.53 27.25
CA TYR A 951 -39.71 -26.78 26.42
C TYR A 951 -39.77 -25.99 25.10
N GLU A 952 -40.91 -25.99 24.41
CA GLU A 952 -41.15 -25.15 23.22
C GLU A 952 -40.98 -23.65 23.56
N PHE A 953 -41.53 -23.19 24.68
CA PHE A 953 -41.42 -21.80 25.11
C PHE A 953 -39.99 -21.42 25.51
N ARG A 954 -39.23 -22.34 26.13
CA ARG A 954 -37.79 -22.18 26.40
C ARG A 954 -36.96 -22.13 25.12
N GLN A 955 -37.27 -22.93 24.10
CA GLN A 955 -36.60 -22.84 22.79
C GLN A 955 -36.89 -21.50 22.10
N GLN A 956 -38.12 -20.99 22.16
CA GLN A 956 -38.45 -19.66 21.63
C GLN A 956 -37.69 -18.55 22.36
N ILE A 957 -37.62 -18.58 23.70
CA ILE A 957 -36.84 -17.62 24.49
C ILE A 957 -35.33 -17.71 24.19
N ALA A 958 -34.78 -18.92 23.99
CA ALA A 958 -33.38 -19.09 23.62
C ALA A 958 -33.05 -18.45 22.26
N ASN A 959 -33.90 -18.66 21.25
CA ASN A 959 -33.74 -18.05 19.93
C ASN A 959 -33.87 -16.51 20.00
N ASP A 960 -34.86 -15.98 20.75
CA ASP A 960 -35.05 -14.54 20.93
C ASP A 960 -33.86 -13.87 21.66
N LEU A 961 -33.28 -14.55 22.65
CA LEU A 961 -32.06 -14.10 23.33
C LEU A 961 -30.86 -14.12 22.38
N GLU A 962 -30.66 -15.18 21.60
CA GLU A 962 -29.54 -15.27 20.67
C GLU A 962 -29.63 -14.20 19.56
N ILE A 963 -30.82 -13.94 19.02
CA ILE A 963 -31.07 -12.85 18.07
C ILE A 963 -30.73 -11.50 18.70
N ARG A 964 -31.18 -11.23 19.93
CA ARG A 964 -30.89 -9.95 20.61
C ARG A 964 -29.40 -9.80 20.95
N GLU A 965 -28.72 -10.85 21.40
CA GLU A 965 -27.27 -10.83 21.62
C GLU A 965 -26.50 -10.52 20.34
N ARG A 966 -26.88 -11.13 19.20
CA ARG A 966 -26.28 -10.80 17.89
C ARG A 966 -26.49 -9.32 17.56
N THR A 967 -27.67 -8.74 17.82
CA THR A 967 -27.90 -7.29 17.60
C THR A 967 -27.10 -6.39 18.55
N ILE A 968 -26.85 -6.78 19.81
CA ILE A 968 -25.96 -6.02 20.70
C ILE A 968 -24.52 -6.09 20.19
N LYS A 969 -24.00 -7.29 19.88
CA LYS A 969 -22.65 -7.49 19.34
C LYS A 969 -22.43 -6.67 18.05
N GLU A 970 -23.45 -6.57 17.19
CA GLU A 970 -23.44 -5.68 16.02
C GLU A 970 -23.36 -4.19 16.35
N ILE A 971 -24.06 -3.71 17.38
CA ILE A 971 -24.05 -2.29 17.78
C ILE A 971 -22.73 -1.96 18.49
N GLU A 972 -22.25 -2.84 19.39
CA GLU A 972 -20.98 -2.71 20.09
C GLU A 972 -19.80 -2.59 19.11
N LEU A 973 -19.76 -3.47 18.09
CA LEU A 973 -18.77 -3.40 17.00
C LEU A 973 -18.86 -2.09 16.21
N LYS A 974 -20.07 -1.57 15.97
CA LYS A 974 -20.28 -0.29 15.27
C LYS A 974 -19.78 0.90 16.12
N THR A 975 -20.04 0.92 17.42
CA THR A 975 -19.46 1.94 18.33
C THR A 975 -17.94 1.86 18.41
N GLU A 976 -17.34 0.66 18.56
CA GLU A 976 -15.88 0.51 18.55
C GLU A 976 -15.24 1.03 17.26
N LEU A 977 -15.84 0.74 16.11
CA LEU A 977 -15.33 1.19 14.81
C LEU A 977 -15.41 2.72 14.68
N MET A 978 -16.51 3.35 15.10
CA MET A 978 -16.66 4.79 15.08
C MET A 978 -15.72 5.50 16.05
N ASP A 979 -15.48 4.97 17.26
CA ASP A 979 -14.47 5.55 18.17
C ASP A 979 -13.04 5.39 17.65
N LYS A 980 -12.74 4.28 16.96
CA LYS A 980 -11.46 4.12 16.25
C LYS A 980 -11.33 5.14 15.10
N GLU A 981 -12.36 5.38 14.30
CA GLU A 981 -12.35 6.44 13.27
C GLU A 981 -12.26 7.86 13.88
N ARG A 982 -12.96 8.14 14.99
CA ARG A 982 -12.89 9.42 15.73
C ARG A 982 -11.48 9.72 16.23
N ASN A 983 -10.82 8.74 16.86
CA ASN A 983 -9.46 8.89 17.36
C ASN A 983 -8.44 9.06 16.22
N LYS A 984 -8.58 8.34 15.09
CA LYS A 984 -7.77 8.59 13.89
C LYS A 984 -7.92 10.03 13.39
N GLN A 985 -9.15 10.53 13.26
CA GLN A 985 -9.43 11.88 12.76
C GLN A 985 -8.85 12.96 13.71
N SER A 986 -9.01 12.79 15.02
CA SER A 986 -8.43 13.69 16.03
C SER A 986 -6.91 13.79 15.90
N ASN A 987 -6.21 12.64 15.83
CA ASN A 987 -4.75 12.61 15.66
C ASN A 987 -4.33 13.27 14.33
N LYS A 988 -5.06 13.01 13.24
CA LYS A 988 -4.79 13.62 11.93
C LYS A 988 -4.92 15.15 11.96
N ILE A 989 -5.91 15.68 12.68
CA ILE A 989 -6.10 17.12 12.85
C ILE A 989 -4.94 17.73 13.66
N GLN A 990 -4.43 17.02 14.69
CA GLN A 990 -3.28 17.48 15.47
C GLN A 990 -1.98 17.48 14.65
N GLU A 991 -1.69 16.40 13.92
CA GLU A 991 -0.56 16.30 12.97
C GLU A 991 -0.58 17.46 11.97
N LEU A 992 -1.72 17.69 11.31
CA LEU A 992 -1.87 18.73 10.29
C LEU A 992 -1.70 20.14 10.88
N LYS A 993 -2.22 20.41 12.10
CA LYS A 993 -2.03 21.70 12.77
C LYS A 993 -0.56 21.97 13.12
N GLU A 994 0.19 20.97 13.55
CA GLU A 994 1.63 21.13 13.82
C GLU A 994 2.44 21.33 12.53
N GLN A 995 2.08 20.64 11.44
CA GLN A 995 2.68 20.85 10.12
C GLN A 995 2.38 22.25 9.57
N VAL A 996 1.13 22.74 9.68
CA VAL A 996 0.76 24.11 9.29
C VAL A 996 1.59 25.13 10.06
N LYS A 997 1.77 24.96 11.39
CA LYS A 997 2.61 25.86 12.20
C LYS A 997 4.05 25.93 11.67
N LYS A 998 4.69 24.78 11.45
CA LYS A 998 6.06 24.70 10.90
C LYS A 998 6.17 25.33 9.51
N LEU A 999 5.17 25.13 8.65
CA LEU A 999 5.13 25.77 7.32
C LEU A 999 4.91 27.29 7.41
N THR A 1000 4.10 27.79 8.34
CA THR A 1000 3.94 29.25 8.54
C THR A 1000 5.21 29.90 9.09
N GLU A 1001 5.94 29.24 10.00
CA GLU A 1001 7.23 29.71 10.51
C GLU A 1001 8.28 29.79 9.39
N HIS A 1002 8.33 28.79 8.50
CA HIS A 1002 9.22 28.81 7.34
C HIS A 1002 8.83 29.85 6.27
N ASN A 1003 7.52 30.04 6.01
CA ASN A 1003 7.04 31.06 5.07
C ASN A 1003 7.41 32.49 5.53
N ASN A 1004 7.36 32.74 6.85
CA ASN A 1004 7.80 34.01 7.44
C ASN A 1004 9.33 34.23 7.24
N GLN A 1005 10.14 33.20 7.47
CA GLN A 1005 11.59 33.26 7.19
C GLN A 1005 11.88 33.58 5.72
N GLN A 1006 11.13 32.99 4.78
CA GLN A 1006 11.28 33.32 3.35
C GLN A 1006 10.88 34.78 3.04
N THR A 1007 9.85 35.34 3.68
CA THR A 1007 9.54 36.78 3.50
C THR A 1007 10.63 37.72 4.03
N ASP A 1008 11.32 37.35 5.11
CA ASP A 1008 12.46 38.12 5.62
C ASP A 1008 13.66 38.04 4.65
N VAL A 1009 13.90 36.89 4.02
CA VAL A 1009 14.93 36.75 2.98
C VAL A 1009 14.58 37.56 1.73
N ILE A 1010 13.33 37.49 1.25
CA ILE A 1010 12.87 38.25 0.06
C ILE A 1010 12.99 39.76 0.27
N THR A 1011 12.60 40.29 1.43
CA THR A 1011 12.73 41.73 1.72
C THR A 1011 14.19 42.20 1.81
N ASN A 1012 15.09 41.34 2.31
CA ASN A 1012 16.53 41.61 2.28
C ASN A 1012 17.08 41.61 0.84
N LEU A 1013 16.71 40.63 0.00
CA LEU A 1013 17.12 40.57 -1.40
C LEU A 1013 16.59 41.77 -2.20
N GLN A 1014 15.32 42.16 -2.00
CA GLN A 1014 14.72 43.33 -2.63
C GLN A 1014 15.52 44.62 -2.31
N ARG A 1015 15.94 44.80 -1.06
CA ARG A 1015 16.81 45.93 -0.64
C ARG A 1015 18.16 45.91 -1.36
N CYS A 1016 18.87 44.77 -1.37
CA CYS A 1016 20.15 44.64 -2.07
C CYS A 1016 20.02 44.94 -3.58
N VAL A 1017 18.93 44.48 -4.21
CA VAL A 1017 18.64 44.78 -5.62
C VAL A 1017 18.41 46.29 -5.82
N THR A 1018 17.71 46.99 -4.93
CA THR A 1018 17.58 48.46 -5.05
C THR A 1018 18.92 49.19 -4.92
N GLU A 1019 19.75 48.85 -3.93
CA GLU A 1019 21.07 49.48 -3.73
C GLU A 1019 22.03 49.26 -4.90
N LEU A 1020 21.97 48.08 -5.55
CA LEU A 1020 22.77 47.79 -6.74
C LEU A 1020 22.26 48.50 -7.99
N ASN A 1021 20.94 48.66 -8.17
CA ASN A 1021 20.40 49.45 -9.29
C ASN A 1021 20.77 50.94 -9.16
N GLU A 1022 20.75 51.51 -7.94
CA GLU A 1022 21.21 52.89 -7.71
C GLU A 1022 22.69 53.07 -8.08
N LYS A 1023 23.56 52.14 -7.67
CA LYS A 1023 24.97 52.13 -8.08
C LYS A 1023 25.12 52.02 -9.60
N ASN A 1024 24.39 51.12 -10.25
CA ASN A 1024 24.44 50.99 -11.71
C ASN A 1024 24.02 52.28 -12.42
N ASN A 1025 22.94 52.94 -11.97
CA ASN A 1025 22.47 54.19 -12.57
C ASN A 1025 23.54 55.29 -12.48
N ASN A 1026 24.19 55.43 -11.33
CA ASN A 1026 25.30 56.38 -11.14
C ASN A 1026 26.47 56.09 -12.11
N PHE A 1027 26.82 54.82 -12.35
CA PHE A 1027 27.86 54.45 -13.31
C PHE A 1027 27.44 54.67 -14.78
N ASP A 1028 26.19 54.35 -15.15
CA ASP A 1028 25.68 54.61 -16.49
C ASP A 1028 25.62 56.14 -16.78
N ASP A 1029 25.29 56.98 -15.79
CA ASP A 1029 25.38 58.46 -15.89
C ASP A 1029 26.81 58.98 -16.05
N ILE A 1030 27.78 58.43 -15.30
CA ILE A 1030 29.22 58.75 -15.48
C ILE A 1030 29.68 58.37 -16.89
N MET A 1031 29.32 57.18 -17.39
CA MET A 1031 29.64 56.76 -18.76
C MET A 1031 29.00 57.68 -19.81
N ILE A 1032 27.77 58.18 -19.58
CA ILE A 1032 27.12 59.15 -20.46
C ILE A 1032 27.85 60.50 -20.44
N MET A 1033 28.33 60.95 -19.28
CA MET A 1033 29.14 62.17 -19.14
C MET A 1033 30.49 62.05 -19.86
N GLU A 1034 31.21 60.95 -19.69
CA GLU A 1034 32.47 60.71 -20.41
C GLU A 1034 32.26 60.60 -21.93
N LYS A 1035 31.22 59.90 -22.39
CA LYS A 1035 30.87 59.85 -23.83
C LYS A 1035 30.56 61.23 -24.40
N LYS A 1036 29.91 62.13 -23.64
CA LYS A 1036 29.69 63.54 -24.03
C LYS A 1036 30.99 64.33 -24.11
N ILE A 1037 31.94 64.09 -23.21
CA ILE A 1037 33.27 64.73 -23.22
C ILE A 1037 34.11 64.21 -24.39
N ARG A 1038 34.15 62.89 -24.61
CA ARG A 1038 34.87 62.26 -25.72
C ARG A 1038 34.39 62.79 -27.07
N LYS A 1039 33.07 62.89 -27.27
CA LYS A 1039 32.48 63.41 -28.51
C LYS A 1039 32.74 64.90 -28.74
N LYS A 1040 32.97 65.69 -27.68
CA LYS A 1040 33.47 67.07 -27.81
C LYS A 1040 34.94 67.10 -28.26
N LEU A 1041 35.80 66.30 -27.62
CA LEU A 1041 37.22 66.21 -27.99
C LEU A 1041 37.43 65.65 -29.41
N GLU A 1042 36.58 64.72 -29.86
CA GLU A 1042 36.57 64.21 -31.24
C GLU A 1042 36.15 65.30 -32.25
N ASN A 1043 35.15 66.13 -31.92
CA ASN A 1043 34.78 67.29 -32.74
C ASN A 1043 35.88 68.36 -32.78
N GLU A 1044 36.44 68.73 -31.61
CA GLU A 1044 37.55 69.71 -31.51
C GLU A 1044 38.79 69.22 -32.29
N ARG A 1045 39.06 67.91 -32.28
CA ARG A 1045 40.11 67.29 -33.09
C ARG A 1045 39.83 67.39 -34.58
N ALA A 1046 38.60 67.12 -35.02
CA ALA A 1046 38.21 67.26 -36.43
C ALA A 1046 38.28 68.71 -36.93
N GLU A 1047 37.91 69.69 -36.09
CA GLU A 1047 38.06 71.11 -36.40
C GLU A 1047 39.55 71.51 -36.51
N GLN A 1048 40.41 71.05 -35.58
CA GLN A 1048 41.86 71.30 -35.64
C GLN A 1048 42.54 70.60 -36.83
N GLU A 1049 42.12 69.39 -37.19
CA GLU A 1049 42.63 68.67 -38.37
C GLU A 1049 42.20 69.38 -39.68
N PHE A 1050 40.99 69.95 -39.74
CA PHE A 1050 40.54 70.79 -40.86
C PHE A 1050 41.30 72.11 -40.97
N GLU A 1051 41.59 72.79 -39.85
CA GLU A 1051 42.45 73.99 -39.87
C GLU A 1051 43.90 73.67 -40.25
N MET A 1052 44.46 72.56 -39.75
CA MET A 1052 45.79 72.08 -40.14
C MET A 1052 45.90 71.82 -41.64
N GLU A 1053 44.92 71.17 -42.26
CA GLU A 1053 44.95 70.89 -43.70
C GLU A 1053 44.83 72.19 -44.53
N LYS A 1054 44.01 73.14 -44.06
CA LYS A 1054 43.88 74.49 -44.64
C LYS A 1054 45.17 75.31 -44.49
N LEU A 1055 45.91 75.14 -43.39
CA LEU A 1055 47.23 75.73 -43.19
C LEU A 1055 48.28 75.10 -44.12
N LYS A 1056 48.34 73.77 -44.26
CA LYS A 1056 49.23 73.10 -45.23
C LYS A 1056 49.01 73.58 -46.66
N GLN A 1057 47.76 73.75 -47.09
CA GLN A 1057 47.45 74.28 -48.43
C GLN A 1057 47.92 75.73 -48.62
N ASN A 1058 47.94 76.53 -47.55
CA ASN A 1058 48.50 77.88 -47.58
C ASN A 1058 50.04 77.85 -47.52
N GLU A 1059 50.64 76.90 -46.80
CA GLU A 1059 52.08 76.69 -46.73
C GLU A 1059 52.66 76.22 -48.07
N GLN A 1060 52.00 75.32 -48.81
CA GLN A 1060 52.40 74.97 -50.18
C GLN A 1060 52.31 76.15 -51.15
N LYS A 1061 51.29 77.02 -51.00
CA LYS A 1061 51.16 78.27 -51.76
C LYS A 1061 52.21 79.32 -51.35
N ALA A 1062 52.70 79.27 -50.11
CA ALA A 1062 53.81 80.09 -49.64
C ALA A 1062 55.16 79.55 -50.15
N MET A 1063 55.39 78.24 -50.11
CA MET A 1063 56.59 77.57 -50.64
C MET A 1063 56.79 77.87 -52.13
N THR A 1064 55.76 77.68 -52.96
CA THR A 1064 55.83 78.00 -54.41
C THR A 1064 56.06 79.49 -54.68
N LYS A 1065 55.56 80.39 -53.81
CA LYS A 1065 55.93 81.82 -53.83
C LYS A 1065 57.37 82.06 -53.37
N VAL A 1066 57.88 81.31 -52.39
CA VAL A 1066 59.26 81.44 -51.90
C VAL A 1066 60.28 80.92 -52.92
N GLU A 1067 59.95 79.87 -53.69
CA GLU A 1067 60.82 79.37 -54.78
C GLU A 1067 60.86 80.35 -55.95
N THR A 1068 59.71 80.83 -56.42
CA THR A 1068 59.67 81.89 -57.46
C THR A 1068 60.30 83.20 -56.99
N LEU A 1069 60.20 83.55 -55.70
CA LEU A 1069 60.96 84.69 -55.13
C LEU A 1069 62.47 84.41 -55.04
N LYS A 1070 62.91 83.17 -54.77
CA LYS A 1070 64.34 82.80 -54.78
C LYS A 1070 64.96 82.94 -56.17
N GLU A 1071 64.27 82.53 -57.23
CA GLU A 1071 64.75 82.73 -58.61
C GLU A 1071 64.85 84.23 -58.95
N ASN A 1072 63.82 85.02 -58.62
CA ASN A 1072 63.87 86.48 -58.77
C ASN A 1072 64.99 87.12 -57.93
N CYS A 1073 65.27 86.62 -56.72
CA CYS A 1073 66.42 87.05 -55.91
C CYS A 1073 67.76 86.70 -56.58
N TYR A 1074 67.91 85.53 -57.21
CA TYR A 1074 69.14 85.18 -57.93
C TYR A 1074 69.38 86.05 -59.17
N GLU A 1075 68.32 86.49 -59.87
CA GLU A 1075 68.47 87.50 -60.92
C GLU A 1075 68.80 88.88 -60.35
N LYS A 1076 68.11 89.30 -59.27
CA LYS A 1076 68.38 90.57 -58.62
C LYS A 1076 69.77 90.64 -58.00
N ASP A 1077 70.33 89.56 -57.46
CA ASP A 1077 71.72 89.51 -56.99
C ASP A 1077 72.74 89.74 -58.12
N ARG A 1078 72.46 89.27 -59.35
CA ARG A 1078 73.32 89.55 -60.52
C ARG A 1078 73.23 91.00 -60.97
N GLU A 1079 72.07 91.63 -60.79
CA GLU A 1079 71.86 93.05 -61.09
C GLU A 1079 72.44 93.95 -60.00
N ILE A 1080 72.25 93.60 -58.72
CA ILE A 1080 72.84 94.24 -57.54
C ILE A 1080 74.37 94.25 -57.66
N ARG A 1081 75.03 93.13 -57.98
CA ARG A 1081 76.50 93.12 -58.19
C ARG A 1081 77.01 93.99 -59.35
N ARG A 1082 76.15 94.32 -60.32
CA ARG A 1082 76.46 95.32 -61.37
C ARG A 1082 76.20 96.75 -60.91
N LEU A 1083 75.28 96.96 -59.97
CA LEU A 1083 74.98 98.26 -59.37
C LEU A 1083 75.99 98.60 -58.27
N GLU A 1084 76.34 97.67 -57.37
CA GLU A 1084 77.40 97.80 -56.36
C GLU A 1084 78.70 98.31 -56.98
N LYS A 1085 79.16 97.68 -58.07
CA LYS A 1085 80.40 98.06 -58.75
C LYS A 1085 80.36 99.46 -59.42
N LYS A 1086 79.18 100.06 -59.58
CA LYS A 1086 79.01 101.48 -59.97
C LYS A 1086 78.79 102.39 -58.76
N LEU A 1087 78.12 101.87 -57.73
CA LEU A 1087 77.85 102.56 -56.48
C LEU A 1087 79.15 102.85 -55.73
N ASP A 1088 80.10 101.91 -55.68
CA ASP A 1088 81.41 102.12 -55.05
C ASP A 1088 82.18 103.31 -55.68
N GLN A 1089 82.10 103.49 -57.00
CA GLN A 1089 82.73 104.62 -57.68
C GLN A 1089 82.09 105.97 -57.30
N THR A 1090 80.77 106.01 -57.07
CA THR A 1090 80.03 107.22 -56.68
C THR A 1090 79.96 107.44 -55.15
N ILE A 1091 80.26 106.41 -54.36
CA ILE A 1091 80.40 106.50 -52.90
C ILE A 1091 81.70 107.22 -52.51
N GLU A 1092 82.80 107.06 -53.25
CA GLU A 1092 84.00 107.88 -53.05
C GLU A 1092 83.72 109.37 -53.30
N GLU A 1093 83.01 109.70 -54.38
CA GLU A 1093 82.64 111.08 -54.74
C GLU A 1093 81.68 111.76 -53.74
N SER A 1094 80.96 110.99 -52.91
CA SER A 1094 79.99 111.50 -51.94
C SER A 1094 80.44 111.44 -50.48
N LYS A 1095 81.41 110.58 -50.12
CA LYS A 1095 82.05 110.57 -48.79
C LYS A 1095 82.64 111.93 -48.42
N THR A 1096 83.30 112.59 -49.38
CA THR A 1096 83.94 113.91 -49.24
C THR A 1096 82.96 115.00 -48.76
N ASN A 1097 81.78 115.09 -49.38
CA ASN A 1097 80.75 116.09 -49.08
C ASN A 1097 80.10 115.88 -47.70
N ILE A 1098 79.90 114.63 -47.28
CA ILE A 1098 79.24 114.31 -45.99
C ILE A 1098 80.11 114.68 -44.78
N THR A 1099 81.43 114.75 -44.94
CA THR A 1099 82.36 115.17 -43.88
C THR A 1099 82.17 116.61 -43.41
N GLU A 1100 81.62 117.49 -44.25
CA GLU A 1100 81.38 118.89 -43.88
C GLU A 1100 80.10 119.04 -43.05
N MET A 1101 78.99 118.48 -43.53
CA MET A 1101 77.67 118.52 -42.86
C MET A 1101 77.71 118.00 -41.42
N LYS A 1102 78.50 116.94 -41.14
CA LYS A 1102 78.61 116.33 -39.81
C LYS A 1102 79.21 117.26 -38.74
N LYS A 1103 79.93 118.34 -39.12
CA LYS A 1103 80.46 119.33 -38.16
C LYS A 1103 79.40 120.32 -37.64
N ILE A 1104 78.33 120.54 -38.40
CA ILE A 1104 77.32 121.57 -38.09
C ILE A 1104 76.33 121.06 -37.04
N HIS A 1105 75.65 119.95 -37.33
CA HIS A 1105 74.47 119.53 -36.57
C HIS A 1105 74.78 119.03 -35.15
N LYS A 1106 76.03 118.62 -34.87
CA LYS A 1106 76.47 118.19 -33.52
C LYS A 1106 76.18 119.26 -32.45
N ARG A 1107 76.36 120.55 -32.78
CA ARG A 1107 76.21 121.67 -31.83
C ARG A 1107 74.79 121.84 -31.28
N SER A 1108 73.76 121.49 -32.07
CA SER A 1108 72.36 121.66 -31.68
C SER A 1108 71.87 120.56 -30.71
N LYS A 1109 72.54 119.40 -30.70
CA LYS A 1109 72.24 118.30 -29.77
C LYS A 1109 72.57 118.67 -28.30
N ASP A 1110 73.66 119.41 -28.10
CA ASP A 1110 74.20 119.67 -26.76
C ASP A 1110 73.36 120.69 -25.96
N GLU A 1111 72.56 121.54 -26.62
CA GLU A 1111 71.70 122.54 -25.96
C GLU A 1111 70.39 121.97 -25.40
N LEU A 1112 69.74 121.05 -26.14
CA LEU A 1112 68.46 120.45 -25.72
C LEU A 1112 68.61 119.45 -24.57
N GLN A 1113 69.76 118.78 -24.48
CA GLN A 1113 70.03 117.75 -23.47
C GLN A 1113 69.93 118.31 -22.04
N ASN A 1114 70.46 119.52 -21.80
CA ASN A 1114 70.51 120.14 -20.47
C ASN A 1114 69.14 120.42 -19.84
N ARG A 1115 68.08 120.65 -20.64
CA ARG A 1115 66.73 120.94 -20.12
C ARG A 1115 65.97 119.72 -19.60
N LEU A 1116 66.35 118.51 -20.00
CA LEU A 1116 65.60 117.30 -19.64
C LEU A 1116 66.05 116.69 -18.29
N ASP A 1117 67.30 116.91 -17.90
CA ASP A 1117 67.92 116.35 -16.70
C ASP A 1117 67.63 117.15 -15.41
N GLU A 1118 66.95 118.29 -15.51
CA GLU A 1118 66.45 119.05 -14.35
C GLU A 1118 65.08 118.52 -13.89
N LEU A 1119 64.12 118.37 -14.82
CA LEU A 1119 62.76 117.91 -14.55
C LEU A 1119 62.71 116.52 -13.88
N LYS A 1120 63.59 115.59 -14.28
CA LYS A 1120 63.67 114.24 -13.69
C LYS A 1120 64.13 114.24 -12.23
N LYS A 1121 64.95 115.20 -11.81
CA LYS A 1121 65.49 115.29 -10.44
C LYS A 1121 64.46 115.77 -9.40
N ALA A 1122 63.41 116.47 -9.84
CA ALA A 1122 62.38 116.97 -8.94
C ALA A 1122 61.42 115.85 -8.49
N TYR A 1123 60.94 115.04 -9.44
CA TYR A 1123 59.89 114.03 -9.20
C TYR A 1123 60.36 112.92 -8.25
N GLN A 1124 61.59 112.43 -8.42
CA GLN A 1124 62.14 111.31 -7.63
C GLN A 1124 62.34 111.62 -6.13
N LYS A 1125 62.40 112.90 -5.72
CA LYS A 1125 62.56 113.28 -4.31
C LYS A 1125 61.33 112.97 -3.45
N LEU A 1126 60.13 113.28 -3.95
CA LEU A 1126 58.88 113.17 -3.17
C LEU A 1126 58.51 111.72 -2.85
N GLU A 1127 58.84 110.78 -3.74
CA GLU A 1127 58.50 109.37 -3.57
C GLU A 1127 59.56 108.59 -2.77
N THR A 1128 60.82 109.03 -2.80
CA THR A 1128 61.91 108.42 -2.01
C THR A 1128 61.88 108.79 -0.51
N GLU A 1129 61.19 109.86 -0.10
CA GLU A 1129 60.98 110.17 1.32
C GLU A 1129 59.93 109.25 2.00
N ASN A 1130 58.81 108.99 1.34
CA ASN A 1130 57.60 108.51 2.03
C ASN A 1130 57.58 106.99 2.33
N LYS A 1131 58.51 106.21 1.75
CA LYS A 1131 58.64 104.75 2.02
C LYS A 1131 60.03 104.33 2.50
N THR A 1132 60.99 105.25 2.59
CA THR A 1132 62.24 105.02 3.34
C THR A 1132 62.04 105.10 4.87
N GLN A 1133 60.80 105.30 5.35
CA GLN A 1133 60.44 105.30 6.78
C GLN A 1133 59.80 104.00 7.30
N THR A 1134 59.47 103.04 6.44
CA THR A 1134 58.95 101.70 6.82
C THR A 1134 59.67 100.61 6.00
N MET A 1135 60.98 100.72 5.80
CA MET A 1135 62.06 100.27 6.72
C MET A 1135 62.61 98.93 6.22
N LYS A 1136 63.74 98.88 5.53
CA LYS A 1136 65.13 99.06 6.03
C LYS A 1136 65.69 97.87 6.82
N PHE A 1137 64.87 96.90 7.21
CA PHE A 1137 65.28 95.64 7.85
C PHE A 1137 64.31 94.53 7.40
N GLU A 1138 64.70 93.38 6.85
CA GLU A 1138 65.97 92.97 6.23
C GLU A 1138 65.64 92.37 4.83
N TYR A 1139 66.38 92.51 3.73
CA TYR A 1139 67.82 92.64 3.46
C TYR A 1139 68.68 91.39 3.72
N SER A 1140 68.45 90.33 2.94
CA SER A 1140 69.47 89.77 2.02
C SER A 1140 68.79 88.92 0.94
N GLU A 1141 69.49 88.60 -0.17
CA GLU A 1141 69.05 87.67 -1.24
C GLU A 1141 67.66 88.02 -1.86
N LYS A 1142 67.48 88.95 -2.82
CA LYS A 1142 68.28 89.36 -4.00
C LYS A 1142 68.59 88.16 -4.93
N GLU A 1143 68.28 88.18 -6.24
CA GLU A 1143 68.07 89.33 -7.15
C GLU A 1143 67.30 88.95 -8.47
N ARG A 1144 66.80 89.95 -9.23
CA ARG A 1144 66.26 89.93 -10.63
C ARG A 1144 64.75 89.76 -10.93
N GLU A 1145 64.01 90.86 -10.67
CA GLU A 1145 63.20 91.66 -11.65
C GLU A 1145 61.84 91.18 -12.26
N SER A 1146 60.93 92.15 -12.49
CA SER A 1146 59.50 92.00 -12.89
C SER A 1146 58.86 93.33 -13.45
N SER A 1147 57.52 93.47 -13.52
CA SER A 1147 56.66 94.63 -14.01
C SER A 1147 56.44 94.74 -15.56
N ILE A 1148 55.52 95.51 -16.17
CA ILE A 1148 54.63 96.65 -15.77
C ILE A 1148 53.14 96.50 -16.30
N GLU A 1149 52.44 97.57 -16.72
CA GLU A 1149 50.95 97.73 -16.76
C GLU A 1149 50.33 98.28 -18.11
N SER A 1150 49.22 99.06 -18.07
CA SER A 1150 47.91 98.80 -18.76
C SER A 1150 47.06 100.03 -19.21
N ASP A 1151 46.08 99.93 -20.15
CA ASP A 1151 45.11 101.04 -20.47
C ASP A 1151 43.82 100.76 -21.36
N TYR A 1152 42.81 101.67 -21.35
CA TYR A 1152 41.64 101.99 -22.27
C TYR A 1152 40.46 101.03 -22.73
N VAL A 1153 39.19 101.45 -22.41
CA VAL A 1153 37.96 101.69 -23.27
C VAL A 1153 37.12 100.62 -24.06
N SER A 1154 35.76 100.81 -24.05
CA SER A 1154 34.68 100.26 -24.93
C SER A 1154 34.24 98.77 -24.80
N GLY A 1155 33.07 98.32 -25.29
CA GLY A 1155 31.96 99.04 -25.94
C GLY A 1155 31.15 98.29 -27.03
N GLY A 1156 31.08 96.95 -27.01
CA GLY A 1156 30.36 96.12 -28.01
C GLY A 1156 31.21 95.74 -29.23
N ARG A 1157 30.90 94.70 -30.03
CA ARG A 1157 29.83 93.68 -29.97
C ARG A 1157 30.39 92.34 -30.51
N GLN A 1158 30.17 91.16 -29.91
CA GLN A 1158 29.64 90.89 -28.57
C GLN A 1158 29.98 89.47 -28.07
N SER A 1159 30.08 89.33 -26.75
CA SER A 1159 29.96 88.09 -25.94
C SER A 1159 31.17 87.16 -25.73
N ARG A 1160 31.52 87.03 -24.43
CA ARG A 1160 31.68 85.75 -23.68
C ARG A 1160 32.64 84.69 -24.26
N LEU A 1161 33.93 84.99 -24.29
CA LEU A 1161 35.00 83.98 -24.46
C LEU A 1161 36.00 84.01 -23.29
N GLY A 1162 36.77 82.91 -23.14
CA GLY A 1162 38.10 82.98 -22.51
C GLY A 1162 38.28 82.44 -21.09
N SER A 1163 37.47 81.47 -20.64
CA SER A 1163 37.77 80.52 -19.54
C SER A 1163 38.63 81.00 -18.35
N ARG A 1164 37.98 81.13 -17.18
CA ARG A 1164 38.63 80.99 -15.85
C ARG A 1164 39.59 79.79 -15.86
N GLN A 1165 40.83 79.94 -15.36
CA GLN A 1165 41.27 79.69 -13.97
C GLN A 1165 40.97 78.22 -13.51
N TYR A 1166 41.81 77.54 -12.74
CA TYR A 1166 42.79 78.04 -11.75
C TYR A 1166 44.13 77.30 -11.84
N SER A 1167 45.19 77.96 -11.37
CA SER A 1167 46.51 77.37 -11.16
C SER A 1167 46.53 76.51 -9.90
N SER A 1168 46.92 75.24 -10.06
CA SER A 1168 47.69 74.43 -9.11
C SER A 1168 47.60 74.81 -7.62
N SER A 1169 46.60 74.27 -6.92
CA SER A 1169 46.69 74.03 -5.48
C SER A 1169 47.07 72.57 -5.22
N SER A 1170 47.75 72.32 -4.09
CA SER A 1170 47.97 71.04 -3.40
C SER A 1170 47.30 69.81 -4.06
N ILE A 1171 48.05 68.92 -4.71
CA ILE A 1171 48.75 67.80 -4.04
C ILE A 1171 47.82 67.03 -3.07
N GLY A 1172 46.59 66.78 -3.51
CA GLY A 1172 45.60 65.96 -2.82
C GLY A 1172 45.70 64.48 -3.21
N SER A 1173 46.47 63.71 -2.44
CA SER A 1173 46.15 62.31 -2.05
C SER A 1173 47.18 61.91 -0.97
N ILE A 1174 46.85 61.77 0.32
CA ILE A 1174 46.01 60.68 0.86
C ILE A 1174 46.63 59.36 0.35
N GLY A 1175 47.54 58.69 1.07
CA GLY A 1175 47.76 58.70 2.52
C GLY A 1175 46.65 57.85 3.17
N SER A 1176 46.91 56.63 3.63
CA SER A 1176 47.58 56.31 4.90
C SER A 1176 46.83 56.86 6.12
N ILE A 1177 47.04 56.24 7.29
CA ILE A 1177 46.30 56.46 8.56
C ILE A 1177 44.94 55.75 8.51
N ARG A 1178 44.86 54.51 9.01
CA ARG A 1178 44.74 54.12 10.44
C ARG A 1178 43.53 54.79 11.12
N THR A 1179 42.52 54.00 11.46
CA THR A 1179 41.88 54.04 12.80
C THR A 1179 41.03 52.77 12.89
N LEU A 1180 41.26 51.84 13.83
CA LEU A 1180 41.26 51.96 15.29
C LEU A 1180 39.98 52.59 15.83
N SER A 1181 39.38 51.86 16.77
CA SER A 1181 38.26 52.25 17.62
C SER A 1181 36.93 52.50 16.89
N ARG A 1182 35.95 51.59 16.93
CA ARG A 1182 35.18 51.20 18.13
C ARG A 1182 34.57 52.44 18.80
N ARG A 1183 33.29 52.71 18.50
CA ARG A 1183 32.17 53.01 19.42
C ARG A 1183 30.91 53.23 18.54
N THR A 1184 29.87 52.41 18.64
CA THR A 1184 28.79 52.41 19.66
C THR A 1184 27.96 53.71 19.63
N VAL A 1185 26.62 53.71 19.69
CA VAL A 1185 25.70 52.59 19.95
C VAL A 1185 24.29 52.90 19.37
N GLU A 1186 23.37 51.96 19.54
CA GLU A 1186 21.91 52.11 19.69
C GLU A 1186 21.44 53.44 20.37
N PRO A 1187 20.16 53.88 20.31
CA PRO A 1187 19.01 52.97 20.43
C PRO A 1187 17.70 53.30 19.69
N GLU A 1188 16.85 52.29 19.83
CA GLU A 1188 15.39 52.23 19.86
C GLU A 1188 14.51 53.50 19.91
N ASN A 1189 13.22 53.21 19.65
CA ASN A 1189 12.04 53.69 20.37
C ASN A 1189 11.42 55.06 20.01
N LYS A 1190 10.33 54.91 19.25
CA LYS A 1190 8.98 55.47 19.50
C LYS A 1190 8.73 56.98 19.30
N PHE A 1191 7.61 57.21 18.62
CA PHE A 1191 6.77 58.39 18.69
C PHE A 1191 6.73 59.06 20.08
N SER A 1192 7.14 60.33 20.16
CA SER A 1192 6.25 61.40 20.68
C SER A 1192 6.72 62.80 20.28
N SER A 1193 5.78 63.59 19.75
CA SER A 1193 5.66 65.07 19.89
C SER A 1193 6.91 66.00 19.93
N GLY A 1194 6.99 66.96 18.99
CA GLY A 1194 7.28 68.35 19.39
C GLY A 1194 8.19 69.23 18.50
N PHE A 1195 7.60 70.27 17.91
CA PHE A 1195 8.15 71.63 17.68
C PHE A 1195 9.52 71.87 16.94
N ARG A 1196 9.40 72.48 15.75
CA ARG A 1196 10.12 73.69 15.24
C ARG A 1196 11.68 73.76 15.23
N SER A 1197 12.27 73.65 14.02
CA SER A 1197 13.07 74.68 13.25
C SER A 1197 13.91 75.78 13.97
N PRO A 1198 15.01 76.36 13.37
CA PRO A 1198 15.72 76.07 12.10
C PRO A 1198 17.30 76.24 12.06
N SER A 1199 17.90 75.92 10.90
CA SER A 1199 19.03 76.62 10.19
C SER A 1199 20.49 76.80 10.73
N THR A 1200 21.45 76.34 9.89
CA THR A 1200 22.74 76.96 9.44
C THR A 1200 24.07 76.97 10.25
N PHE A 1201 25.17 76.79 9.47
CA PHE A 1201 26.59 77.23 9.67
C PHE A 1201 27.49 76.46 10.70
N SER A 1202 28.83 76.28 10.55
CA SER A 1202 29.80 76.47 9.42
C SER A 1202 31.29 76.20 9.80
N LEU A 1203 32.23 76.35 8.82
CA LEU A 1203 33.70 76.63 8.92
C LEU A 1203 34.68 75.48 9.33
N SER A 1204 36.00 75.44 9.02
CA SER A 1204 36.85 75.93 7.87
C SER A 1204 38.38 75.68 8.08
N TYR A 1205 39.22 76.06 7.07
CA TYR A 1205 40.72 76.17 7.03
C TYR A 1205 41.55 74.88 6.90
N TYR A 1206 42.73 74.80 6.25
CA TYR A 1206 43.61 75.75 5.48
C TYR A 1206 43.84 75.19 4.03
N SER A 1207 44.05 75.92 2.92
CA SER A 1207 45.01 76.98 2.52
C SER A 1207 46.47 76.51 2.31
N GLY A 1208 47.16 76.71 1.17
CA GLY A 1208 46.72 77.28 -0.14
C GLY A 1208 47.85 77.48 -1.19
N ASP A 1209 47.45 78.00 -2.37
CA ASP A 1209 48.13 79.02 -3.23
C ASP A 1209 49.34 78.75 -4.18
N PRO A 1210 49.52 79.56 -5.28
CA PRO A 1210 49.81 79.00 -6.63
C PRO A 1210 50.77 79.81 -7.60
N TYR A 1211 50.76 79.44 -8.90
CA TYR A 1211 51.33 80.10 -10.13
C TYR A 1211 52.86 80.07 -10.41
N ASN A 1212 53.28 79.55 -11.58
CA ASN A 1212 53.76 80.35 -12.74
C ASN A 1212 54.10 79.57 -14.04
N LEU A 1213 54.37 80.32 -15.14
CA LEU A 1213 54.48 79.91 -16.56
C LEU A 1213 55.78 79.16 -16.96
N SER A 1214 55.77 78.49 -18.14
CA SER A 1214 56.58 78.85 -19.34
C SER A 1214 57.12 77.66 -20.17
N ARG A 1215 56.88 77.69 -21.50
CA ARG A 1215 57.64 77.08 -22.63
C ARG A 1215 58.21 75.65 -22.45
N CYS A 1216 57.81 74.67 -23.27
CA CYS A 1216 58.31 74.60 -24.66
C CYS A 1216 57.41 73.75 -25.59
N SER A 1217 57.46 74.02 -26.90
CA SER A 1217 56.54 73.49 -27.91
C SER A 1217 57.15 72.39 -28.79
N SER A 1218 56.68 71.15 -28.64
CA SER A 1218 56.80 70.06 -29.65
C SER A 1218 56.15 68.72 -29.23
N GLN A 1219 55.94 68.47 -27.94
CA GLN A 1219 55.52 67.14 -27.43
C GLN A 1219 54.01 66.96 -27.18
N SER A 1220 53.16 67.93 -27.54
CA SER A 1220 51.73 67.93 -27.16
C SER A 1220 50.87 66.85 -27.81
N GLN A 1221 51.24 66.36 -29.01
CA GLN A 1221 50.51 65.27 -29.67
C GLN A 1221 50.56 63.97 -28.83
N PHE A 1222 51.76 63.52 -28.44
CA PHE A 1222 51.95 62.36 -27.55
C PHE A 1222 51.27 62.51 -26.18
N ALA A 1223 51.17 63.73 -25.65
CA ALA A 1223 50.49 63.98 -24.37
C ALA A 1223 48.97 63.78 -24.49
N ASN A 1224 48.36 64.26 -25.59
CA ASN A 1224 46.94 64.06 -25.85
C ASN A 1224 46.63 62.59 -26.18
N GLU A 1225 47.47 61.89 -26.95
CA GLU A 1225 47.34 60.45 -27.18
C GLU A 1225 47.41 59.64 -25.89
N ARG A 1226 48.40 59.91 -25.02
CA ARG A 1226 48.46 59.28 -23.69
C ARG A 1226 47.20 59.50 -22.87
N LYS A 1227 46.60 60.69 -22.93
CA LYS A 1227 45.38 61.03 -22.20
C LYS A 1227 44.15 60.32 -22.77
N ILE A 1228 44.05 60.19 -24.10
CA ILE A 1228 43.03 59.38 -24.77
C ILE A 1228 43.19 57.90 -24.38
N SER A 1229 44.39 57.34 -24.44
CA SER A 1229 44.65 55.95 -24.03
C SER A 1229 44.52 55.69 -22.53
N GLN A 1230 44.59 56.70 -21.67
CA GLN A 1230 44.23 56.58 -20.26
C GLN A 1230 42.71 56.53 -20.08
N LEU A 1231 41.96 57.44 -20.74
CA LEU A 1231 40.50 57.41 -20.76
C LEU A 1231 39.95 56.13 -21.39
N GLU A 1232 40.59 55.57 -22.41
CA GLU A 1232 40.23 54.28 -23.00
C GLU A 1232 40.37 53.12 -22.00
N ARG A 1233 41.46 53.09 -21.21
CA ARG A 1233 41.60 52.08 -20.14
C ARG A 1233 40.58 52.27 -19.02
N GLN A 1234 40.27 53.51 -18.66
CA GLN A 1234 39.26 53.82 -17.64
C GLN A 1234 37.86 53.44 -18.12
N ILE A 1235 37.50 53.72 -19.37
CA ILE A 1235 36.24 53.28 -19.99
C ILE A 1235 36.16 51.75 -20.08
N VAL A 1236 37.25 51.06 -20.44
CA VAL A 1236 37.27 49.57 -20.46
C VAL A 1236 37.12 48.99 -19.05
N SER A 1237 37.80 49.54 -18.05
CA SER A 1237 37.66 49.11 -16.64
C SER A 1237 36.24 49.34 -16.13
N ALA A 1238 35.70 50.56 -16.30
CA ALA A 1238 34.34 50.88 -15.92
C ALA A 1238 33.31 50.02 -16.67
N HIS A 1239 33.59 49.63 -17.91
CA HIS A 1239 32.73 48.71 -18.66
C HIS A 1239 32.80 47.28 -18.11
N THR A 1240 33.96 46.77 -17.69
CA THR A 1240 34.05 45.47 -17.00
C THR A 1240 33.37 45.51 -15.64
N ASP A 1241 33.52 46.60 -14.88
CA ASP A 1241 32.90 46.77 -13.55
C ASP A 1241 31.37 46.86 -13.66
N VAL A 1242 30.85 47.58 -14.68
CA VAL A 1242 29.41 47.62 -14.99
C VAL A 1242 28.89 46.27 -15.50
N GLN A 1243 29.68 45.49 -16.25
CA GLN A 1243 29.29 44.11 -16.60
C GLN A 1243 29.26 43.18 -15.38
N MET A 1244 30.21 43.32 -14.45
CA MET A 1244 30.23 42.56 -13.19
C MET A 1244 29.00 42.90 -12.33
N LEU A 1245 28.71 44.19 -12.11
CA LEU A 1245 27.53 44.64 -11.36
C LEU A 1245 26.22 44.21 -12.04
N LYS A 1246 26.13 44.24 -13.37
CA LYS A 1246 24.93 43.76 -14.08
C LYS A 1246 24.74 42.24 -13.93
N ARG A 1247 25.81 41.44 -13.92
CA ARG A 1247 25.76 39.99 -13.59
C ARG A 1247 25.34 39.73 -12.14
N GLU A 1248 25.87 40.48 -11.16
CA GLU A 1248 25.43 40.37 -9.76
C GLU A 1248 23.93 40.70 -9.63
N ILE A 1249 23.47 41.77 -10.27
CA ILE A 1249 22.05 42.15 -10.32
C ILE A 1249 21.19 41.04 -10.95
N GLU A 1250 21.67 40.35 -11.99
CA GLU A 1250 20.98 39.21 -12.59
C GLU A 1250 20.91 37.99 -11.65
N VAL A 1251 22.00 37.66 -10.95
CA VAL A 1251 22.04 36.58 -9.93
C VAL A 1251 21.09 36.89 -8.76
N TYR A 1252 21.10 38.13 -8.24
CA TYR A 1252 20.17 38.54 -7.19
C TYR A 1252 18.72 38.59 -7.66
N LYS A 1253 18.45 38.90 -8.95
CA LYS A 1253 17.10 38.81 -9.52
C LYS A 1253 16.63 37.37 -9.72
N SER A 1254 17.51 36.44 -10.11
CA SER A 1254 17.16 35.01 -10.23
C SER A 1254 16.80 34.41 -8.88
N THR A 1255 17.67 34.59 -7.88
CA THR A 1255 17.46 34.08 -6.52
C THR A 1255 16.25 34.71 -5.84
N LEU A 1256 15.97 36.01 -6.07
CA LEU A 1256 14.73 36.65 -5.63
C LEU A 1256 13.49 36.03 -6.30
N ALA A 1257 13.52 35.81 -7.62
CA ALA A 1257 12.42 35.18 -8.36
C ALA A 1257 12.23 33.67 -8.05
N GLU A 1258 13.25 33.00 -7.53
CA GLU A 1258 13.16 31.65 -6.98
C GLU A 1258 12.50 31.66 -5.59
N ASN A 1259 12.97 32.50 -4.67
CA ASN A 1259 12.38 32.65 -3.34
C ASN A 1259 10.90 33.11 -3.41
N GLU A 1260 10.54 34.03 -4.32
CA GLU A 1260 9.14 34.45 -4.50
C GLU A 1260 8.24 33.31 -5.00
N LYS A 1261 8.75 32.39 -5.85
CA LYS A 1261 8.01 31.17 -6.25
C LYS A 1261 7.84 30.20 -5.09
N GLU A 1262 8.89 29.96 -4.31
CA GLU A 1262 8.81 29.07 -3.15
C GLU A 1262 7.80 29.59 -2.12
N ARG A 1263 7.85 30.88 -1.79
CA ARG A 1263 6.88 31.53 -0.89
C ARG A 1263 5.45 31.40 -1.40
N ASP A 1264 5.21 31.56 -2.70
CA ASP A 1264 3.87 31.40 -3.28
C ASP A 1264 3.40 29.93 -3.26
N VAL A 1265 4.29 28.96 -3.47
CA VAL A 1265 3.99 27.52 -3.31
C VAL A 1265 3.71 27.16 -1.85
N LEU A 1266 4.50 27.65 -0.89
CA LEU A 1266 4.25 27.49 0.54
C LEU A 1266 2.91 28.12 0.94
N SER A 1267 2.62 29.32 0.45
CA SER A 1267 1.36 30.03 0.71
C SER A 1267 0.13 29.33 0.11
N GLN A 1268 0.29 28.65 -1.03
CA GLN A 1268 -0.75 27.76 -1.57
C GLN A 1268 -0.93 26.49 -0.70
N LYS A 1269 0.16 25.82 -0.31
CA LYS A 1269 0.13 24.64 0.57
C LYS A 1269 -0.53 24.94 1.92
N ILE A 1270 -0.21 26.07 2.55
CA ILE A 1270 -0.84 26.50 3.81
C ILE A 1270 -2.36 26.66 3.62
N ARG A 1271 -2.81 27.29 2.53
CA ARG A 1271 -4.25 27.46 2.24
C ARG A 1271 -4.98 26.14 1.97
N THR A 1272 -4.37 25.20 1.25
CA THR A 1272 -5.01 23.89 0.99
C THR A 1272 -5.06 23.03 2.25
N MET A 1273 -4.04 23.11 3.12
CA MET A 1273 -4.07 22.48 4.44
C MET A 1273 -5.12 23.11 5.36
N ASP A 1274 -5.24 24.44 5.42
CA ASP A 1274 -6.27 25.13 6.21
C ASP A 1274 -7.71 24.72 5.81
N ILE A 1275 -7.97 24.60 4.50
CA ILE A 1275 -9.25 24.13 3.97
C ILE A 1275 -9.48 22.66 4.33
N SER A 1276 -8.43 21.84 4.33
CA SER A 1276 -8.50 20.42 4.69
C SER A 1276 -8.75 20.22 6.18
N VAL A 1277 -8.08 20.98 7.05
CA VAL A 1277 -8.31 20.98 8.50
C VAL A 1277 -9.75 21.38 8.81
N LYS A 1278 -10.28 22.44 8.19
CA LYS A 1278 -11.69 22.87 8.39
C LYS A 1278 -12.70 21.82 7.93
N LYS A 1279 -12.44 21.11 6.83
CA LYS A 1279 -13.28 19.98 6.39
C LYS A 1279 -13.23 18.81 7.39
N LEU A 1280 -12.06 18.47 7.92
CA LEU A 1280 -11.90 17.43 8.93
C LEU A 1280 -12.57 17.81 10.27
N GLU A 1281 -12.44 19.07 10.71
CA GLU A 1281 -13.12 19.58 11.92
C GLU A 1281 -14.65 19.58 11.79
N GLN A 1282 -15.19 19.73 10.58
CA GLN A 1282 -16.62 19.58 10.32
C GLN A 1282 -17.02 18.09 10.32
N SER A 1283 -16.27 17.23 9.63
CA SER A 1283 -16.52 15.78 9.59
C SER A 1283 -16.48 15.15 10.99
N LEU A 1284 -15.52 15.56 11.84
CA LEU A 1284 -15.39 15.07 13.21
C LEU A 1284 -16.67 15.34 14.03
N LYS A 1285 -17.24 16.55 13.92
CA LYS A 1285 -18.47 16.94 14.63
C LYS A 1285 -19.70 16.17 14.16
N ASP A 1286 -19.75 15.78 12.90
CA ASP A 1286 -20.84 14.99 12.35
C ASP A 1286 -20.71 13.49 12.70
N GLU A 1287 -19.50 12.97 12.90
CA GLU A 1287 -19.29 11.64 13.51
C GLU A 1287 -19.52 11.62 15.04
N GLU A 1288 -19.12 12.67 15.77
CA GLU A 1288 -19.42 12.82 17.21
C GLU A 1288 -20.93 12.73 17.49
N ARG A 1289 -21.75 13.36 16.63
CA ARG A 1289 -23.22 13.26 16.68
C ARG A 1289 -23.72 11.83 16.46
N LYS A 1290 -23.21 11.12 15.45
CA LYS A 1290 -23.62 9.73 15.14
C LYS A 1290 -23.20 8.76 16.24
N ASN A 1291 -22.00 8.92 16.79
CA ASN A 1291 -21.52 8.06 17.88
C ASN A 1291 -22.40 8.26 19.13
N HIS A 1292 -22.73 9.50 19.48
CA HIS A 1292 -23.65 9.78 20.59
C HIS A 1292 -25.07 9.21 20.37
N GLU A 1293 -25.60 9.25 19.14
CA GLU A 1293 -26.88 8.60 18.84
C GLU A 1293 -26.79 7.06 18.96
N CYS A 1294 -25.66 6.47 18.57
CA CYS A 1294 -25.42 5.03 18.73
C CYS A 1294 -25.22 4.63 20.19
N GLU A 1295 -24.52 5.43 21.01
CA GLU A 1295 -24.45 5.24 22.46
C GLU A 1295 -25.85 5.26 23.11
N LEU A 1296 -26.71 6.21 22.71
CA LEU A 1296 -28.09 6.31 23.21
C LEU A 1296 -28.92 5.08 22.83
N ARG A 1297 -28.75 4.58 21.60
CA ARG A 1297 -29.39 3.34 21.13
C ARG A 1297 -28.85 2.12 21.87
N LEU A 1298 -27.54 2.01 22.06
CA LEU A 1298 -26.87 0.94 22.81
C LEU A 1298 -27.35 0.90 24.28
N LYS A 1299 -27.33 2.04 24.98
CA LYS A 1299 -27.83 2.14 26.36
C LYS A 1299 -29.31 1.77 26.44
N LYS A 1300 -30.13 2.14 25.44
CA LYS A 1300 -31.54 1.73 25.39
C LYS A 1300 -31.71 0.22 25.19
N THR A 1301 -30.99 -0.41 24.26
CA THR A 1301 -31.07 -1.86 24.03
C THR A 1301 -30.48 -2.66 25.19
N GLN A 1302 -29.40 -2.20 25.80
CA GLN A 1302 -28.82 -2.79 27.02
C GLN A 1302 -29.81 -2.72 28.19
N ASN A 1303 -30.45 -1.57 28.47
CA ASN A 1303 -31.48 -1.46 29.50
C ASN A 1303 -32.70 -2.34 29.23
N GLU A 1304 -33.15 -2.44 27.96
CA GLU A 1304 -34.22 -3.36 27.57
C GLU A 1304 -33.83 -4.84 27.77
N LEU A 1305 -32.58 -5.21 27.49
CA LEU A 1305 -32.09 -6.57 27.68
C LEU A 1305 -31.82 -6.88 29.16
N GLU A 1306 -31.33 -5.95 29.98
CA GLU A 1306 -31.27 -6.11 31.43
C GLU A 1306 -32.67 -6.30 32.03
N HIS A 1307 -33.66 -5.48 31.66
CA HIS A 1307 -35.00 -5.62 32.21
C HIS A 1307 -35.68 -6.95 31.79
N ILE A 1308 -35.44 -7.41 30.57
CA ILE A 1308 -35.89 -8.73 30.07
C ILE A 1308 -35.14 -9.86 30.78
N ARG A 1309 -33.82 -9.76 30.93
CA ARG A 1309 -32.99 -10.73 31.65
C ARG A 1309 -33.42 -10.82 33.10
N ASP A 1310 -33.65 -9.72 33.79
CA ASP A 1310 -34.04 -9.70 35.20
C ASP A 1310 -35.45 -10.31 35.41
N LYS A 1311 -36.36 -10.07 34.47
CA LYS A 1311 -37.67 -10.74 34.41
C LYS A 1311 -37.54 -12.26 34.21
N TYR A 1312 -36.68 -12.69 33.29
CA TYR A 1312 -36.49 -14.13 33.03
C TYR A 1312 -35.56 -14.84 34.03
N GLU A 1313 -34.60 -14.16 34.66
CA GLU A 1313 -33.87 -14.70 35.81
C GLU A 1313 -34.79 -14.91 37.00
N LYS A 1314 -35.76 -14.02 37.24
CA LYS A 1314 -36.82 -14.24 38.26
C LYS A 1314 -37.70 -15.43 37.89
N ALA A 1315 -38.13 -15.55 36.64
CA ALA A 1315 -38.89 -16.72 36.17
C ALA A 1315 -38.09 -18.03 36.28
N ILE A 1316 -36.82 -18.02 35.88
CA ILE A 1316 -35.91 -19.18 35.94
C ILE A 1316 -35.58 -19.52 37.40
N LYS A 1317 -35.37 -18.55 38.30
CA LYS A 1317 -35.15 -18.80 39.73
C LYS A 1317 -36.39 -19.42 40.36
N ASN A 1318 -37.59 -18.89 40.08
CA ASN A 1318 -38.85 -19.47 40.55
C ASN A 1318 -39.05 -20.90 40.03
N GLY A 1319 -38.90 -21.13 38.72
CA GLY A 1319 -38.99 -22.45 38.12
C GLY A 1319 -37.87 -23.40 38.57
N GLN A 1320 -36.67 -22.90 38.88
CA GLN A 1320 -35.60 -23.68 39.49
C GLN A 1320 -35.91 -24.03 40.95
N THR A 1321 -36.57 -23.16 41.72
CA THR A 1321 -37.03 -23.52 43.07
C THR A 1321 -38.15 -24.55 43.02
N GLU A 1322 -39.16 -24.43 42.15
CA GLU A 1322 -40.18 -25.47 41.96
C GLU A 1322 -39.57 -26.79 41.48
N ILE A 1323 -38.67 -26.76 40.50
CA ILE A 1323 -37.96 -27.95 40.01
C ILE A 1323 -37.00 -28.51 41.08
N LEU A 1324 -36.42 -27.69 41.95
CA LEU A 1324 -35.61 -28.17 43.08
C LEU A 1324 -36.47 -28.76 44.18
N GLU A 1325 -37.63 -28.20 44.50
CA GLU A 1325 -38.56 -28.79 45.46
C GLU A 1325 -39.16 -30.09 44.94
N GLU A 1326 -39.59 -30.16 43.68
CA GLU A 1326 -40.04 -31.42 43.08
C GLU A 1326 -38.88 -32.40 42.88
N ARG A 1327 -37.66 -31.97 42.54
CA ARG A 1327 -36.48 -32.87 42.56
C ARG A 1327 -36.10 -33.30 43.99
N ARG A 1328 -36.40 -32.52 45.02
CA ARG A 1328 -36.15 -32.86 46.43
C ARG A 1328 -37.23 -33.80 46.96
N LYS A 1329 -38.51 -33.61 46.60
CA LYS A 1329 -39.60 -34.57 46.82
C LYS A 1329 -39.35 -35.88 46.05
N MET A 1330 -38.93 -35.80 44.78
CA MET A 1330 -38.55 -36.96 43.96
C MET A 1330 -37.31 -37.66 44.50
N ARG A 1331 -36.27 -36.95 44.96
CA ARG A 1331 -35.12 -37.57 45.65
C ARG A 1331 -35.53 -38.18 46.97
N LEU A 1332 -36.31 -37.52 47.81
CA LEU A 1332 -36.81 -38.12 49.05
C LEU A 1332 -37.69 -39.36 48.77
N LYS A 1333 -38.49 -39.36 47.70
CA LYS A 1333 -39.23 -40.54 47.22
C LYS A 1333 -38.30 -41.61 46.63
N MET A 1334 -37.26 -41.27 45.88
CA MET A 1334 -36.28 -42.21 45.32
C MET A 1334 -35.35 -42.78 46.39
N ASP A 1335 -34.92 -42.01 47.37
CA ASP A 1335 -34.14 -42.45 48.52
C ASP A 1335 -35.01 -43.28 49.46
N ALA A 1336 -36.29 -42.95 49.63
CA ALA A 1336 -37.24 -43.81 50.32
C ALA A 1336 -37.47 -45.13 49.56
N LEU A 1337 -37.70 -45.09 48.25
CA LEU A 1337 -37.87 -46.29 47.41
C LEU A 1337 -36.58 -47.11 47.29
N SER A 1338 -35.42 -46.47 47.27
CA SER A 1338 -34.11 -47.12 47.24
C SER A 1338 -33.81 -47.75 48.59
N ARG A 1339 -34.07 -47.05 49.71
CA ARG A 1339 -34.04 -47.65 51.06
C ARG A 1339 -35.05 -48.78 51.21
N ILE A 1340 -36.26 -48.67 50.65
CA ILE A 1340 -37.24 -49.77 50.62
C ILE A 1340 -36.75 -50.94 49.76
N ASN A 1341 -36.00 -50.70 48.68
CA ASN A 1341 -35.38 -51.77 47.86
C ASN A 1341 -34.08 -52.32 48.46
N GLU A 1342 -33.31 -51.55 49.24
CA GLU A 1342 -32.15 -52.02 50.01
C GLU A 1342 -32.59 -52.75 51.27
N VAL A 1343 -33.68 -52.32 51.90
CA VAL A 1343 -34.39 -53.06 52.95
C VAL A 1343 -34.95 -54.33 52.32
N LYS A 1344 -35.74 -54.29 51.24
CA LYS A 1344 -36.18 -55.53 50.55
C LYS A 1344 -35.03 -56.44 50.10
N LYS A 1345 -33.87 -55.93 49.68
CA LYS A 1345 -32.69 -56.76 49.36
C LYS A 1345 -31.89 -57.19 50.58
N ARG A 1346 -32.07 -56.55 51.74
CA ARG A 1346 -31.69 -57.10 53.04
C ARG A 1346 -32.69 -58.17 53.43
N ASP A 1347 -33.97 -57.87 53.50
CA ASP A 1347 -35.07 -58.79 53.78
C ASP A 1347 -35.02 -60.04 52.90
N GLU A 1348 -34.76 -59.96 51.58
CA GLU A 1348 -34.58 -61.14 50.70
C GLU A 1348 -33.32 -61.95 51.04
N ARG A 1349 -32.22 -61.28 51.46
CA ARG A 1349 -30.98 -61.95 51.89
C ARG A 1349 -31.07 -62.49 53.31
N GLU A 1350 -31.84 -61.83 54.17
CA GLU A 1350 -32.13 -62.21 55.54
C GLU A 1350 -33.21 -63.29 55.53
N GLU A 1351 -34.15 -63.33 54.59
CA GLU A 1351 -35.05 -64.47 54.32
C GLU A 1351 -34.29 -65.66 53.73
N GLN A 1352 -33.33 -65.46 52.82
CA GLN A 1352 -32.45 -66.54 52.36
C GLN A 1352 -31.54 -67.05 53.48
N ALA A 1353 -30.95 -66.16 54.28
CA ALA A 1353 -30.18 -66.53 55.46
C ALA A 1353 -31.06 -67.13 56.57
N ILE A 1354 -32.32 -66.72 56.71
CA ILE A 1354 -33.31 -67.32 57.61
C ILE A 1354 -33.76 -68.66 57.05
N GLU A 1355 -33.85 -68.89 55.74
CA GLU A 1355 -34.09 -70.22 55.16
C GLU A 1355 -32.89 -71.15 55.39
N GLU A 1356 -31.66 -70.69 55.21
CA GLU A 1356 -30.46 -71.48 55.52
C GLU A 1356 -30.32 -71.71 57.02
N LEU A 1357 -30.54 -70.69 57.85
CA LEU A 1357 -30.58 -70.82 59.31
C LEU A 1357 -31.80 -71.62 59.78
N GLN A 1358 -32.91 -71.69 59.04
CA GLN A 1358 -34.03 -72.60 59.34
C GLN A 1358 -33.72 -74.02 58.91
N LYS A 1359 -32.97 -74.25 57.82
CA LYS A 1359 -32.48 -75.58 57.43
C LYS A 1359 -31.45 -76.08 58.44
N GLU A 1360 -30.47 -75.24 58.80
CA GLU A 1360 -29.56 -75.50 59.92
C GLU A 1360 -30.32 -75.66 61.24
N LEU A 1361 -31.28 -74.80 61.57
CA LEU A 1361 -32.03 -74.91 62.82
C LEU A 1361 -32.96 -76.12 62.82
N VAL A 1362 -33.51 -76.58 61.71
CA VAL A 1362 -34.24 -77.86 61.62
C VAL A 1362 -33.27 -79.03 61.81
N ILE A 1363 -32.07 -78.98 61.24
CA ILE A 1363 -31.02 -80.00 61.47
C ILE A 1363 -30.57 -79.99 62.94
N LYS A 1364 -30.22 -78.82 63.49
CA LYS A 1364 -29.82 -78.61 64.89
C LYS A 1364 -30.97 -78.90 65.86
N THR A 1365 -32.23 -78.68 65.49
CA THR A 1365 -33.41 -79.05 66.27
C THR A 1365 -33.69 -80.54 66.15
N SER A 1366 -33.35 -81.22 65.04
CA SER A 1366 -33.39 -82.69 64.99
C SER A 1366 -32.29 -83.32 65.85
N GLN A 1367 -31.10 -82.70 65.90
CA GLN A 1367 -30.00 -83.08 66.78
C GLN A 1367 -30.35 -82.78 68.25
N LEU A 1368 -30.86 -81.58 68.53
CA LEU A 1368 -31.32 -81.16 69.86
C LEU A 1368 -32.53 -81.95 70.30
N ASN A 1369 -33.43 -82.41 69.42
CA ASN A 1369 -34.52 -83.31 69.76
C ASN A 1369 -34.05 -84.75 69.99
N ARG A 1370 -32.94 -85.19 69.37
CA ARG A 1370 -32.27 -86.44 69.77
C ARG A 1370 -31.58 -86.30 71.13
N VAL A 1371 -30.88 -85.20 71.38
CA VAL A 1371 -30.25 -84.90 72.67
C VAL A 1371 -31.31 -84.68 73.75
N LEU A 1372 -32.43 -84.00 73.46
CA LEU A 1372 -33.59 -83.86 74.34
C LEU A 1372 -34.40 -85.15 74.46
N ALA A 1373 -34.37 -86.08 73.50
CA ALA A 1373 -34.92 -87.41 73.72
C ALA A 1373 -34.06 -88.20 74.70
N GLN A 1374 -32.72 -88.09 74.60
CA GLN A 1374 -31.79 -88.69 75.56
C GLN A 1374 -31.86 -88.00 76.94
N VAL A 1375 -31.92 -86.67 76.98
CA VAL A 1375 -32.02 -85.86 78.21
C VAL A 1375 -33.42 -85.97 78.81
N ASN A 1376 -34.52 -86.04 78.05
CA ASN A 1376 -35.83 -86.39 78.63
C ASN A 1376 -35.89 -87.85 79.05
N HIS A 1377 -35.15 -88.78 78.44
CA HIS A 1377 -35.06 -90.15 78.94
C HIS A 1377 -34.32 -90.19 80.29
N LEU A 1378 -33.19 -89.49 80.40
CA LEU A 1378 -32.42 -89.32 81.63
C LEU A 1378 -33.18 -88.50 82.69
N GLU A 1379 -33.92 -87.45 82.29
CA GLU A 1379 -34.78 -86.67 83.18
C GLU A 1379 -36.04 -87.46 83.58
N ASN A 1380 -36.58 -88.35 82.75
CA ASN A 1380 -37.69 -89.21 83.18
C ASN A 1380 -37.19 -90.30 84.15
N ILE A 1381 -35.95 -90.78 83.98
CA ILE A 1381 -35.27 -91.60 85.00
C ILE A 1381 -35.05 -90.78 86.28
N ASN A 1382 -34.55 -89.54 86.17
CA ASN A 1382 -34.28 -88.68 87.32
C ASN A 1382 -35.58 -88.16 88.00
N LYS A 1383 -36.65 -87.93 87.25
CA LYS A 1383 -37.98 -87.53 87.75
C LYS A 1383 -38.73 -88.71 88.34
N THR A 1384 -38.60 -89.92 87.80
CA THR A 1384 -39.12 -91.12 88.51
C THR A 1384 -38.33 -91.35 89.80
N GLN A 1385 -37.00 -91.19 89.80
CA GLN A 1385 -36.20 -91.21 91.03
C GLN A 1385 -36.58 -90.07 92.01
N SER A 1386 -36.85 -88.86 91.53
CA SER A 1386 -37.28 -87.72 92.35
C SER A 1386 -38.69 -87.93 92.93
N VAL A 1387 -39.64 -88.46 92.16
CA VAL A 1387 -41.00 -88.77 92.64
C VAL A 1387 -40.99 -89.96 93.60
N TYR A 1388 -40.13 -90.97 93.39
CA TYR A 1388 -39.87 -91.98 94.41
C TYR A 1388 -39.22 -91.38 95.66
N GLY A 1389 -38.31 -90.41 95.51
CA GLY A 1389 -37.72 -89.65 96.62
C GLY A 1389 -38.74 -88.85 97.42
N GLU A 1390 -39.59 -88.06 96.76
CA GLU A 1390 -40.62 -87.23 97.39
C GLU A 1390 -41.73 -88.07 98.02
N THR A 1391 -42.15 -89.17 97.39
CA THR A 1391 -43.12 -90.10 98.02
C THR A 1391 -42.53 -90.83 99.22
N TRP A 1392 -41.25 -91.20 99.20
CA TRP A 1392 -40.56 -91.72 100.38
C TRP A 1392 -40.38 -90.67 101.47
N GLU A 1393 -39.97 -89.43 101.14
CA GLU A 1393 -39.90 -88.33 102.10
C GLU A 1393 -41.28 -88.04 102.73
N HIS A 1394 -42.34 -88.01 101.93
CA HIS A 1394 -43.69 -87.74 102.43
C HIS A 1394 -44.19 -88.86 103.34
N GLN A 1395 -44.01 -90.13 102.95
CA GLN A 1395 -44.35 -91.28 103.81
C GLN A 1395 -43.48 -91.30 105.08
N TYR A 1396 -42.20 -90.97 105.00
CA TYR A 1396 -41.29 -90.91 106.15
C TYR A 1396 -41.65 -89.77 107.12
N ARG A 1397 -42.02 -88.59 106.60
CA ARG A 1397 -42.51 -87.46 107.42
C ARG A 1397 -43.88 -87.75 108.04
N MET A 1398 -44.79 -88.44 107.34
CA MET A 1398 -46.08 -88.87 107.90
C MET A 1398 -45.88 -89.92 108.99
N ALA A 1399 -45.03 -90.93 108.76
CA ALA A 1399 -44.69 -91.93 109.77
C ALA A 1399 -43.95 -91.34 110.98
N LEU A 1400 -43.14 -90.29 110.80
CA LEU A 1400 -42.54 -89.53 111.90
C LEU A 1400 -43.61 -88.76 112.70
N ALA A 1401 -44.55 -88.10 112.03
CA ALA A 1401 -45.63 -87.38 112.71
C ALA A 1401 -46.56 -88.33 113.49
N GLU A 1402 -46.88 -89.51 112.94
CA GLU A 1402 -47.57 -90.57 113.70
C GLU A 1402 -46.71 -91.06 114.87
N LEU A 1403 -45.41 -91.27 114.70
CA LEU A 1403 -44.51 -91.69 115.79
C LEU A 1403 -44.36 -90.65 116.90
N GLU A 1404 -44.42 -89.36 116.60
CA GLU A 1404 -44.44 -88.29 117.61
C GLU A 1404 -45.80 -88.21 118.32
N SER A 1405 -46.91 -88.26 117.57
CA SER A 1405 -48.26 -88.31 118.15
C SER A 1405 -48.44 -89.53 119.07
N LEU A 1406 -48.03 -90.72 118.62
CA LEU A 1406 -48.05 -91.96 119.41
C LEU A 1406 -47.05 -91.94 120.57
N ARG A 1407 -45.98 -91.13 120.50
CA ARG A 1407 -45.06 -90.88 121.64
C ARG A 1407 -45.70 -90.03 122.71
N ASP A 1408 -46.36 -88.94 122.34
CA ASP A 1408 -47.02 -88.05 123.30
C ASP A 1408 -48.27 -88.70 123.92
N GLU A 1409 -49.02 -89.49 123.13
CA GLU A 1409 -50.04 -90.39 123.69
C GLU A 1409 -49.41 -91.43 124.63
N ASN A 1410 -48.27 -92.06 124.28
CA ASN A 1410 -47.59 -92.99 125.19
C ASN A 1410 -47.03 -92.30 126.45
N ALA A 1411 -46.61 -91.03 126.38
CA ALA A 1411 -46.15 -90.26 127.53
C ALA A 1411 -47.31 -89.89 128.46
N SER A 1412 -48.43 -89.46 127.87
CA SER A 1412 -49.71 -89.23 128.55
C SER A 1412 -50.22 -90.50 129.23
N LEU A 1413 -50.28 -91.62 128.49
CA LEU A 1413 -50.69 -92.93 128.97
C LEU A 1413 -49.75 -93.45 130.05
N LYS A 1414 -48.42 -93.40 129.88
CA LYS A 1414 -47.47 -93.79 130.95
C LYS A 1414 -47.62 -92.92 132.20
N THR A 1415 -48.01 -91.66 132.07
CA THR A 1415 -48.25 -90.77 133.22
C THR A 1415 -49.58 -91.08 133.91
N LYS A 1416 -50.65 -91.39 133.17
CA LYS A 1416 -51.90 -91.94 133.72
C LYS A 1416 -51.67 -93.30 134.40
N ILE A 1417 -51.03 -94.23 133.71
CA ILE A 1417 -50.69 -95.58 134.20
C ILE A 1417 -49.83 -95.50 135.46
N ARG A 1418 -48.86 -94.58 135.57
CA ARG A 1418 -48.08 -94.38 136.80
C ARG A 1418 -48.90 -93.82 137.97
N ARG A 1419 -49.93 -93.00 137.73
CA ARG A 1419 -50.88 -92.60 138.77
C ARG A 1419 -51.77 -93.78 139.18
N GLN A 1420 -52.38 -94.44 138.19
CA GLN A 1420 -53.25 -95.59 138.41
C GLN A 1420 -52.52 -96.77 139.07
N TYR A 1421 -51.23 -97.03 138.76
CA TYR A 1421 -50.47 -98.06 139.46
C TYR A 1421 -50.23 -97.72 140.93
N ARG A 1422 -49.94 -96.47 141.29
CA ARG A 1422 -49.86 -96.06 142.71
C ARG A 1422 -51.19 -96.17 143.43
N GLU A 1423 -52.27 -95.83 142.74
CA GLU A 1423 -53.64 -95.91 143.26
C GLU A 1423 -54.08 -97.37 143.43
N ILE A 1424 -53.77 -98.24 142.46
CA ILE A 1424 -53.96 -99.69 142.51
C ILE A 1424 -53.06 -100.35 143.55
N GLU A 1425 -51.82 -99.90 143.76
CA GLU A 1425 -50.91 -100.48 144.75
C GLU A 1425 -51.37 -100.18 146.18
N LEU A 1426 -51.89 -98.97 146.43
CA LEU A 1426 -52.58 -98.61 147.67
C LEU A 1426 -53.90 -99.39 147.84
N LEU A 1427 -54.73 -99.46 146.80
CA LEU A 1427 -55.98 -100.24 146.83
C LEU A 1427 -55.72 -101.75 146.94
N LYS A 1428 -54.58 -102.26 146.47
CA LYS A 1428 -54.22 -103.68 146.57
C LYS A 1428 -53.83 -104.04 148.00
N GLN A 1429 -53.12 -103.16 148.69
CA GLN A 1429 -52.85 -103.28 150.13
C GLN A 1429 -54.15 -103.24 150.97
N GLN A 1430 -55.22 -102.58 150.51
CA GLN A 1430 -56.56 -102.76 151.08
C GLN A 1430 -57.20 -104.10 150.66
N SER A 1431 -57.17 -104.44 149.37
CA SER A 1431 -57.83 -105.65 148.85
C SER A 1431 -57.21 -106.95 149.38
N GLU A 1432 -55.94 -106.96 149.77
CA GLU A 1432 -55.30 -108.12 150.40
C GLU A 1432 -55.84 -108.34 151.82
N MET A 1433 -56.25 -107.27 152.53
CA MET A 1433 -56.98 -107.40 153.81
C MET A 1433 -58.46 -107.77 153.61
N GLU A 1434 -59.08 -107.41 152.47
CA GLU A 1434 -60.49 -107.69 152.20
C GLU A 1434 -60.72 -109.05 151.49
N ALA A 1435 -59.76 -109.55 150.71
CA ALA A 1435 -59.83 -110.85 150.04
C ALA A 1435 -59.66 -112.01 151.03
N ASP A 1436 -58.90 -111.82 152.11
CA ASP A 1436 -58.85 -112.73 153.26
C ASP A 1436 -60.21 -112.86 153.97
N VAL A 1437 -61.12 -111.89 153.77
CA VAL A 1437 -62.52 -111.93 154.21
C VAL A 1437 -63.46 -112.44 153.10
N ALA A 1438 -63.18 -112.11 151.84
CA ALA A 1438 -64.06 -112.36 150.70
C ALA A 1438 -63.76 -113.64 149.87
N MET A 1439 -62.67 -114.40 150.12
CA MET A 1439 -62.53 -115.76 149.54
C MET A 1439 -63.52 -116.78 150.15
N LEU A 1440 -64.52 -116.21 150.78
CA LEU A 1440 -65.79 -116.76 151.08
C LEU A 1440 -66.96 -116.39 149.93
N GLU A 1441 -66.82 -115.88 148.55
CA GLU A 1441 -67.78 -115.18 147.39
C GLU A 1441 -68.01 -115.31 145.64
N SER A 1442 -68.05 -114.31 144.56
CA SER A 1442 -68.91 -114.05 143.13
C SER A 1442 -68.56 -113.97 141.44
N LYS A 1443 -69.30 -113.34 140.33
CA LYS A 1443 -69.45 -113.74 138.71
C LYS A 1443 -69.69 -113.18 137.03
N MET A 1444 -70.23 -112.10 136.18
CA MET A 1444 -70.73 -112.15 134.57
C MET A 1444 -70.72 -111.00 133.23
N GLY A 1445 -71.18 -111.10 131.82
CA GLY A 1445 -71.26 -110.08 130.49
C GLY A 1445 -71.85 -110.26 128.83
N ILE A 1446 -71.97 -109.32 127.68
CA ILE A 1446 -72.59 -109.39 126.11
C ILE A 1446 -72.43 -108.32 124.70
N SER A 1447 -73.06 -108.27 123.35
CA SER A 1447 -72.79 -107.54 121.86
C SER A 1447 -73.81 -106.97 120.51
N ALA A 1448 -73.50 -106.56 119.12
CA ALA A 1448 -74.25 -105.77 117.83
C ALA A 1448 -73.98 -105.89 116.08
N THR A 1449 -74.28 -105.29 114.73
CA THR A 1449 -74.78 -104.06 113.67
C THR A 1449 -75.16 -104.12 111.93
N GLU A 1450 -75.25 -103.08 110.86
CA GLU A 1450 -75.95 -102.94 109.31
C GLU A 1450 -75.62 -101.90 107.89
N THR A 1451 -76.18 -101.80 106.50
CA THR A 1451 -76.06 -100.74 105.15
C THR A 1451 -76.62 -100.78 103.45
N THR A 1452 -76.77 -99.74 102.38
CA THR A 1452 -77.27 -99.66 100.73
C THR A 1452 -77.27 -98.40 99.46
N THR A 1453 -77.43 -98.42 97.96
CA THR A 1453 -78.03 -97.43 96.68
C THR A 1453 -77.52 -97.01 95.01
N GLU A 1454 -78.24 -96.47 93.81
CA GLU A 1454 -77.83 -95.91 92.22
C GLU A 1454 -78.75 -95.34 90.78
N THR A 1455 -78.36 -94.59 89.53
CA THR A 1455 -78.74 -94.43 87.86
C THR A 1455 -79.25 -93.18 86.69
N ALA A 1456 -79.04 -92.98 85.21
CA ALA A 1456 -79.61 -91.94 83.96
C ALA A 1456 -79.30 -91.74 82.19
N THR A 1457 -79.94 -90.97 81.06
CA THR A 1457 -79.62 -90.65 79.39
C THR A 1457 -80.44 -89.78 78.06
N THR A 1458 -79.98 -89.14 76.77
CA THR A 1458 -80.57 -88.84 75.16
C THR A 1458 -80.61 -87.47 73.99
N THR A 1459 -80.67 -87.35 72.48
CA THR A 1459 -80.72 -86.11 71.27
C THR A 1459 -80.92 -86.03 69.49
N LEU A 1460 -81.31 -84.95 68.50
CA LEU A 1460 -81.15 -84.57 66.85
C LEU A 1460 -81.64 -83.15 66.03
N ALA A 1461 -80.91 -82.35 65.10
CA ALA A 1461 -81.34 -81.39 63.92
C ALA A 1461 -80.23 -80.55 63.06
N THR A 1462 -80.44 -79.93 61.84
CA THR A 1462 -79.37 -79.36 60.89
C THR A 1462 -79.58 -77.99 60.15
N ILE A 1463 -78.54 -77.12 60.01
CA ILE A 1463 -78.45 -75.75 59.35
C ILE A 1463 -79.82 -75.16 58.93
N GLY A 1464 -80.65 -74.93 59.95
CA GLY A 1464 -81.96 -74.34 59.79
C GLY A 1464 -81.90 -72.85 60.06
N THR A 1465 -81.50 -72.06 59.05
CA THR A 1465 -81.56 -70.59 59.07
C THR A 1465 -80.56 -69.97 58.09
#